data_AF-A0A662A2Y5-F1
#
_entry.id   AF-A0A662A2Y5-F1
#
_cell.length_a   1.000
_cell.length_b   1.000
_cell.length_c   1.000
_cell.angle_alpha   90.00
_cell.angle_beta   90.00
_cell.angle_gamma   90.00
#
_symmetry.space_group_name_H-M   'P 1'
#
loop_
_entity.id
_entity.type
_entity.pdbx_description
1 polymer ?
#
loop_
_entity_poly.entity_id
_entity_poly.type
_entity_poly.pdbx_seq_one_letter_code
_entity_poly.pdbx_strand_id
1 'polypeptide(L)'
;MKRTLTLLFFLITIIAFSQQHERTAIPAGQWNTAPLTDADAAILNTIEELILPTDYKSRSLPDSIDNSLYKWFRRPIFTQESYPNCMQSTSIAYNFTYEINRLRDQPGDDPDHQYTTHFAWNFFNGGNGWWGVNYLFTMDVLKYHGTPSVTDYGGFYEGGGQRWMSGYDEWYNAMNNRISGIKKIYVGDEEGIITLKHWLNDHMDGSPAGGLASFIACSPYDMAILPPESPQTGKHVILGWCPEALHGMTIIGYNDSIRYDYNEDGKFTNDIDLNNDGVLDVSDWEIGAMKFCNSYGEGWADSGYCYMMYKTLADRFGEGGIWTNTVHVLEAKAEHDTRMTYKVTLEHDYREAVRVQAGISSDLTSNKPEHIHSYTIFNYQGGWHYMQGNDTTEANKTIEFGLDVSPLLSHVEAGMPYKFFLIVDEKDPDNKGYGQIKNFSLIDYQDGVAETVCEEQNVVLNDNGRTMMSVIYEPAPNDLTIVTESIPVYEASQPMSIQLEATGGQQPYQWQLDRNYVMNSTEAAFPEVDEVQIINNSWTDSLAMQVLDFEFPFYGNYYGTLVVSSGGYIFIDENMYFWSYLVDNDYFLKNSRVIAPLLSQDLFVHQGTDDGVWYEGDETKATFRWKTATFDKDWLDINFAVSLYPDGRIEFFYDEMTLDEPIRWTAGISDGDFFHHSLPDLPDPPGIPSGTKIEFFPKAQPEEITVSKDGLLEIMESQESTLAELKFALTDNTLLSATKTCLFTDALEFSISMNGEDDLSIQNGQIAYLDLNVVNRGTAGIQNIDFSLSAEYHELEILDNQYLLEQIAPGESISIASAFSCSCDKDIADNAQMMLHLNAVAAALSYHRECILSSSAPDMELSGFEVRNEINLLEPGETEDLKLRLVNKGSRVSINTVAVLSSSHEGITINNSQPVNVGTINPWEDKEVLFSLSADYSISFGSEVDFTLLITDEIGVNTEMNFSMRVGRTPAYIIDLDLSTGSGVHIYEHLQDMGVESNYSPKFPNSISNYQSVFLCVGKMFTSHTLSWQQGQMLLDYLDDGGNLYMEGRMVWEQDPHLPILDRFGFTTVTSAGGYEILRGVDSTFTEGLAYENTAQNSLCLYYLEPTPPAFSIFTGVEYPNCAAVAYDAGGYKTIGTMFEMGGLISSDTCQMETLMQNILDFFEVKQSLLGVEEMPEMPDGTALQNYPNPFSHETRIPVKLEKKSLVDAAVYDLQGRRVYDLSPSSTLEAGSYNFTWDGRSNSGHALPDGIYLYRILVEGIPYTGKMVLIR
;
A
#
# COMPACT_ATOMS: atom_id res chain seq x y z
N MET A 1 -68.12 -13.62 15.82
CA MET A 1 -66.72 -14.01 15.53
C MET A 1 -66.40 -14.15 14.04
N LYS A 2 -67.30 -14.63 13.16
CA LYS A 2 -67.06 -14.71 11.70
C LYS A 2 -67.36 -13.45 10.86
N ARG A 3 -67.75 -12.32 11.47
CA ARG A 3 -67.96 -11.03 10.76
C ARG A 3 -66.94 -9.94 11.12
N THR A 4 -66.04 -10.21 12.06
CA THR A 4 -65.00 -9.25 12.48
C THR A 4 -63.65 -9.55 11.81
N LEU A 5 -63.38 -10.80 11.41
CA LEU A 5 -62.19 -11.15 10.63
C LEU A 5 -62.26 -10.72 9.16
N THR A 6 -63.46 -10.66 8.57
CA THR A 6 -63.61 -10.28 7.15
C THR A 6 -63.48 -8.77 6.92
N LEU A 7 -63.70 -7.94 7.95
CA LEU A 7 -63.49 -6.49 7.86
C LEU A 7 -62.02 -6.10 8.09
N LEU A 8 -61.26 -6.88 8.87
CA LEU A 8 -59.82 -6.62 9.09
C LEU A 8 -58.98 -6.97 7.85
N PHE A 9 -59.35 -8.01 7.11
CA PHE A 9 -58.68 -8.37 5.86
C PHE A 9 -59.00 -7.41 4.71
N PHE A 10 -60.17 -6.76 4.70
CA PHE A 10 -60.55 -5.80 3.67
C PHE A 10 -59.99 -4.38 3.90
N LEU A 11 -59.70 -4.00 5.17
CA LEU A 11 -59.04 -2.72 5.47
C LEU A 11 -57.52 -2.77 5.24
N ILE A 12 -56.87 -3.94 5.37
CA ILE A 12 -55.44 -4.08 5.12
C ILE A 12 -55.13 -4.05 3.61
N THR A 13 -56.06 -4.46 2.75
CA THR A 13 -55.91 -4.34 1.28
C THR A 13 -56.22 -2.95 0.70
N ILE A 14 -56.90 -2.06 1.43
CA ILE A 14 -57.21 -0.70 0.93
C ILE A 14 -56.14 0.33 1.33
N ILE A 15 -55.35 0.05 2.37
CA ILE A 15 -54.18 0.89 2.72
C ILE A 15 -52.98 0.58 1.78
N ALA A 16 -52.98 -0.59 1.12
CA ALA A 16 -51.95 -0.98 0.16
C ALA A 16 -52.19 -0.48 -1.29
N PHE A 17 -53.29 0.23 -1.57
CA PHE A 17 -53.65 0.63 -2.95
C PHE A 17 -54.03 2.12 -3.12
N SER A 18 -53.72 3.00 -2.16
CA SER A 18 -54.07 4.44 -2.26
C SER A 18 -52.94 5.43 -1.92
N GLN A 19 -51.68 5.05 -2.05
CA GLN A 19 -50.57 6.01 -2.03
C GLN A 19 -49.72 5.88 -3.29
N GLN A 20 -50.28 6.38 -4.39
CA GLN A 20 -49.49 6.92 -5.49
C GLN A 20 -49.92 8.37 -5.66
N HIS A 21 -48.93 9.26 -5.81
CA HIS A 21 -49.01 10.72 -5.95
C HIS A 21 -49.08 11.56 -4.66
N GLU A 22 -47.97 11.58 -3.93
CA GLU A 22 -47.25 12.84 -3.69
C GLU A 22 -45.74 12.51 -3.69
N ARG A 23 -45.02 13.04 -4.69
CA ARG A 23 -43.56 12.97 -4.75
C ARG A 23 -43.01 13.79 -3.59
N THR A 24 -42.71 13.16 -2.46
CA THR A 24 -41.60 13.62 -1.62
C THR A 24 -40.35 13.09 -2.28
N ALA A 25 -39.52 14.00 -2.80
CA ALA A 25 -38.15 13.72 -3.16
C ALA A 25 -37.53 12.94 -2.00
N ILE A 26 -37.14 11.69 -2.26
CA ILE A 26 -36.23 10.96 -1.40
C ILE A 26 -34.95 11.82 -1.38
N PRO A 27 -34.40 12.20 -0.21
CA PRO A 27 -33.14 12.94 -0.16
C PRO A 27 -32.08 12.17 -0.95
N ALA A 28 -31.36 12.86 -1.83
CA ALA A 28 -30.35 12.31 -2.73
C ALA A 28 -29.09 11.81 -1.98
N GLY A 29 -29.22 10.87 -1.04
CA GLY A 29 -28.10 10.46 -0.18
C GLY A 29 -28.20 9.12 0.52
N GLN A 30 -29.05 8.17 0.07
CA GLN A 30 -29.08 6.82 0.67
C GLN A 30 -29.20 5.66 -0.34
N TRP A 31 -28.79 5.86 -1.58
CA TRP A 31 -28.36 4.79 -2.46
C TRP A 31 -27.03 5.21 -3.06
N ASN A 32 -25.92 4.87 -2.41
CA ASN A 32 -24.61 4.95 -3.07
C ASN A 32 -24.50 3.77 -4.02
N THR A 33 -25.27 3.79 -5.12
CA THR A 33 -24.73 3.28 -6.38
C THR A 33 -23.85 4.41 -6.89
N ALA A 34 -22.54 4.27 -6.75
CA ALA A 34 -21.63 5.19 -7.41
C ALA A 34 -22.06 5.27 -8.90
N PRO A 35 -22.23 6.47 -9.48
CA PRO A 35 -22.33 6.56 -10.93
C PRO A 35 -21.10 5.89 -11.54
N LEU A 36 -21.29 5.05 -12.55
CA LEU A 36 -20.19 4.41 -13.29
C LEU A 36 -19.22 5.50 -13.75
N THR A 37 -17.94 5.30 -13.46
CA THR A 37 -16.90 6.33 -13.64
C THR A 37 -16.27 6.20 -15.03
N ASP A 38 -15.52 7.21 -15.47
CA ASP A 38 -14.72 7.13 -16.72
C ASP A 38 -13.77 5.92 -16.73
N ALA A 39 -13.48 5.37 -15.56
CA ALA A 39 -12.72 4.16 -15.39
C ALA A 39 -13.44 2.85 -15.73
N ASP A 40 -14.75 2.75 -15.48
CA ASP A 40 -15.54 1.60 -15.93
C ASP A 40 -15.57 1.53 -17.47
N ALA A 41 -15.57 2.71 -18.12
CA ALA A 41 -15.48 2.82 -19.58
C ALA A 41 -14.09 2.47 -20.12
N ALA A 42 -13.02 2.74 -19.36
CA ALA A 42 -11.68 2.35 -19.77
C ALA A 42 -11.47 0.84 -19.73
N ILE A 43 -11.98 0.10 -18.73
CA ILE A 43 -11.88 -1.38 -18.71
C ILE A 43 -12.45 -2.00 -20.00
N LEU A 44 -13.43 -1.36 -20.65
CA LEU A 44 -13.93 -1.82 -21.95
C LEU A 44 -12.87 -1.73 -23.06
N ASN A 45 -11.93 -0.79 -22.99
CA ASN A 45 -10.89 -0.59 -23.99
C ASN A 45 -9.77 -1.64 -23.94
N THR A 46 -9.55 -2.33 -22.81
CA THR A 46 -8.65 -3.51 -22.76
C THR A 46 -9.26 -4.76 -23.37
N ILE A 47 -10.59 -4.83 -23.48
CA ILE A 47 -11.27 -6.01 -24.02
C ILE A 47 -11.09 -6.04 -25.53
N GLU A 48 -10.56 -7.17 -26.03
CA GLU A 48 -10.38 -7.43 -27.46
C GLU A 48 -11.72 -7.29 -28.20
N GLU A 49 -11.72 -6.49 -29.25
CA GLU A 49 -12.88 -6.34 -30.12
C GLU A 49 -13.00 -7.53 -31.09
N LEU A 50 -14.18 -8.13 -31.11
CA LEU A 50 -14.51 -9.19 -32.03
C LEU A 50 -14.96 -8.59 -33.36
N ILE A 51 -14.05 -8.61 -34.33
CA ILE A 51 -14.28 -8.06 -35.67
C ILE A 51 -14.83 -9.14 -36.61
N LEU A 52 -15.79 -8.77 -37.46
CA LEU A 52 -16.37 -9.67 -38.46
C LEU A 52 -15.31 -10.17 -39.46
N PRO A 53 -15.00 -11.49 -39.49
CA PRO A 53 -14.02 -12.00 -40.43
C PRO A 53 -14.46 -11.79 -41.88
N THR A 54 -13.50 -11.53 -42.78
CA THR A 54 -13.81 -11.22 -44.19
C THR A 54 -14.62 -12.33 -44.88
N ASP A 55 -14.34 -13.59 -44.54
CA ASP A 55 -15.06 -14.75 -45.08
C ASP A 55 -16.52 -14.82 -44.59
N TYR A 56 -16.82 -14.25 -43.43
CA TYR A 56 -18.17 -14.18 -42.87
C TYR A 56 -19.02 -13.07 -43.49
N LYS A 57 -18.41 -11.98 -43.99
CA LYS A 57 -19.13 -10.87 -44.66
C LYS A 57 -20.01 -11.33 -45.84
N SER A 58 -19.72 -12.49 -46.42
CA SER A 58 -20.46 -13.07 -47.55
C SER A 58 -21.47 -14.17 -47.17
N ARG A 59 -21.51 -14.60 -45.90
CA ARG A 59 -22.38 -15.69 -45.45
C ARG A 59 -23.79 -15.17 -45.21
N SER A 60 -24.79 -15.93 -45.63
CA SER A 60 -26.20 -15.59 -45.38
C SER A 60 -26.58 -15.86 -43.93
N LEU A 61 -27.18 -14.88 -43.26
CA LEU A 61 -27.82 -15.06 -41.97
C LEU A 61 -29.30 -15.46 -42.14
N PRO A 62 -29.87 -16.27 -41.23
CA PRO A 62 -31.31 -16.47 -41.18
C PRO A 62 -32.02 -15.19 -40.69
N ASP A 63 -33.28 -15.01 -41.11
CA ASP A 63 -34.09 -13.81 -40.76
C ASP A 63 -34.41 -13.71 -39.26
N SER A 64 -34.26 -14.81 -38.50
CA SER A 64 -34.46 -14.83 -37.05
C SER A 64 -33.78 -16.02 -36.39
N ILE A 65 -33.25 -15.81 -35.18
CA ILE A 65 -32.68 -16.84 -34.29
C ILE A 65 -33.26 -16.69 -32.88
N ASP A 66 -33.40 -17.81 -32.18
CA ASP A 66 -33.82 -17.86 -30.78
C ASP A 66 -33.07 -18.96 -30.03
N ASN A 67 -31.95 -18.61 -29.39
CA ASN A 67 -31.09 -19.56 -28.70
C ASN A 67 -31.72 -20.10 -27.41
N SER A 68 -32.81 -19.48 -26.92
CA SER A 68 -33.56 -20.00 -25.77
C SER A 68 -34.28 -21.33 -26.04
N LEU A 69 -34.40 -21.72 -27.32
CA LEU A 69 -35.04 -22.99 -27.71
C LEU A 69 -34.08 -24.19 -27.59
N TYR A 70 -32.77 -23.96 -27.51
CA TYR A 70 -31.79 -25.02 -27.34
C TYR A 70 -31.80 -25.60 -25.93
N LYS A 71 -31.45 -26.89 -25.81
CA LYS A 71 -31.41 -27.58 -24.51
C LYS A 71 -30.43 -26.96 -23.52
N TRP A 72 -29.36 -26.33 -24.02
CA TRP A 72 -28.31 -25.71 -23.19
C TRP A 72 -28.82 -24.46 -22.45
N PHE A 73 -29.84 -23.76 -22.99
CA PHE A 73 -30.44 -22.59 -22.35
C PHE A 73 -31.53 -22.92 -21.33
N ARG A 74 -32.14 -24.12 -21.36
CA ARG A 74 -33.42 -24.47 -20.69
C ARG A 74 -33.53 -24.23 -19.17
N ARG A 75 -32.53 -23.60 -18.56
CA ARG A 75 -32.63 -22.89 -17.30
C ARG A 75 -33.94 -22.07 -17.22
N PRO A 76 -34.76 -22.30 -16.18
CA PRO A 76 -35.93 -21.47 -15.92
C PRO A 76 -35.57 -20.00 -15.71
N ILE A 77 -36.40 -19.08 -16.20
CA ILE A 77 -36.27 -17.66 -15.86
C ILE A 77 -36.49 -17.52 -14.35
N PHE A 78 -35.52 -16.94 -13.67
CA PHE A 78 -35.53 -16.76 -12.22
C PHE A 78 -35.71 -15.29 -11.85
N THR A 79 -36.05 -15.05 -10.58
CA THR A 79 -36.07 -13.72 -9.97
C THR A 79 -34.82 -13.55 -9.13
N GLN A 80 -34.07 -12.48 -9.32
CA GLN A 80 -33.05 -12.05 -8.36
C GLN A 80 -33.75 -11.64 -7.05
N GLU A 81 -33.62 -12.42 -5.98
CA GLU A 81 -34.41 -12.27 -4.74
C GLU A 81 -34.04 -11.00 -3.93
N SER A 82 -34.50 -9.82 -4.36
CA SER A 82 -34.20 -8.51 -3.73
C SER A 82 -32.72 -8.12 -3.66
N TYR A 83 -31.82 -8.94 -4.19
CA TYR A 83 -30.38 -8.69 -4.26
C TYR A 83 -29.98 -8.03 -5.60
N PRO A 84 -29.03 -7.08 -5.60
CA PRO A 84 -28.57 -6.36 -6.79
C PRO A 84 -27.54 -7.15 -7.63
N ASN A 85 -27.76 -8.44 -7.89
CA ASN A 85 -26.82 -9.33 -8.61
C ASN A 85 -27.16 -9.49 -10.12
N CYS A 86 -27.76 -8.49 -10.75
CA CYS A 86 -28.21 -8.55 -12.15
C CYS A 86 -27.04 -8.78 -13.13
N MET A 87 -25.87 -8.22 -12.82
CA MET A 87 -24.65 -8.40 -13.60
C MET A 87 -24.20 -9.87 -13.62
N GLN A 88 -24.17 -10.54 -12.47
CA GLN A 88 -23.85 -11.97 -12.38
C GLN A 88 -24.97 -12.84 -12.96
N SER A 89 -26.22 -12.37 -12.90
CA SER A 89 -27.35 -13.04 -13.55
C SER A 89 -27.16 -13.10 -15.06
N THR A 90 -26.76 -11.99 -15.71
CA THR A 90 -26.47 -12.01 -17.15
C THR A 90 -25.20 -12.78 -17.48
N SER A 91 -24.10 -12.57 -16.76
CA SER A 91 -22.80 -13.16 -17.10
C SER A 91 -22.68 -14.65 -16.75
N ILE A 92 -23.10 -15.06 -15.54
CA ILE A 92 -22.96 -16.46 -15.09
C ILE A 92 -24.21 -17.27 -15.41
N ALA A 93 -25.35 -16.85 -14.87
CA ALA A 93 -26.54 -17.69 -14.83
C ALA A 93 -27.15 -17.93 -16.22
N TYR A 94 -27.01 -16.97 -17.14
CA TYR A 94 -27.43 -17.12 -18.53
C TYR A 94 -26.27 -17.37 -19.48
N ASN A 95 -25.34 -16.41 -19.63
CA ASN A 95 -24.32 -16.47 -20.69
C ASN A 95 -23.33 -17.63 -20.47
N PHE A 96 -22.61 -17.66 -19.35
CA PHE A 96 -21.62 -18.72 -19.06
C PHE A 96 -22.26 -20.11 -19.02
N THR A 97 -23.39 -20.22 -18.32
CA THR A 97 -24.16 -21.47 -18.23
C THR A 97 -24.51 -22.00 -19.62
N TYR A 98 -24.96 -21.16 -20.54
CA TYR A 98 -25.27 -21.58 -21.91
C TYR A 98 -24.02 -22.05 -22.67
N GLU A 99 -22.94 -21.27 -22.64
CA GLU A 99 -21.73 -21.59 -23.42
C GLU A 99 -21.07 -22.89 -22.95
N ILE A 100 -20.88 -23.07 -21.65
CA ILE A 100 -20.24 -24.28 -21.13
C ILE A 100 -21.11 -25.52 -21.37
N ASN A 101 -22.44 -25.38 -21.29
CA ASN A 101 -23.38 -26.44 -21.60
C ASN A 101 -23.42 -26.78 -23.08
N ARG A 102 -23.28 -25.78 -23.97
CA ARG A 102 -23.14 -25.98 -25.41
C ARG A 102 -21.90 -26.80 -25.73
N LEU A 103 -20.76 -26.44 -25.13
CA LEU A 103 -19.49 -27.16 -25.32
C LEU A 103 -19.51 -28.59 -24.76
N ARG A 104 -20.13 -28.79 -23.58
CA ARG A 104 -20.24 -30.11 -22.92
C ARG A 104 -21.46 -30.93 -23.37
N ASP A 105 -22.28 -30.38 -24.26
CA ASP A 105 -23.57 -30.90 -24.71
C ASP A 105 -24.58 -31.23 -23.58
N GLN A 106 -24.58 -30.45 -22.50
CA GLN A 106 -25.39 -30.67 -21.30
C GLN A 106 -26.69 -29.84 -21.25
N PRO A 107 -27.77 -30.32 -20.62
CA PRO A 107 -29.01 -29.55 -20.53
C PRO A 107 -28.96 -28.50 -19.41
N GLY A 108 -29.41 -27.28 -19.70
CA GLY A 108 -29.40 -26.17 -18.74
C GLY A 108 -30.53 -26.19 -17.70
N ASP A 109 -31.44 -27.17 -17.76
CA ASP A 109 -32.51 -27.39 -16.77
C ASP A 109 -32.10 -28.29 -15.60
N ASP A 110 -30.84 -28.73 -15.55
CA ASP A 110 -30.24 -29.54 -14.48
C ASP A 110 -29.36 -28.68 -13.55
N PRO A 111 -29.58 -28.67 -12.22
CA PRO A 111 -28.72 -27.97 -11.26
C PRO A 111 -27.23 -28.29 -11.34
N ASP A 112 -26.85 -29.52 -11.73
CA ASP A 112 -25.43 -29.90 -11.90
C ASP A 112 -24.76 -29.17 -13.07
N HIS A 113 -25.57 -28.62 -13.97
CA HIS A 113 -25.16 -27.89 -15.17
C HIS A 113 -25.60 -26.42 -15.14
N GLN A 114 -26.02 -25.94 -13.97
CA GLN A 114 -26.34 -24.56 -13.70
C GLN A 114 -25.28 -23.98 -12.77
N TYR A 115 -24.99 -22.70 -12.89
CA TYR A 115 -23.97 -22.04 -12.08
C TYR A 115 -24.58 -20.90 -11.26
N THR A 116 -24.13 -20.77 -10.02
CA THR A 116 -24.66 -19.77 -9.08
C THR A 116 -24.13 -18.37 -9.38
N THR A 117 -24.96 -17.35 -9.15
CA THR A 117 -24.52 -15.95 -9.18
C THR A 117 -23.77 -15.54 -7.92
N HIS A 118 -24.04 -16.19 -6.78
CA HIS A 118 -23.64 -15.72 -5.46
C HIS A 118 -22.18 -16.01 -5.14
N PHE A 119 -21.58 -17.05 -5.72
CA PHE A 119 -20.16 -17.37 -5.49
C PHE A 119 -19.26 -16.18 -5.88
N ALA A 120 -19.30 -15.74 -7.13
CA ALA A 120 -18.50 -14.59 -7.58
C ALA A 120 -19.00 -13.26 -6.98
N TRP A 121 -20.32 -13.07 -6.84
CA TRP A 121 -20.88 -11.84 -6.30
C TRP A 121 -20.47 -11.57 -4.84
N ASN A 122 -20.42 -12.60 -3.99
CA ASN A 122 -20.20 -12.45 -2.55
C ASN A 122 -18.76 -12.05 -2.17
N PHE A 123 -17.81 -12.07 -3.10
CA PHE A 123 -16.48 -11.49 -2.87
C PHE A 123 -16.48 -9.96 -2.99
N PHE A 124 -17.34 -9.38 -3.84
CA PHE A 124 -17.25 -7.97 -4.23
C PHE A 124 -18.46 -7.11 -3.83
N ASN A 125 -19.50 -7.70 -3.23
CA ASN A 125 -20.76 -7.01 -2.92
C ASN A 125 -20.74 -6.13 -1.63
N GLY A 126 -19.56 -5.78 -1.13
CA GLY A 126 -19.37 -5.05 0.13
C GLY A 126 -19.71 -5.89 1.38
N GLY A 127 -19.80 -7.20 1.24
CA GLY A 127 -19.98 -8.16 2.33
C GLY A 127 -21.41 -8.36 2.83
N ASN A 128 -22.24 -7.32 2.73
CA ASN A 128 -23.63 -7.34 3.20
C ASN A 128 -24.66 -7.65 2.09
N GLY A 129 -24.23 -7.75 0.84
CA GLY A 129 -25.11 -8.04 -0.29
C GLY A 129 -26.00 -6.88 -0.74
N TRP A 130 -25.64 -5.64 -0.39
CA TRP A 130 -26.38 -4.44 -0.79
C TRP A 130 -25.83 -3.79 -2.06
N TRP A 131 -24.66 -4.21 -2.55
CA TRP A 131 -23.99 -3.60 -3.70
C TRP A 131 -24.07 -4.49 -4.94
N GLY A 132 -24.32 -3.85 -6.08
CA GLY A 132 -24.14 -4.48 -7.38
C GLY A 132 -22.66 -4.57 -7.71
N VAL A 133 -22.29 -5.59 -8.49
CA VAL A 133 -20.89 -5.84 -8.88
C VAL A 133 -20.85 -5.88 -10.39
N ASN A 134 -19.99 -5.07 -11.02
CA ASN A 134 -19.79 -5.11 -12.47
C ASN A 134 -19.36 -6.53 -12.90
N TYR A 135 -19.96 -7.09 -13.97
CA TYR A 135 -19.63 -8.46 -14.35
C TYR A 135 -18.21 -8.61 -14.88
N LEU A 136 -17.48 -7.54 -15.19
CA LEU A 136 -16.08 -7.65 -15.62
C LEU A 136 -15.21 -8.29 -14.54
N PHE A 137 -15.39 -7.93 -13.26
CA PHE A 137 -14.75 -8.62 -12.13
C PHE A 137 -15.17 -10.09 -12.02
N THR A 138 -16.42 -10.38 -12.37
CA THR A 138 -16.93 -11.75 -12.40
C THR A 138 -16.22 -12.59 -13.46
N MET A 139 -15.81 -11.99 -14.58
CA MET A 139 -15.09 -12.71 -15.62
C MET A 139 -13.68 -13.10 -15.17
N ASP A 140 -13.00 -12.27 -14.38
CA ASP A 140 -11.73 -12.64 -13.76
C ASP A 140 -11.90 -13.82 -12.80
N VAL A 141 -12.97 -13.81 -12.00
CA VAL A 141 -13.28 -14.96 -11.14
C VAL A 141 -13.48 -16.22 -11.97
N LEU A 142 -14.26 -16.15 -13.05
CA LEU A 142 -14.46 -17.28 -13.97
C LEU A 142 -13.17 -17.73 -14.66
N LYS A 143 -12.26 -16.82 -15.02
CA LYS A 143 -11.02 -17.13 -15.73
C LYS A 143 -9.98 -17.77 -14.81
N TYR A 144 -9.81 -17.23 -13.60
CA TYR A 144 -8.70 -17.61 -12.71
C TYR A 144 -9.10 -18.58 -11.59
N HIS A 145 -10.37 -18.60 -11.17
CA HIS A 145 -10.84 -19.45 -10.06
C HIS A 145 -11.96 -20.40 -10.45
N GLY A 146 -12.70 -20.05 -11.50
CA GLY A 146 -13.90 -20.76 -11.93
C GLY A 146 -15.13 -20.45 -11.06
N THR A 147 -16.17 -21.28 -11.18
CA THR A 147 -17.42 -21.12 -10.43
C THR A 147 -18.07 -22.47 -10.13
N PRO A 148 -18.64 -22.67 -8.94
CA PRO A 148 -19.31 -23.92 -8.60
C PRO A 148 -20.64 -24.07 -9.34
N SER A 149 -21.03 -25.33 -9.59
CA SER A 149 -22.40 -25.63 -10.00
C SER A 149 -23.38 -25.24 -8.88
N VAL A 150 -24.66 -25.13 -9.20
CA VAL A 150 -25.74 -24.93 -8.21
C VAL A 150 -25.72 -26.07 -7.19
N THR A 151 -25.40 -27.29 -7.60
CA THR A 151 -25.28 -28.42 -6.69
C THR A 151 -24.10 -28.29 -5.75
N ASP A 152 -22.89 -28.00 -6.25
CA ASP A 152 -21.68 -27.85 -5.43
C ASP A 152 -21.79 -26.65 -4.47
N TYR A 153 -22.42 -25.55 -4.91
CA TYR A 153 -22.69 -24.42 -4.02
C TYR A 153 -23.76 -24.75 -2.96
N GLY A 154 -24.47 -25.87 -3.06
CA GLY A 154 -25.57 -26.24 -2.16
C GLY A 154 -26.86 -25.47 -2.42
N GLY A 155 -27.00 -24.94 -3.64
CA GLY A 155 -28.19 -24.26 -4.15
C GLY A 155 -27.87 -23.04 -5.03
N PHE A 156 -28.89 -22.32 -5.52
CA PHE A 156 -28.70 -21.20 -6.43
C PHE A 156 -28.41 -19.87 -5.70
N TYR A 157 -29.01 -19.64 -4.53
CA TYR A 157 -28.86 -18.43 -3.72
C TYR A 157 -28.81 -18.72 -2.21
N GLU A 158 -28.67 -19.98 -1.84
CA GLU A 158 -28.70 -20.48 -0.48
C GLU A 158 -27.59 -19.82 0.35
N GLY A 159 -27.98 -19.17 1.45
CA GLY A 159 -27.10 -18.38 2.31
C GLY A 159 -26.99 -16.90 1.96
N GLY A 160 -27.57 -16.46 0.84
CA GLY A 160 -27.71 -15.06 0.46
C GLY A 160 -26.39 -14.32 0.22
N GLY A 161 -26.45 -12.98 0.26
CA GLY A 161 -25.33 -12.10 -0.09
C GLY A 161 -24.12 -12.10 0.87
N GLN A 162 -24.18 -12.84 1.97
CA GLN A 162 -23.07 -12.91 2.93
C GLN A 162 -22.27 -14.22 2.84
N ARG A 163 -22.76 -15.25 2.14
CA ARG A 163 -22.17 -16.60 2.23
C ARG A 163 -20.89 -16.76 1.42
N TRP A 164 -19.83 -17.24 2.06
CA TRP A 164 -18.70 -17.87 1.34
C TRP A 164 -18.78 -19.39 1.47
N MET A 165 -18.50 -20.09 0.37
CA MET A 165 -18.60 -21.54 0.28
C MET A 165 -17.42 -22.21 0.99
N SER A 166 -17.71 -23.25 1.78
CA SER A 166 -16.70 -24.03 2.52
C SER A 166 -16.77 -25.50 2.09
N GLY A 167 -15.61 -26.10 1.82
CA GLY A 167 -15.43 -27.50 1.40
C GLY A 167 -14.45 -27.63 0.23
N TYR A 168 -13.35 -28.36 0.41
CA TYR A 168 -12.30 -28.45 -0.61
C TYR A 168 -12.78 -29.04 -1.95
N ASP A 169 -13.59 -30.11 -1.91
CA ASP A 169 -14.03 -30.82 -3.12
C ASP A 169 -14.92 -29.92 -3.99
N GLU A 170 -15.78 -29.10 -3.37
CA GLU A 170 -16.63 -28.13 -4.03
C GLU A 170 -15.81 -27.03 -4.72
N TRP A 171 -14.72 -26.57 -4.08
CA TRP A 171 -13.78 -25.62 -4.65
C TRP A 171 -12.99 -26.23 -5.82
N TYR A 172 -12.54 -27.48 -5.69
CA TYR A 172 -11.87 -28.20 -6.78
C TYR A 172 -12.81 -28.38 -7.99
N ASN A 173 -14.07 -28.74 -7.78
CA ASN A 173 -15.07 -28.81 -8.84
C ASN A 173 -15.29 -27.44 -9.50
N ALA A 174 -15.34 -26.35 -8.71
CA ALA A 174 -15.50 -25.00 -9.21
C ALA A 174 -14.35 -24.57 -10.14
N MET A 175 -13.10 -24.91 -9.81
CA MET A 175 -11.91 -24.62 -10.62
C MET A 175 -11.96 -25.21 -12.02
N ASN A 176 -12.78 -26.23 -12.26
CA ASN A 176 -12.92 -26.87 -13.56
C ASN A 176 -13.99 -26.21 -14.46
N ASN A 177 -14.63 -25.13 -14.00
CA ASN A 177 -15.69 -24.41 -14.73
C ASN A 177 -15.21 -22.98 -15.02
N ARG A 178 -14.52 -22.80 -16.15
CA ARG A 178 -13.82 -21.55 -16.48
C ARG A 178 -14.11 -21.02 -17.86
N ILE A 179 -13.70 -19.78 -18.07
CA ILE A 179 -13.58 -19.14 -19.40
C ILE A 179 -12.10 -19.00 -19.78
N SER A 180 -11.82 -18.91 -21.08
CA SER A 180 -10.53 -18.48 -21.61
C SER A 180 -10.43 -16.96 -21.68
N GLY A 181 -11.55 -16.28 -21.92
CA GLY A 181 -11.62 -14.82 -21.95
C GLY A 181 -13.00 -14.30 -22.38
N ILE A 182 -13.04 -12.99 -22.63
CA ILE A 182 -14.20 -12.28 -23.15
C ILE A 182 -13.81 -11.43 -24.35
N LYS A 183 -14.77 -11.14 -25.20
CA LYS A 183 -14.64 -10.18 -26.31
C LYS A 183 -15.78 -9.18 -26.29
N LYS A 184 -15.53 -7.98 -26.82
CA LYS A 184 -16.57 -6.96 -27.02
C LYS A 184 -16.97 -6.88 -28.49
N ILE A 185 -18.20 -6.48 -28.73
CA ILE A 185 -18.68 -6.12 -30.06
C ILE A 185 -19.25 -4.70 -29.94
N TYR A 186 -18.69 -3.74 -30.66
CA TYR A 186 -19.34 -2.44 -30.86
C TYR A 186 -20.56 -2.65 -31.74
N VAL A 187 -21.74 -2.29 -31.25
CA VAL A 187 -23.05 -2.45 -31.91
C VAL A 187 -23.68 -1.10 -32.26
N GLY A 188 -22.86 -0.05 -32.27
CA GLY A 188 -23.25 1.31 -32.65
C GLY A 188 -23.55 1.49 -34.14
N ASP A 189 -23.14 0.55 -34.98
CA ASP A 189 -23.28 0.59 -36.43
C ASP A 189 -23.77 -0.74 -37.02
N GLU A 190 -23.99 -0.75 -38.35
CA GLU A 190 -24.51 -1.91 -39.06
C GLU A 190 -23.54 -3.11 -39.04
N GLU A 191 -22.22 -2.87 -39.12
CA GLU A 191 -21.22 -3.95 -39.09
C GLU A 191 -21.22 -4.65 -37.74
N GLY A 192 -21.34 -3.88 -36.66
CA GLY A 192 -21.53 -4.36 -35.29
C GLY A 192 -22.76 -5.24 -35.10
N ILE A 193 -23.91 -4.78 -35.59
CA ILE A 193 -25.17 -5.56 -35.56
C ILE A 193 -25.02 -6.87 -36.33
N ILE A 194 -24.40 -6.85 -37.52
CA ILE A 194 -24.15 -8.06 -38.32
C ILE A 194 -23.19 -9.01 -37.59
N THR A 195 -22.15 -8.48 -36.96
CA THR A 195 -21.18 -9.25 -36.17
C THR A 195 -21.87 -10.00 -35.03
N LEU A 196 -22.70 -9.30 -34.25
CA LEU A 196 -23.49 -9.90 -33.18
C LEU A 196 -24.45 -10.97 -33.72
N LYS A 197 -25.09 -10.74 -34.86
CA LYS A 197 -25.98 -11.74 -35.47
C LYS A 197 -25.25 -13.02 -35.88
N HIS A 198 -24.04 -12.91 -36.43
CA HIS A 198 -23.21 -14.09 -36.71
C HIS A 198 -22.81 -14.82 -35.43
N TRP A 199 -22.38 -14.09 -34.39
CA TRP A 199 -22.11 -14.68 -33.09
C TRP A 199 -23.30 -15.48 -32.54
N LEU A 200 -24.51 -14.89 -32.56
CA LEU A 200 -25.74 -15.54 -32.09
C LEU A 200 -26.16 -16.73 -32.96
N ASN A 201 -25.83 -16.73 -34.25
CA ASN A 201 -26.22 -17.78 -35.19
C ASN A 201 -25.32 -19.02 -35.15
N ASP A 202 -24.01 -18.83 -35.24
CA ASP A 202 -23.03 -19.92 -35.38
C ASP A 202 -21.70 -19.65 -34.67
N HIS A 203 -21.67 -18.74 -33.69
CA HIS A 203 -20.50 -18.39 -32.88
C HIS A 203 -19.31 -17.87 -33.73
N MET A 204 -19.58 -17.51 -35.00
CA MET A 204 -18.56 -17.20 -36.00
C MET A 204 -17.50 -18.30 -36.23
N ASP A 205 -17.80 -19.54 -35.87
CA ASP A 205 -16.95 -20.71 -36.14
C ASP A 205 -17.63 -21.76 -37.05
N GLY A 206 -18.90 -21.53 -37.42
CA GLY A 206 -19.70 -22.41 -38.27
C GLY A 206 -20.42 -23.51 -37.48
N SER A 207 -20.45 -23.40 -36.15
CA SER A 207 -21.21 -24.27 -35.26
C SER A 207 -22.69 -24.31 -35.62
N PRO A 208 -23.40 -25.42 -35.31
CA PRO A 208 -24.83 -25.54 -35.59
C PRO A 208 -25.71 -24.58 -34.76
N ALA A 209 -25.14 -23.93 -33.76
CA ALA A 209 -25.76 -22.93 -32.93
C ALA A 209 -24.70 -21.93 -32.45
N GLY A 210 -25.11 -20.68 -32.29
CA GLY A 210 -24.25 -19.62 -31.81
C GLY A 210 -24.36 -19.39 -30.31
N GLY A 211 -23.76 -18.28 -29.88
CA GLY A 211 -23.62 -17.92 -28.48
C GLY A 211 -24.68 -16.94 -27.96
N LEU A 212 -24.43 -16.38 -26.77
CA LEU A 212 -25.22 -15.29 -26.17
C LEU A 212 -24.36 -14.04 -25.95
N ALA A 213 -24.98 -12.90 -25.66
CA ALA A 213 -24.26 -11.67 -25.35
C ALA A 213 -24.84 -10.93 -24.14
N SER A 214 -23.97 -10.47 -23.24
CA SER A 214 -24.33 -9.68 -22.07
C SER A 214 -24.25 -8.18 -22.40
N PHE A 215 -25.16 -7.37 -21.87
CA PHE A 215 -25.14 -5.92 -22.04
C PHE A 215 -25.67 -5.21 -20.80
N ILE A 216 -25.34 -3.92 -20.67
CA ILE A 216 -25.74 -3.05 -19.57
C ILE A 216 -26.61 -1.93 -20.10
N ALA A 217 -27.74 -1.70 -19.45
CA ALA A 217 -28.64 -0.60 -19.76
C ALA A 217 -29.44 -0.17 -18.52
N CYS A 218 -30.42 0.70 -18.73
CA CYS A 218 -31.37 1.10 -17.70
C CYS A 218 -32.30 -0.06 -17.30
N SER A 219 -32.94 0.05 -16.13
CA SER A 219 -33.98 -0.89 -15.71
C SER A 219 -35.13 -0.93 -16.74
N PRO A 220 -35.51 -2.11 -17.28
CA PRO A 220 -36.39 -2.23 -18.43
C PRO A 220 -37.88 -2.15 -18.06
N TYR A 221 -38.32 -1.05 -17.44
CA TYR A 221 -39.73 -0.84 -17.09
C TYR A 221 -40.52 -0.06 -18.14
N ASP A 222 -39.84 0.74 -18.97
CA ASP A 222 -40.47 1.50 -20.05
C ASP A 222 -40.52 0.65 -21.33
N MET A 223 -41.58 -0.15 -21.45
CA MET A 223 -41.80 -1.07 -22.57
C MET A 223 -43.03 -0.66 -23.37
N ALA A 224 -42.89 -0.66 -24.70
CA ALA A 224 -44.01 -0.60 -25.62
C ALA A 224 -44.54 -2.01 -25.94
N ILE A 225 -45.67 -2.06 -26.64
CA ILE A 225 -46.26 -3.29 -27.14
C ILE A 225 -46.16 -3.29 -28.66
N LEU A 226 -45.66 -4.38 -29.24
CA LEU A 226 -45.54 -4.52 -30.69
C LEU A 226 -46.90 -4.43 -31.38
N PRO A 227 -47.04 -3.58 -32.41
CA PRO A 227 -48.32 -3.33 -33.07
C PRO A 227 -48.78 -4.54 -33.90
N PRO A 228 -50.07 -4.61 -34.28
CA PRO A 228 -50.63 -5.69 -35.10
C PRO A 228 -49.93 -5.95 -36.43
N GLU A 229 -49.32 -4.91 -36.99
CA GLU A 229 -48.59 -4.96 -38.23
C GLU A 229 -47.21 -5.59 -38.05
N SER A 230 -46.68 -5.68 -36.83
CA SER A 230 -45.37 -6.24 -36.52
C SER A 230 -45.47 -7.75 -36.22
N PRO A 231 -44.51 -8.58 -36.69
CA PRO A 231 -44.36 -9.95 -36.20
C PRO A 231 -44.23 -9.98 -34.67
N GLN A 232 -44.63 -11.08 -34.04
CA GLN A 232 -44.69 -11.17 -32.57
C GLN A 232 -45.62 -10.10 -31.94
N THR A 233 -46.70 -9.72 -32.65
CA THR A 233 -47.74 -8.80 -32.17
C THR A 233 -48.12 -9.06 -30.70
N GLY A 234 -48.23 -7.99 -29.93
CA GLY A 234 -48.65 -8.05 -28.53
C GLY A 234 -47.54 -8.42 -27.55
N LYS A 235 -46.33 -8.72 -28.03
CA LYS A 235 -45.12 -8.86 -27.20
C LYS A 235 -44.56 -7.49 -26.82
N HIS A 236 -43.79 -7.46 -25.74
CA HIS A 236 -43.15 -6.26 -25.21
C HIS A 236 -41.87 -5.94 -26.02
N VAL A 237 -41.62 -4.65 -26.21
CA VAL A 237 -40.44 -4.14 -26.90
C VAL A 237 -39.92 -2.86 -26.24
N ILE A 238 -38.60 -2.75 -26.11
CA ILE A 238 -37.90 -1.53 -25.71
C ILE A 238 -37.63 -0.68 -26.95
N LEU A 239 -38.06 0.58 -26.88
CA LEU A 239 -37.90 1.55 -27.97
C LEU A 239 -36.77 2.55 -27.72
N GLY A 240 -36.28 2.64 -26.48
CA GLY A 240 -35.17 3.47 -26.05
C GLY A 240 -34.90 3.26 -24.57
N TRP A 241 -33.66 3.44 -24.16
CA TRP A 241 -33.20 3.29 -22.78
C TRP A 241 -33.09 4.63 -22.06
N CYS A 242 -33.34 4.63 -20.75
CA CYS A 242 -33.10 5.82 -19.92
C CYS A 242 -31.59 6.04 -19.73
N PRO A 243 -31.14 7.27 -19.38
CA PRO A 243 -29.73 7.66 -19.32
C PRO A 243 -28.99 7.13 -18.07
N GLU A 244 -29.30 5.91 -17.63
CA GLU A 244 -28.74 5.29 -16.43
C GLU A 244 -28.32 3.84 -16.76
N ALA A 245 -27.08 3.46 -16.42
CA ALA A 245 -26.55 2.12 -16.68
C ALA A 245 -26.54 1.30 -15.37
N LEU A 246 -27.72 0.80 -14.99
CA LEU A 246 -27.94 0.20 -13.66
C LEU A 246 -28.19 -1.31 -13.69
N HIS A 247 -28.42 -1.89 -14.87
CA HIS A 247 -28.96 -3.26 -14.96
C HIS A 247 -28.34 -4.08 -16.10
N GLY A 248 -27.93 -5.31 -15.77
CA GLY A 248 -27.36 -6.27 -16.71
C GLY A 248 -28.41 -7.24 -17.27
N MET A 249 -28.39 -7.48 -18.58
CA MET A 249 -29.33 -8.35 -19.31
C MET A 249 -28.61 -9.16 -20.39
N THR A 250 -29.27 -10.19 -20.95
CA THR A 250 -28.65 -11.12 -21.91
C THR A 250 -29.43 -11.16 -23.22
N ILE A 251 -28.77 -10.84 -24.34
CA ILE A 251 -29.28 -11.04 -25.70
C ILE A 251 -29.16 -12.51 -26.05
N ILE A 252 -30.26 -13.07 -26.55
CA ILE A 252 -30.44 -14.51 -26.79
C ILE A 252 -30.88 -14.84 -28.22
N GLY A 253 -31.02 -13.84 -29.08
CA GLY A 253 -31.49 -14.01 -30.45
C GLY A 253 -31.92 -12.70 -31.08
N TYR A 254 -32.46 -12.79 -32.29
CA TYR A 254 -32.89 -11.62 -33.06
C TYR A 254 -34.03 -11.96 -34.04
N ASN A 255 -34.70 -10.93 -34.54
CA ASN A 255 -35.69 -11.06 -35.60
C ASN A 255 -35.67 -9.82 -36.51
N ASP A 256 -35.24 -10.00 -37.75
CA ASP A 256 -35.09 -8.92 -38.74
C ASP A 256 -36.43 -8.39 -39.27
N SER A 257 -37.55 -9.05 -38.96
CA SER A 257 -38.87 -8.65 -39.44
C SER A 257 -39.70 -7.85 -38.43
N ILE A 258 -39.28 -7.81 -37.15
CA ILE A 258 -39.92 -6.97 -36.13
C ILE A 258 -39.81 -5.51 -36.56
N ARG A 259 -40.88 -4.76 -36.36
CA ARG A 259 -40.97 -3.37 -36.81
C ARG A 259 -41.81 -2.51 -35.87
N TYR A 260 -41.45 -1.24 -35.77
CA TYR A 260 -42.14 -0.24 -34.96
C TYR A 260 -42.04 1.13 -35.65
N ASP A 261 -43.17 1.83 -35.77
CA ASP A 261 -43.28 3.13 -36.45
C ASP A 261 -42.95 4.24 -35.43
N TYR A 262 -41.76 4.82 -35.53
CA TYR A 262 -41.26 5.81 -34.57
C TYR A 262 -41.74 7.22 -34.89
N ASN A 263 -42.01 7.53 -36.16
CA ASN A 263 -42.42 8.86 -36.62
C ASN A 263 -43.95 9.00 -36.82
N GLU A 264 -44.70 7.92 -36.61
CA GLU A 264 -46.14 7.80 -36.76
C GLU A 264 -46.65 8.15 -38.18
N ASP A 265 -45.84 7.91 -39.22
CA ASP A 265 -46.22 8.18 -40.61
C ASP A 265 -47.04 7.05 -41.27
N GLY A 266 -47.19 5.93 -40.57
CA GLY A 266 -47.94 4.75 -41.01
C GLY A 266 -47.16 3.84 -41.97
N LYS A 267 -45.85 4.00 -42.08
CA LYS A 267 -44.93 3.10 -42.79
C LYS A 267 -43.88 2.56 -41.81
N PHE A 268 -43.16 1.55 -42.25
CA PHE A 268 -41.99 1.01 -41.54
C PHE A 268 -40.84 1.00 -42.53
N THR A 269 -39.75 1.67 -42.22
CA THR A 269 -38.62 1.79 -43.14
C THR A 269 -37.30 2.00 -42.41
N ASN A 270 -36.22 1.59 -43.06
CA ASN A 270 -34.84 1.87 -42.63
C ASN A 270 -34.18 2.92 -43.56
N ASP A 271 -34.97 3.56 -44.43
CA ASP A 271 -34.51 4.46 -45.51
C ASP A 271 -34.82 5.96 -45.25
N ILE A 272 -35.28 6.34 -44.05
CA ILE A 272 -35.61 7.72 -43.68
C ILE A 272 -34.74 8.14 -42.50
N ASP A 273 -34.02 9.26 -42.63
CA ASP A 273 -33.33 9.94 -41.53
C ASP A 273 -34.36 10.44 -40.50
N LEU A 274 -34.49 9.72 -39.38
CA LEU A 274 -35.46 9.96 -38.31
C LEU A 274 -34.95 11.00 -37.31
N ASN A 275 -33.65 10.98 -37.02
CA ASN A 275 -33.04 11.83 -36.00
C ASN A 275 -32.63 13.23 -36.55
N ASN A 276 -32.69 13.43 -37.87
CA ASN A 276 -32.32 14.63 -38.63
C ASN A 276 -30.84 15.02 -38.50
N ASP A 277 -29.94 14.05 -38.35
CA ASP A 277 -28.49 14.30 -38.33
C ASP A 277 -27.85 14.33 -39.73
N GLY A 278 -28.61 13.95 -40.77
CA GLY A 278 -28.18 13.95 -42.16
C GLY A 278 -27.42 12.69 -42.60
N VAL A 279 -27.32 11.68 -41.73
CA VAL A 279 -26.80 10.34 -41.99
C VAL A 279 -27.98 9.37 -41.98
N LEU A 280 -27.90 8.29 -42.76
CA LEU A 280 -28.87 7.20 -42.72
C LEU A 280 -28.17 5.97 -42.19
N ASP A 281 -28.39 5.64 -40.92
CA ASP A 281 -27.74 4.53 -40.24
C ASP A 281 -28.70 3.72 -39.35
N VAL A 282 -28.17 2.82 -38.52
CA VAL A 282 -28.97 1.94 -37.66
C VAL A 282 -29.84 2.74 -36.67
N SER A 283 -29.44 3.95 -36.31
CA SER A 283 -30.22 4.86 -35.48
C SER A 283 -31.51 5.32 -36.16
N ASP A 284 -31.68 5.09 -37.46
CA ASP A 284 -32.88 5.43 -38.22
C ASP A 284 -33.81 4.24 -38.48
N TRP A 285 -33.42 3.05 -38.03
CA TRP A 285 -34.11 1.83 -38.40
C TRP A 285 -35.40 1.60 -37.60
N GLU A 286 -36.51 1.50 -38.32
CA GLU A 286 -37.80 1.07 -37.77
C GLU A 286 -37.99 -0.45 -37.84
N ILE A 287 -37.10 -1.17 -38.52
CA ILE A 287 -37.18 -2.61 -38.77
C ILE A 287 -35.94 -3.32 -38.22
N GLY A 288 -36.20 -4.34 -37.39
CA GLY A 288 -35.23 -5.24 -36.79
C GLY A 288 -35.19 -5.09 -35.27
N ALA A 289 -35.12 -6.23 -34.55
CA ALA A 289 -35.03 -6.23 -33.09
C ALA A 289 -34.22 -7.42 -32.56
N MET A 290 -33.48 -7.18 -31.48
CA MET A 290 -32.86 -8.22 -30.66
C MET A 290 -33.85 -8.77 -29.64
N LYS A 291 -33.77 -10.05 -29.34
CA LYS A 291 -34.49 -10.71 -28.26
C LYS A 291 -33.56 -10.85 -27.05
N PHE A 292 -34.01 -10.45 -25.88
CA PHE A 292 -33.24 -10.58 -24.64
C PHE A 292 -34.07 -11.18 -23.50
N CYS A 293 -33.39 -11.72 -22.49
CA CYS A 293 -34.00 -12.19 -21.26
C CYS A 293 -33.52 -11.39 -20.04
N ASN A 294 -34.31 -11.42 -18.98
CA ASN A 294 -34.08 -10.69 -17.74
C ASN A 294 -34.17 -11.61 -16.51
N SER A 295 -33.66 -11.16 -15.37
CA SER A 295 -33.63 -11.84 -14.07
C SER A 295 -34.77 -11.40 -13.12
N TYR A 296 -35.90 -10.93 -13.66
CA TYR A 296 -37.07 -10.50 -12.88
C TYR A 296 -38.16 -11.57 -12.75
N GLY A 297 -37.88 -12.80 -13.19
CA GLY A 297 -38.82 -13.93 -13.15
C GLY A 297 -39.81 -13.95 -14.31
N GLU A 298 -40.53 -15.07 -14.43
CA GLU A 298 -41.53 -15.31 -15.48
C GLU A 298 -42.74 -14.37 -15.41
N GLY A 299 -42.91 -13.61 -14.33
CA GLY A 299 -44.00 -12.63 -14.20
C GLY A 299 -43.74 -11.31 -14.95
N TRP A 300 -42.50 -11.06 -15.36
CA TRP A 300 -42.11 -9.84 -16.05
C TRP A 300 -42.19 -10.00 -17.58
N ALA A 301 -42.73 -8.98 -18.26
CA ALA A 301 -42.88 -8.92 -19.72
C ALA A 301 -43.47 -10.20 -20.34
N ASP A 302 -42.79 -10.81 -21.32
CA ASP A 302 -43.26 -11.98 -22.04
C ASP A 302 -42.69 -13.29 -21.45
N SER A 303 -42.97 -13.53 -20.18
CA SER A 303 -42.41 -14.66 -19.42
C SER A 303 -40.89 -14.58 -19.23
N GLY A 304 -40.39 -13.39 -18.88
CA GLY A 304 -38.97 -13.11 -18.68
C GLY A 304 -38.23 -12.62 -19.92
N TYR A 305 -38.90 -12.62 -21.07
CA TYR A 305 -38.35 -12.19 -22.36
C TYR A 305 -38.93 -10.85 -22.80
N CYS A 306 -38.14 -10.11 -23.59
CA CYS A 306 -38.55 -8.88 -24.23
C CYS A 306 -37.75 -8.68 -25.52
N TYR A 307 -38.25 -7.82 -26.41
CA TYR A 307 -37.50 -7.37 -27.59
C TYR A 307 -36.90 -5.98 -27.34
N MET A 308 -35.86 -5.62 -28.08
CA MET A 308 -35.39 -4.24 -28.20
C MET A 308 -35.06 -3.94 -29.66
N MET A 309 -35.48 -2.79 -30.17
CA MET A 309 -35.24 -2.41 -31.57
C MET A 309 -33.72 -2.28 -31.82
N TYR A 310 -33.23 -2.63 -33.02
CA TYR A 310 -31.81 -2.47 -33.36
C TYR A 310 -31.31 -1.04 -33.16
N LYS A 311 -32.15 -0.05 -33.47
CA LYS A 311 -31.92 1.37 -33.16
C LYS A 311 -31.43 1.61 -31.73
N THR A 312 -31.97 0.92 -30.72
CA THR A 312 -31.57 1.12 -29.30
C THR A 312 -30.14 0.67 -28.98
N LEU A 313 -29.51 -0.11 -29.87
CA LEU A 313 -28.10 -0.46 -29.79
C LEU A 313 -27.19 0.58 -30.45
N ALA A 314 -27.72 1.35 -31.40
CA ALA A 314 -27.00 2.38 -32.15
C ALA A 314 -27.14 3.79 -31.54
N ASP A 315 -28.30 4.10 -30.96
CA ASP A 315 -28.55 5.36 -30.28
C ASP A 315 -27.47 5.64 -29.22
N ARG A 316 -27.10 6.90 -29.05
CA ARG A 316 -26.07 7.27 -28.06
C ARG A 316 -26.57 6.98 -26.64
N PHE A 317 -25.65 6.59 -25.75
CA PHE A 317 -25.95 6.53 -24.33
C PHE A 317 -26.43 7.92 -23.85
N GLY A 318 -27.56 7.94 -23.13
CA GLY A 318 -28.23 9.18 -22.75
C GLY A 318 -29.37 9.62 -23.69
N GLU A 319 -29.39 9.10 -24.92
CA GLU A 319 -30.37 9.43 -25.96
C GLU A 319 -31.25 8.22 -26.37
N GLY A 320 -31.23 7.14 -25.59
CA GLY A 320 -31.98 5.91 -25.90
C GLY A 320 -31.08 4.67 -26.07
N GLY A 321 -29.76 4.87 -26.07
CA GLY A 321 -28.75 3.83 -26.23
C GLY A 321 -28.45 2.97 -25.00
N ILE A 322 -27.95 1.76 -25.24
CA ILE A 322 -27.28 0.96 -24.21
C ILE A 322 -25.92 1.56 -23.82
N TRP A 323 -25.36 1.09 -22.70
CA TRP A 323 -24.08 1.59 -22.21
C TRP A 323 -22.95 1.32 -23.23
N THR A 324 -22.22 2.38 -23.61
CA THR A 324 -21.09 2.39 -24.57
C THR A 324 -21.37 1.85 -25.97
N ASN A 325 -22.61 1.53 -26.31
CA ASN A 325 -22.96 0.86 -27.55
C ASN A 325 -22.17 -0.45 -27.74
N THR A 326 -21.83 -1.15 -26.66
CA THR A 326 -21.10 -2.43 -26.73
C THR A 326 -21.87 -3.57 -26.06
N VAL A 327 -21.66 -4.77 -26.57
CA VAL A 327 -22.10 -6.02 -25.95
C VAL A 327 -20.91 -6.94 -25.73
N HIS A 328 -21.04 -7.86 -24.78
CA HIS A 328 -19.95 -8.70 -24.32
C HIS A 328 -20.26 -10.17 -24.53
N VAL A 329 -19.33 -10.87 -25.16
CA VAL A 329 -19.43 -12.30 -25.44
C VAL A 329 -18.30 -13.04 -24.73
N LEU A 330 -18.51 -14.31 -24.41
CA LEU A 330 -17.56 -15.08 -23.61
C LEU A 330 -17.13 -16.37 -24.31
N GLU A 331 -15.89 -16.77 -24.04
CA GLU A 331 -15.28 -17.99 -24.57
C GLU A 331 -15.08 -18.98 -23.42
N ALA A 332 -16.04 -19.89 -23.24
CA ALA A 332 -15.98 -20.91 -22.18
C ALA A 332 -14.98 -22.03 -22.49
N LYS A 333 -14.45 -22.66 -21.44
CA LYS A 333 -13.59 -23.86 -21.56
C LYS A 333 -14.42 -25.12 -21.39
N ALA A 334 -14.36 -26.01 -22.38
CA ALA A 334 -14.99 -27.32 -22.27
C ALA A 334 -14.37 -28.13 -21.12
N GLU A 335 -13.04 -28.08 -21.02
CA GLU A 335 -12.21 -28.75 -20.01
C GLU A 335 -11.10 -27.80 -19.56
N HIS A 336 -10.75 -27.84 -18.28
CA HIS A 336 -9.62 -27.12 -17.69
C HIS A 336 -8.77 -28.14 -16.93
N ASP A 337 -7.45 -28.05 -17.07
CA ASP A 337 -6.50 -28.98 -16.45
C ASP A 337 -5.91 -28.35 -15.18
N THR A 338 -6.55 -28.58 -14.04
CA THR A 338 -5.99 -28.20 -12.73
C THR A 338 -4.98 -29.24 -12.28
N ARG A 339 -3.69 -28.90 -12.40
CA ARG A 339 -2.57 -29.82 -12.14
C ARG A 339 -2.11 -29.83 -10.69
N MET A 340 -2.23 -28.69 -10.00
CA MET A 340 -1.76 -28.56 -8.62
C MET A 340 -2.62 -27.56 -7.85
N THR A 341 -2.94 -27.89 -6.59
CA THR A 341 -3.77 -27.02 -5.74
C THR A 341 -3.27 -26.96 -4.31
N TYR A 342 -3.60 -25.87 -3.63
CA TYR A 342 -3.58 -25.82 -2.17
C TYR A 342 -4.93 -26.22 -1.61
N LYS A 343 -4.92 -26.92 -0.47
CA LYS A 343 -6.06 -27.14 0.40
C LYS A 343 -5.80 -26.42 1.71
N VAL A 344 -6.69 -25.49 2.07
CA VAL A 344 -6.49 -24.59 3.21
C VAL A 344 -7.71 -24.63 4.11
N THR A 345 -7.48 -24.71 5.42
CA THR A 345 -8.50 -24.43 6.45
C THR A 345 -8.06 -23.20 7.22
N LEU A 346 -8.80 -22.12 7.10
CA LEU A 346 -8.51 -20.82 7.70
C LEU A 346 -9.62 -20.42 8.67
N GLU A 347 -9.26 -19.93 9.85
CA GLU A 347 -10.18 -19.33 10.80
C GLU A 347 -9.87 -17.86 10.97
N HIS A 348 -10.88 -17.00 10.85
CA HIS A 348 -10.78 -15.59 11.19
C HIS A 348 -12.15 -15.02 11.59
N ASP A 349 -12.15 -14.01 12.48
CA ASP A 349 -13.36 -13.29 12.90
C ASP A 349 -13.89 -12.33 11.83
N TYR A 350 -13.02 -11.82 10.96
CA TYR A 350 -13.33 -10.81 9.95
C TYR A 350 -12.64 -11.09 8.62
N ARG A 351 -13.36 -11.63 7.65
CA ARG A 351 -12.78 -12.01 6.36
C ARG A 351 -12.21 -10.85 5.53
N GLU A 352 -12.72 -9.63 5.72
CA GLU A 352 -12.18 -8.42 5.09
C GLU A 352 -10.78 -8.03 5.61
N ALA A 353 -10.38 -8.55 6.77
CA ALA A 353 -9.04 -8.34 7.31
C ALA A 353 -7.99 -9.25 6.65
N VAL A 354 -8.38 -10.25 5.84
CA VAL A 354 -7.46 -11.27 5.37
C VAL A 354 -7.22 -11.21 3.87
N ARG A 355 -5.94 -11.34 3.47
CA ARG A 355 -5.50 -11.66 2.11
C ARG A 355 -4.79 -13.01 2.07
N VAL A 356 -5.01 -13.79 1.02
CA VAL A 356 -4.35 -15.09 0.80
C VAL A 356 -3.61 -15.08 -0.54
N GLN A 357 -2.36 -15.54 -0.54
CA GLN A 357 -1.50 -15.68 -1.72
C GLN A 357 -0.75 -17.02 -1.67
N ALA A 358 -0.15 -17.40 -2.79
CA ALA A 358 0.75 -18.54 -2.89
C ALA A 358 2.15 -18.09 -3.30
N GLY A 359 3.18 -18.87 -2.98
CA GLY A 359 4.53 -18.61 -3.48
C GLY A 359 5.36 -19.86 -3.63
N ILE A 360 6.48 -19.75 -4.33
CA ILE A 360 7.43 -20.84 -4.57
C ILE A 360 8.87 -20.32 -4.46
N SER A 361 9.80 -21.15 -3.99
CA SER A 361 11.24 -20.86 -4.01
C SER A 361 12.05 -22.11 -4.34
N SER A 362 13.09 -21.92 -5.16
CA SER A 362 14.11 -22.94 -5.43
C SER A 362 15.06 -23.13 -4.23
N ASP A 363 15.22 -22.13 -3.36
CA ASP A 363 15.99 -22.23 -2.12
C ASP A 363 15.14 -22.81 -0.99
N LEU A 364 15.41 -24.08 -0.65
CA LEU A 364 14.72 -24.80 0.42
C LEU A 364 14.94 -24.20 1.81
N THR A 365 16.00 -23.41 2.00
CA THR A 365 16.33 -22.75 3.27
C THR A 365 15.67 -21.38 3.41
N SER A 366 15.22 -20.78 2.31
CA SER A 366 14.57 -19.48 2.32
C SER A 366 13.30 -19.48 3.18
N ASN A 367 13.11 -18.40 3.93
CA ASN A 367 11.87 -18.12 4.67
C ASN A 367 10.90 -17.23 3.88
N LYS A 368 11.26 -16.85 2.65
CA LYS A 368 10.44 -16.04 1.74
C LYS A 368 10.32 -16.73 0.37
N PRO A 369 9.19 -16.56 -0.34
CA PRO A 369 9.06 -17.04 -1.71
C PRO A 369 9.97 -16.24 -2.66
N GLU A 370 10.46 -16.91 -3.71
CA GLU A 370 11.16 -16.29 -4.85
C GLU A 370 10.15 -15.73 -5.87
N HIS A 371 9.02 -16.41 -6.02
CA HIS A 371 7.89 -15.95 -6.85
C HIS A 371 6.59 -16.03 -6.06
N ILE A 372 5.77 -14.98 -6.17
CA ILE A 372 4.45 -14.89 -5.52
C ILE A 372 3.35 -14.90 -6.59
N HIS A 373 2.30 -15.67 -6.33
CA HIS A 373 1.07 -15.72 -7.09
C HIS A 373 -0.09 -15.18 -6.23
N SER A 374 -0.67 -14.07 -6.67
CA SER A 374 -1.80 -13.40 -6.02
C SER A 374 -3.14 -13.84 -6.62
N TYR A 375 -4.20 -13.72 -5.83
CA TYR A 375 -5.56 -14.11 -6.22
C TYR A 375 -6.52 -12.92 -6.15
N THR A 376 -7.50 -12.87 -7.07
CA THR A 376 -8.56 -11.84 -7.06
C THR A 376 -9.64 -12.07 -5.99
N ILE A 377 -9.64 -13.24 -5.35
CA ILE A 377 -10.50 -13.62 -4.23
C ILE A 377 -9.65 -13.73 -2.96
N PHE A 378 -10.28 -13.69 -1.77
CA PHE A 378 -9.56 -13.65 -0.48
C PHE A 378 -8.52 -12.53 -0.45
N ASN A 379 -8.97 -11.32 -0.75
CA ASN A 379 -8.08 -10.18 -0.91
C ASN A 379 -8.68 -8.94 -0.24
N TYR A 380 -8.75 -8.99 1.10
CA TYR A 380 -9.34 -7.93 1.93
C TYR A 380 -10.77 -7.57 1.51
N GLN A 381 -11.62 -8.60 1.42
CA GLN A 381 -12.92 -8.51 0.77
C GLN A 381 -14.02 -9.18 1.59
N GLY A 382 -15.28 -8.88 1.26
CA GLY A 382 -16.43 -9.56 1.85
C GLY A 382 -16.96 -8.96 3.15
N GLY A 383 -16.50 -7.79 3.60
CA GLY A 383 -17.02 -7.16 4.81
C GLY A 383 -16.48 -7.75 6.13
N TRP A 384 -16.66 -7.01 7.23
CA TRP A 384 -16.41 -7.42 8.61
C TRP A 384 -17.37 -8.52 9.11
N HIS A 385 -17.30 -9.70 8.49
CA HIS A 385 -18.07 -10.90 8.82
C HIS A 385 -17.14 -12.10 9.06
N TYR A 386 -17.66 -13.12 9.74
CA TYR A 386 -16.99 -14.43 9.82
C TYR A 386 -16.67 -14.98 8.43
N MET A 387 -15.67 -15.86 8.31
CA MET A 387 -15.20 -16.37 7.01
C MET A 387 -16.30 -16.90 6.09
N GLN A 388 -17.27 -17.66 6.61
CA GLN A 388 -18.42 -18.17 5.84
C GLN A 388 -19.62 -17.21 5.79
N GLY A 389 -19.55 -16.04 6.44
CA GLY A 389 -20.66 -15.14 6.70
C GLY A 389 -21.60 -15.63 7.80
N ASN A 390 -22.73 -14.93 7.99
CA ASN A 390 -23.73 -15.23 9.03
C ASN A 390 -23.10 -15.38 10.43
N ASP A 391 -22.91 -14.25 11.10
CA ASP A 391 -22.13 -14.13 12.35
C ASP A 391 -22.84 -14.69 13.60
N THR A 392 -23.80 -15.59 13.42
CA THR A 392 -24.58 -16.18 14.52
C THR A 392 -23.96 -17.43 15.11
N THR A 393 -22.98 -18.05 14.43
CA THR A 393 -22.34 -19.29 14.89
C THR A 393 -20.83 -19.25 14.71
N GLU A 394 -20.07 -19.54 15.78
CA GLU A 394 -18.60 -19.63 15.77
C GLU A 394 -18.04 -20.56 14.69
N ALA A 395 -18.79 -21.61 14.31
CA ALA A 395 -18.37 -22.52 13.23
C ALA A 395 -18.13 -21.80 11.89
N ASN A 396 -18.81 -20.68 11.65
CA ASN A 396 -18.67 -19.90 10.42
C ASN A 396 -17.39 -19.07 10.37
N LYS A 397 -16.65 -18.94 11.48
CA LYS A 397 -15.31 -18.33 11.50
C LYS A 397 -14.29 -19.15 10.73
N THR A 398 -14.51 -20.47 10.63
CA THR A 398 -13.63 -21.37 9.90
C THR A 398 -14.15 -21.61 8.48
N ILE A 399 -13.30 -21.53 7.46
CA ILE A 399 -13.59 -21.92 6.07
C ILE A 399 -12.56 -22.94 5.60
N GLU A 400 -12.99 -23.94 4.82
CA GLU A 400 -12.10 -24.80 4.04
C GLU A 400 -12.27 -24.46 2.56
N PHE A 401 -11.16 -24.25 1.85
CA PHE A 401 -11.18 -23.90 0.44
C PHE A 401 -9.97 -24.47 -0.30
N GLY A 402 -10.05 -24.47 -1.63
CA GLY A 402 -8.95 -24.82 -2.52
C GLY A 402 -8.44 -23.60 -3.28
N LEU A 403 -7.16 -23.58 -3.65
CA LEU A 403 -6.59 -22.61 -4.59
C LEU A 403 -5.83 -23.33 -5.70
N ASP A 404 -5.99 -22.90 -6.95
CA ASP A 404 -5.19 -23.40 -8.08
C ASP A 404 -3.79 -22.76 -8.01
N VAL A 405 -2.75 -23.60 -7.92
CA VAL A 405 -1.35 -23.17 -7.91
C VAL A 405 -0.58 -23.73 -9.11
N SER A 406 -1.29 -24.30 -10.08
CA SER A 406 -0.69 -24.78 -11.34
C SER A 406 0.19 -23.73 -12.03
N PRO A 407 -0.14 -22.40 -12.04
CA PRO A 407 0.73 -21.39 -12.65
C PRO A 407 2.16 -21.35 -12.08
N LEU A 408 2.35 -21.72 -10.79
CA LEU A 408 3.68 -21.75 -10.16
C LEU A 408 4.61 -22.80 -10.77
N LEU A 409 4.07 -23.81 -11.47
CA LEU A 409 4.86 -24.82 -12.19
C LEU A 409 5.69 -24.22 -13.33
N SER A 410 5.37 -23.00 -13.78
CA SER A 410 6.17 -22.27 -14.78
C SER A 410 7.57 -21.91 -14.29
N HIS A 411 7.79 -21.92 -12.97
CA HIS A 411 9.06 -21.60 -12.32
C HIS A 411 9.84 -22.85 -11.87
N VAL A 412 9.35 -24.04 -12.20
CA VAL A 412 9.88 -25.31 -11.72
C VAL A 412 10.76 -25.95 -12.78
N GLU A 413 11.97 -26.35 -12.35
CA GLU A 413 12.84 -27.22 -13.12
C GLU A 413 12.58 -28.71 -12.82
N ALA A 414 12.73 -29.52 -13.87
CA ALA A 414 12.48 -30.96 -13.80
C ALA A 414 13.39 -31.68 -12.79
N GLY A 415 12.77 -32.40 -11.83
CA GLY A 415 13.48 -33.30 -10.91
C GLY A 415 14.21 -32.60 -9.75
N MET A 416 13.82 -31.37 -9.43
CA MET A 416 14.33 -30.62 -8.29
C MET A 416 13.21 -30.37 -7.26
N PRO A 417 13.48 -30.50 -5.95
CA PRO A 417 12.53 -30.12 -4.92
C PRO A 417 12.42 -28.59 -4.83
N TYR A 418 11.19 -28.11 -4.60
CA TYR A 418 10.87 -26.71 -4.37
C TYR A 418 10.13 -26.53 -3.06
N LYS A 419 10.21 -25.33 -2.49
CA LYS A 419 9.46 -24.94 -1.31
C LYS A 419 8.25 -24.10 -1.72
N PHE A 420 7.06 -24.62 -1.45
CA PHE A 420 5.77 -23.98 -1.73
C PHE A 420 5.26 -23.29 -0.47
N PHE A 421 4.88 -22.02 -0.58
CA PHE A 421 4.41 -21.18 0.51
C PHE A 421 2.92 -20.89 0.37
N LEU A 422 2.18 -21.03 1.47
CA LEU A 422 0.90 -20.36 1.71
C LEU A 422 1.21 -19.05 2.45
N ILE A 423 0.71 -17.94 1.94
CA ILE A 423 0.93 -16.60 2.49
C ILE A 423 -0.43 -16.05 2.89
N VAL A 424 -0.56 -15.63 4.14
CA VAL A 424 -1.77 -15.01 4.68
C VAL A 424 -1.39 -13.70 5.32
N ASP A 425 -1.84 -12.60 4.74
CA ASP A 425 -1.63 -11.26 5.29
C ASP A 425 -2.90 -10.84 6.02
N GLU A 426 -2.73 -10.31 7.22
CA GLU A 426 -3.81 -9.78 8.06
C GLU A 426 -3.68 -8.26 8.16
N LYS A 427 -4.81 -7.55 8.02
CA LYS A 427 -4.93 -6.11 8.25
C LYS A 427 -6.20 -5.86 9.06
N ASP A 428 -6.03 -5.82 10.37
CA ASP A 428 -7.04 -5.45 11.35
C ASP A 428 -6.47 -4.36 12.27
N PRO A 429 -6.45 -3.09 11.83
CA PRO A 429 -5.74 -2.01 12.52
C PRO A 429 -6.30 -1.70 13.92
N ASP A 430 -7.51 -2.17 14.20
CA ASP A 430 -8.13 -2.05 15.53
C ASP A 430 -7.94 -3.31 16.40
N ASN A 431 -7.25 -4.33 15.87
CA ASN A 431 -6.99 -5.64 16.48
C ASN A 431 -8.26 -6.24 17.13
N LYS A 432 -9.35 -6.29 16.35
CA LYS A 432 -10.67 -6.75 16.80
C LYS A 432 -10.86 -8.25 16.57
N GLY A 433 -10.14 -8.84 15.63
CA GLY A 433 -10.33 -10.17 15.12
C GLY A 433 -9.18 -11.10 15.45
N TYR A 434 -9.52 -12.36 15.71
CA TYR A 434 -8.55 -13.42 15.90
C TYR A 434 -8.47 -14.31 14.65
N GLY A 435 -7.23 -14.61 14.24
CA GLY A 435 -6.90 -15.42 13.07
C GLY A 435 -6.01 -16.62 13.33
N GLN A 436 -6.26 -17.73 12.63
CA GLN A 436 -5.27 -18.82 12.52
C GLN A 436 -5.44 -19.66 11.24
N ILE A 437 -4.32 -20.13 10.70
CA ILE A 437 -4.29 -21.18 9.68
C ILE A 437 -4.37 -22.53 10.41
N LYS A 438 -5.51 -23.21 10.29
CA LYS A 438 -5.72 -24.51 10.94
C LYS A 438 -4.97 -25.62 10.22
N ASN A 439 -5.08 -25.69 8.89
CA ASN A 439 -4.43 -26.69 8.05
C ASN A 439 -4.03 -26.09 6.70
N PHE A 440 -2.92 -26.59 6.15
CA PHE A 440 -2.43 -26.30 4.81
C PHE A 440 -1.88 -27.59 4.18
N SER A 441 -2.21 -27.86 2.92
CA SER A 441 -1.70 -29.00 2.16
C SER A 441 -1.55 -28.65 0.68
N LEU A 442 -0.56 -29.25 0.02
CA LEU A 442 -0.35 -29.22 -1.42
C LEU A 442 -0.86 -30.52 -2.03
N ILE A 443 -1.66 -30.43 -3.10
CA ILE A 443 -2.18 -31.59 -3.81
C ILE A 443 -1.73 -31.53 -5.27
N ASP A 444 -1.02 -32.56 -5.71
CA ASP A 444 -0.58 -32.77 -7.09
C ASP A 444 -1.48 -33.80 -7.79
N TYR A 445 -1.84 -33.52 -9.03
CA TYR A 445 -2.74 -34.33 -9.86
C TYR A 445 -2.04 -35.00 -11.06
N GLN A 446 -0.76 -34.68 -11.31
CA GLN A 446 -0.09 -35.03 -12.57
C GLN A 446 0.26 -36.53 -12.69
N ASP A 447 0.68 -37.17 -11.60
CA ASP A 447 1.06 -38.59 -11.55
C ASP A 447 0.22 -39.38 -10.53
N GLY A 448 -1.10 -39.15 -10.58
CA GLY A 448 -2.05 -39.59 -9.56
C GLY A 448 -2.22 -38.55 -8.44
N VAL A 449 -3.24 -38.72 -7.60
CA VAL A 449 -3.54 -37.75 -6.53
C VAL A 449 -2.59 -37.96 -5.35
N ALA A 450 -1.71 -37.00 -5.10
CA ALA A 450 -0.78 -37.00 -3.97
C ALA A 450 -1.00 -35.74 -3.11
N GLU A 451 -1.35 -35.93 -1.83
CA GLU A 451 -1.50 -34.85 -0.84
C GLU A 451 -0.27 -34.79 0.06
N THR A 452 0.39 -33.64 0.09
CA THR A 452 1.51 -33.31 0.98
C THR A 452 1.01 -32.32 2.03
N VAL A 453 0.86 -32.79 3.27
CA VAL A 453 0.34 -31.99 4.39
C VAL A 453 1.47 -31.23 5.07
N CYS A 454 1.26 -29.94 5.34
CA CYS A 454 2.20 -29.15 6.15
C CYS A 454 2.30 -29.71 7.58
N GLU A 455 3.51 -29.78 8.12
CA GLU A 455 3.73 -30.29 9.48
C GLU A 455 3.17 -29.35 10.55
N GLU A 456 3.18 -28.05 10.27
CA GLU A 456 2.64 -27.00 11.12
C GLU A 456 1.10 -26.93 11.00
N GLN A 457 0.42 -26.75 12.14
CA GLN A 457 -1.04 -26.66 12.22
C GLN A 457 -1.44 -25.68 13.31
N ASN A 458 -2.60 -25.03 13.15
CA ASN A 458 -3.11 -24.01 14.08
C ASN A 458 -2.09 -22.89 14.30
N VAL A 459 -1.51 -22.40 13.20
CA VAL A 459 -0.57 -21.27 13.21
C VAL A 459 -1.39 -19.99 13.33
N VAL A 460 -1.22 -19.26 14.44
CA VAL A 460 -1.89 -17.98 14.68
C VAL A 460 -1.39 -16.95 13.66
N LEU A 461 -2.30 -16.15 13.13
CA LEU A 461 -1.93 -15.07 12.22
C LEU A 461 -1.18 -13.97 12.97
N ASN A 462 -0.18 -13.39 12.31
CA ASN A 462 0.51 -12.21 12.80
C ASN A 462 -0.41 -11.00 12.64
N ASP A 463 -0.76 -10.36 13.77
CA ASP A 463 -1.60 -9.16 13.79
C ASP A 463 -1.03 -8.05 12.92
N ASN A 464 -1.86 -7.51 12.04
CA ASN A 464 -1.49 -6.49 11.04
C ASN A 464 -0.23 -6.86 10.23
N GLY A 465 -0.01 -8.16 9.98
CA GLY A 465 1.22 -8.66 9.40
C GLY A 465 1.05 -9.90 8.53
N ARG A 466 2.19 -10.36 8.01
CA ARG A 466 2.29 -11.52 7.12
C ARG A 466 2.55 -12.80 7.90
N THR A 467 1.78 -13.83 7.61
CA THR A 467 1.96 -15.20 8.11
C THR A 467 2.28 -16.13 6.94
N MET A 468 3.31 -16.95 7.04
CA MET A 468 3.70 -17.88 5.99
C MET A 468 3.85 -19.30 6.53
N MET A 469 3.27 -20.26 5.80
CA MET A 469 3.48 -21.70 6.02
C MET A 469 4.05 -22.31 4.74
N SER A 470 4.78 -23.42 4.84
CA SER A 470 5.38 -24.03 3.65
C SER A 470 5.41 -25.54 3.65
N VAL A 471 5.52 -26.11 2.45
CA VAL A 471 5.79 -27.53 2.20
C VAL A 471 6.91 -27.66 1.18
N ILE A 472 7.78 -28.65 1.36
CA ILE A 472 8.79 -29.01 0.36
C ILE A 472 8.24 -30.16 -0.46
N TYR A 473 8.21 -29.99 -1.78
CA TYR A 473 7.69 -30.99 -2.72
C TYR A 473 8.53 -31.02 -3.99
N GLU A 474 8.64 -32.20 -4.61
CA GLU A 474 9.30 -32.38 -5.91
C GLU A 474 8.21 -32.54 -6.98
N PRO A 475 7.80 -31.44 -7.63
CA PRO A 475 6.78 -31.47 -8.67
C PRO A 475 7.25 -32.20 -9.94
N ALA A 476 6.29 -32.77 -10.69
CA ALA A 476 6.55 -33.23 -12.04
C ALA A 476 7.00 -32.07 -12.96
N PRO A 477 7.79 -32.34 -14.02
CA PRO A 477 8.30 -31.29 -14.91
C PRO A 477 7.20 -30.48 -15.59
N ASN A 478 7.45 -29.18 -15.80
CA ASN A 478 6.68 -28.39 -16.76
C ASN A 478 6.86 -28.99 -18.17
N ASP A 479 5.77 -29.41 -18.80
CA ASP A 479 5.79 -30.04 -20.12
C ASP A 479 5.69 -29.02 -21.26
N LEU A 480 5.31 -27.77 -20.98
CA LEU A 480 5.23 -26.69 -21.96
C LEU A 480 6.63 -26.23 -22.39
N THR A 481 6.96 -26.41 -23.67
CA THR A 481 8.30 -26.11 -24.21
C THR A 481 8.21 -25.44 -25.57
N ILE A 482 8.96 -24.36 -25.77
CA ILE A 482 9.18 -23.74 -27.09
C ILE A 482 10.22 -24.57 -27.86
N VAL A 483 9.80 -25.19 -28.96
CA VAL A 483 10.65 -26.09 -29.78
C VAL A 483 11.26 -25.40 -31.00
N THR A 484 10.90 -24.15 -31.30
CA THR A 484 11.63 -23.34 -32.29
C THR A 484 13.10 -23.25 -31.89
N GLU A 485 14.00 -23.87 -32.66
CA GLU A 485 15.43 -23.94 -32.29
C GLU A 485 16.24 -22.71 -32.72
N SER A 486 15.89 -22.12 -33.87
CA SER A 486 16.62 -20.98 -34.42
C SER A 486 15.74 -20.23 -35.41
N ILE A 487 15.95 -18.92 -35.49
CA ILE A 487 15.31 -18.09 -36.50
C ILE A 487 16.24 -18.02 -37.73
N PRO A 488 15.78 -18.41 -38.93
CA PRO A 488 16.59 -18.31 -40.14
C PRO A 488 17.08 -16.88 -40.40
N VAL A 489 18.20 -16.80 -41.11
CA VAL A 489 18.94 -15.57 -41.41
C VAL A 489 18.07 -14.54 -42.08
N TYR A 490 18.07 -13.34 -41.50
CA TYR A 490 17.48 -12.17 -42.10
C TYR A 490 18.45 -11.56 -43.11
N GLU A 491 18.10 -11.57 -44.41
CA GLU A 491 18.76 -10.70 -45.38
C GLU A 491 18.07 -9.33 -45.34
N ALA A 492 18.81 -8.26 -45.03
CA ALA A 492 18.35 -6.87 -44.81
C ALA A 492 17.68 -6.16 -46.02
N SER A 493 16.97 -6.91 -46.87
CA SER A 493 16.30 -6.39 -48.06
C SER A 493 15.00 -7.14 -48.41
N GLN A 494 14.52 -8.08 -47.59
CA GLN A 494 13.23 -8.76 -47.79
C GLN A 494 12.52 -9.00 -46.44
N PRO A 495 11.20 -8.76 -46.34
CA PRO A 495 10.45 -9.13 -45.15
C PRO A 495 10.46 -10.65 -44.97
N MET A 496 10.52 -11.12 -43.73
CA MET A 496 10.45 -12.54 -43.39
C MET A 496 9.33 -12.83 -42.39
N SER A 497 8.78 -14.04 -42.49
CA SER A 497 7.72 -14.52 -41.60
C SER A 497 8.01 -15.97 -41.21
N ILE A 498 7.94 -16.27 -39.91
CA ILE A 498 8.20 -17.60 -39.33
C ILE A 498 7.07 -17.94 -38.37
N GLN A 499 6.59 -19.17 -38.45
CA GLN A 499 5.71 -19.73 -37.44
C GLN A 499 6.55 -20.30 -36.28
N LEU A 500 6.37 -19.77 -35.08
CA LEU A 500 6.93 -20.34 -33.86
C LEU A 500 6.17 -21.61 -33.48
N GLU A 501 6.90 -22.60 -32.97
CA GLU A 501 6.39 -23.92 -32.60
C GLU A 501 6.67 -24.22 -31.11
N ALA A 502 5.68 -24.83 -30.44
CA ALA A 502 5.78 -25.30 -29.07
C ALA A 502 5.04 -26.63 -28.89
N THR A 503 5.41 -27.37 -27.85
CA THR A 503 4.83 -28.67 -27.47
C THR A 503 4.53 -28.71 -25.97
N GLY A 504 3.57 -29.54 -25.56
CA GLY A 504 3.12 -29.65 -24.16
C GLY A 504 2.08 -28.59 -23.78
N GLY A 505 1.58 -28.61 -22.54
CA GLY A 505 0.50 -27.72 -22.11
C GLY A 505 -0.83 -27.91 -22.87
N GLN A 506 -1.75 -26.95 -22.74
CA GLN A 506 -3.07 -26.94 -23.38
C GLN A 506 -3.23 -25.78 -24.37
N GLN A 507 -3.55 -26.09 -25.63
CA GLN A 507 -3.83 -25.09 -26.65
C GLN A 507 -5.17 -24.33 -26.40
N PRO A 508 -5.35 -23.11 -26.95
CA PRO A 508 -4.38 -22.38 -27.79
C PRO A 508 -3.23 -21.78 -26.98
N TYR A 509 -2.12 -21.58 -27.67
CA TYR A 509 -0.96 -20.87 -27.15
C TYR A 509 -1.10 -19.37 -27.40
N GLN A 510 -0.60 -18.57 -26.47
CA GLN A 510 -0.43 -17.13 -26.61
C GLN A 510 1.06 -16.81 -26.63
N TRP A 511 1.53 -16.42 -27.81
CA TRP A 511 2.91 -16.03 -28.03
C TRP A 511 3.09 -14.54 -27.88
N GLN A 512 4.22 -14.16 -27.32
CA GLN A 512 4.65 -12.77 -27.23
C GLN A 512 6.17 -12.69 -27.18
N LEU A 513 6.68 -11.48 -27.40
CA LEU A 513 8.09 -11.17 -27.25
C LEU A 513 8.34 -10.65 -25.84
N ASP A 514 9.39 -11.11 -25.16
CA ASP A 514 9.77 -10.63 -23.81
C ASP A 514 10.31 -9.20 -23.90
N ARG A 515 9.53 -8.25 -23.37
CA ARG A 515 9.83 -6.81 -23.37
C ARG A 515 10.18 -6.25 -21.99
N ASN A 516 10.44 -7.11 -21.00
CA ASN A 516 10.71 -6.66 -19.64
C ASN A 516 11.94 -5.74 -19.56
N TYR A 517 11.79 -4.62 -18.83
CA TYR A 517 12.86 -3.69 -18.54
C TYR A 517 13.89 -4.30 -17.58
N VAL A 518 15.14 -3.87 -17.70
CA VAL A 518 16.20 -4.17 -16.72
C VAL A 518 16.13 -3.12 -15.59
N MET A 519 16.23 -3.56 -14.34
CA MET A 519 16.14 -2.70 -13.15
C MET A 519 17.48 -2.59 -12.43
N ASN A 520 17.83 -1.40 -11.98
CA ASN A 520 18.96 -1.13 -11.09
C ASN A 520 18.50 -0.33 -9.86
N SER A 521 19.17 -0.51 -8.73
CA SER A 521 19.00 0.31 -7.53
C SER A 521 20.31 1.02 -7.20
N THR A 522 20.26 2.32 -6.96
CA THR A 522 21.40 3.19 -6.65
C THR A 522 20.97 4.28 -5.67
N GLU A 523 21.90 5.12 -5.21
CA GLU A 523 21.60 6.31 -4.41
C GLU A 523 21.75 7.59 -5.23
N ALA A 524 20.81 8.52 -5.09
CA ALA A 524 20.86 9.84 -5.72
C ALA A 524 20.14 10.89 -4.87
N ALA A 525 20.52 12.16 -5.04
CA ALA A 525 19.78 13.26 -4.40
C ALA A 525 18.35 13.33 -4.92
N PHE A 526 17.39 13.57 -4.02
CA PHE A 526 15.98 13.71 -4.36
C PHE A 526 15.74 14.95 -5.25
N PRO A 527 14.98 14.82 -6.36
CA PRO A 527 14.69 15.94 -7.25
C PRO A 527 13.59 16.83 -6.65
N GLU A 528 13.96 18.01 -6.15
CA GLU A 528 13.04 19.06 -5.72
C GLU A 528 12.40 19.74 -6.95
N VAL A 529 11.20 19.31 -7.33
CA VAL A 529 10.42 19.86 -8.44
C VAL A 529 9.21 20.61 -7.92
N ASP A 530 9.15 21.92 -8.16
CA ASP A 530 8.09 22.82 -7.65
C ASP A 530 7.52 23.78 -8.72
N GLU A 531 7.79 23.56 -10.02
CA GLU A 531 7.42 24.54 -11.07
C GLU A 531 5.91 24.58 -11.36
N VAL A 532 5.32 23.48 -11.82
CA VAL A 532 3.89 23.40 -12.19
C VAL A 532 3.19 22.39 -11.30
N GLN A 533 2.35 22.86 -10.37
CA GLN A 533 1.47 21.99 -9.60
C GLN A 533 0.27 21.55 -10.46
N ILE A 534 0.19 20.26 -10.76
CA ILE A 534 -0.84 19.66 -11.63
C ILE A 534 -2.01 19.06 -10.83
N ILE A 535 -1.80 18.68 -9.57
CA ILE A 535 -2.84 18.26 -8.62
C ILE A 535 -2.60 18.98 -7.28
N ASN A 536 -3.64 19.60 -6.72
CA ASN A 536 -3.56 20.38 -5.47
C ASN A 536 -4.65 20.05 -4.44
N ASN A 537 -5.45 19.01 -4.72
CA ASN A 537 -6.38 18.40 -3.79
C ASN A 537 -6.80 17.03 -4.33
N SER A 538 -7.13 16.13 -3.42
CA SER A 538 -7.79 14.88 -3.71
C SER A 538 -8.94 14.69 -2.74
N TRP A 539 -10.05 14.11 -3.19
CA TRP A 539 -11.11 13.57 -2.30
C TRP A 539 -11.23 12.05 -2.44
N THR A 540 -10.79 11.56 -3.59
CA THR A 540 -10.56 10.17 -4.01
C THR A 540 -9.26 10.21 -4.83
N ASP A 541 -8.95 9.19 -5.62
CA ASP A 541 -7.85 9.33 -6.58
C ASP A 541 -8.17 10.36 -7.69
N SER A 542 -7.52 11.52 -7.63
CA SER A 542 -7.60 12.61 -8.61
C SER A 542 -6.63 12.38 -9.76
N LEU A 543 -7.04 12.71 -10.99
CA LEU A 543 -6.23 12.55 -12.20
C LEU A 543 -5.93 13.90 -12.87
N ALA A 544 -4.75 14.02 -13.48
CA ALA A 544 -4.34 15.17 -14.30
C ALA A 544 -3.69 14.70 -15.61
N MET A 545 -4.06 15.32 -16.75
CA MET A 545 -3.38 15.07 -18.03
C MET A 545 -2.18 16.00 -18.19
N GLN A 546 -1.03 15.46 -18.57
CA GLN A 546 0.20 16.20 -18.82
C GLN A 546 0.76 15.88 -20.21
N VAL A 547 0.99 16.91 -21.02
CA VAL A 547 1.63 16.80 -22.34
C VAL A 547 3.14 16.91 -22.16
N LEU A 548 3.90 16.04 -22.83
CA LEU A 548 5.36 16.04 -22.81
C LEU A 548 5.94 16.84 -24.00
N ASP A 549 7.18 17.32 -23.85
CA ASP A 549 7.94 17.98 -24.92
C ASP A 549 8.66 16.99 -25.87
N PHE A 550 8.45 15.69 -25.66
CA PHE A 550 8.95 14.59 -26.50
C PHE A 550 7.96 13.42 -26.49
N GLU A 551 8.09 12.52 -27.46
CA GLU A 551 7.33 11.26 -27.50
C GLU A 551 8.07 10.22 -26.65
N PHE A 552 7.50 9.82 -25.51
CA PHE A 552 8.12 8.86 -24.59
C PHE A 552 7.93 7.42 -25.09
N PRO A 553 9.01 6.66 -25.36
CA PRO A 553 8.91 5.26 -25.76
C PRO A 553 8.68 4.35 -24.54
N PHE A 554 7.61 3.56 -24.56
CA PHE A 554 7.25 2.61 -23.50
C PHE A 554 6.64 1.32 -24.09
N TYR A 555 7.25 0.17 -23.79
CA TYR A 555 6.85 -1.17 -24.29
C TYR A 555 6.55 -1.24 -25.81
N GLY A 556 7.32 -0.49 -26.61
CA GLY A 556 7.23 -0.48 -28.08
C GLY A 556 6.17 0.47 -28.66
N ASN A 557 5.57 1.32 -27.84
CA ASN A 557 4.67 2.41 -28.28
C ASN A 557 5.23 3.77 -27.85
N TYR A 558 4.74 4.85 -28.47
CA TYR A 558 5.18 6.22 -28.23
C TYR A 558 4.05 7.07 -27.67
N TYR A 559 4.36 7.89 -26.66
CA TYR A 559 3.36 8.64 -25.88
C TYR A 559 3.76 10.10 -25.69
N GLY A 560 2.96 11.01 -26.23
CA GLY A 560 3.11 12.45 -26.03
C GLY A 560 2.26 13.04 -24.91
N THR A 561 1.26 12.31 -24.39
CA THR A 561 0.39 12.75 -23.29
C THR A 561 0.24 11.65 -22.25
N LEU A 562 0.42 11.99 -20.98
CA LEU A 562 0.35 11.08 -19.84
C LEU A 562 -0.80 11.47 -18.91
N VAL A 563 -1.33 10.50 -18.14
CA VAL A 563 -2.32 10.76 -17.09
C VAL A 563 -1.71 10.45 -15.73
N VAL A 564 -1.54 11.48 -14.91
CA VAL A 564 -0.92 11.41 -13.58
C VAL A 564 -2.02 11.29 -12.52
N SER A 565 -1.85 10.37 -11.58
CA SER A 565 -2.78 10.09 -10.48
C SER A 565 -2.23 10.60 -9.15
N SER A 566 -3.10 11.08 -8.25
CA SER A 566 -2.73 11.39 -6.86
C SER A 566 -2.34 10.16 -6.02
N GLY A 567 -2.77 8.96 -6.43
CA GLY A 567 -2.41 7.67 -5.85
C GLY A 567 -1.01 7.17 -6.17
N GLY A 568 -0.14 8.03 -6.72
CA GLY A 568 1.31 7.79 -6.87
C GLY A 568 1.73 6.99 -8.09
N TYR A 569 0.98 7.11 -9.19
CA TYR A 569 1.25 6.42 -10.45
C TYR A 569 0.83 7.25 -11.68
N ILE A 570 1.27 6.83 -12.86
CA ILE A 570 1.04 7.47 -14.16
C ILE A 570 0.50 6.41 -15.13
N PHE A 571 -0.68 6.63 -15.70
CA PHE A 571 -1.13 5.87 -16.87
C PHE A 571 -0.47 6.41 -18.14
N ILE A 572 0.02 5.47 -18.93
CA ILE A 572 0.67 5.77 -20.21
C ILE A 572 -0.35 5.74 -21.35
N ASP A 573 -1.44 4.97 -21.21
CA ASP A 573 -2.55 4.96 -22.17
C ASP A 573 -3.53 6.12 -21.87
N GLU A 574 -4.07 6.76 -22.92
CA GLU A 574 -5.14 7.76 -22.81
C GLU A 574 -6.45 7.16 -22.27
N ASN A 575 -6.56 5.83 -22.25
CA ASN A 575 -7.65 5.09 -21.65
C ASN A 575 -7.38 4.85 -20.15
N MET A 576 -8.11 5.55 -19.28
CA MET A 576 -7.90 5.59 -17.81
C MET A 576 -8.46 4.38 -17.04
N TYR A 577 -7.67 3.37 -16.67
CA TYR A 577 -8.20 2.18 -15.97
C TYR A 577 -8.22 2.32 -14.44
N PHE A 578 -9.30 2.81 -13.83
CA PHE A 578 -9.47 2.73 -12.35
C PHE A 578 -10.29 1.48 -11.96
N TRP A 579 -9.67 0.54 -11.26
CA TRP A 579 -10.37 -0.63 -10.72
C TRP A 579 -10.98 -0.27 -9.36
N SER A 580 -12.20 0.26 -9.36
CA SER A 580 -12.92 0.72 -8.16
C SER A 580 -13.17 -0.35 -7.08
N TYR A 581 -12.92 -1.64 -7.38
CA TYR A 581 -13.12 -2.77 -6.45
C TYR A 581 -11.85 -3.58 -6.19
N LEU A 582 -10.72 -3.20 -6.80
CA LEU A 582 -9.47 -3.92 -6.64
C LEU A 582 -8.62 -3.24 -5.58
N VAL A 583 -8.43 -3.92 -4.45
CA VAL A 583 -7.67 -3.44 -3.29
C VAL A 583 -6.19 -3.86 -3.38
N ASP A 584 -5.82 -4.66 -4.39
CA ASP A 584 -4.46 -5.17 -4.56
C ASP A 584 -3.70 -4.41 -5.63
N ASN A 585 -2.74 -3.63 -5.16
CA ASN A 585 -1.90 -2.76 -5.95
C ASN A 585 -1.00 -3.54 -6.95
N ASP A 586 -0.56 -4.74 -6.61
CA ASP A 586 0.27 -5.58 -7.52
C ASP A 586 -0.55 -6.06 -8.71
N TYR A 587 -1.75 -6.58 -8.47
CA TYR A 587 -2.62 -7.05 -9.54
C TYR A 587 -3.06 -5.88 -10.41
N PHE A 588 -3.39 -4.73 -9.80
CA PHE A 588 -3.70 -3.52 -10.55
C PHE A 588 -2.54 -3.13 -11.47
N LEU A 589 -1.32 -3.05 -10.92
CA LEU A 589 -0.13 -2.68 -11.66
C LEU A 589 0.11 -3.66 -12.81
N LYS A 590 0.08 -4.98 -12.55
CA LYS A 590 0.34 -6.01 -13.58
C LYS A 590 -0.69 -5.99 -14.72
N ASN A 591 -1.93 -5.60 -14.46
CA ASN A 591 -3.00 -5.55 -15.47
C ASN A 591 -3.23 -4.15 -16.07
N SER A 592 -2.43 -3.15 -15.68
CA SER A 592 -2.55 -1.78 -16.19
C SER A 592 -1.24 -1.35 -16.84
N ARG A 593 -1.31 -0.66 -17.98
CA ARG A 593 -0.12 -0.03 -18.57
C ARG A 593 0.24 1.23 -17.78
N VAL A 594 1.15 1.08 -16.82
CA VAL A 594 1.36 2.07 -15.76
C VAL A 594 2.83 2.20 -15.37
N ILE A 595 3.21 3.40 -14.95
CA ILE A 595 4.46 3.69 -14.24
C ILE A 595 4.09 4.11 -12.81
N ALA A 596 4.51 3.34 -11.82
CA ALA A 596 4.10 3.49 -10.43
C ALA A 596 5.31 3.58 -9.49
N PRO A 597 5.85 4.78 -9.21
CA PRO A 597 6.88 4.92 -8.18
C PRO A 597 6.36 4.55 -6.79
N LEU A 598 5.10 4.83 -6.46
CA LEU A 598 4.48 4.41 -5.20
C LEU A 598 2.95 4.36 -5.37
N LEU A 599 2.43 3.24 -5.86
CA LEU A 599 0.99 3.07 -6.04
C LEU A 599 0.33 2.70 -4.72
N SER A 600 -0.56 3.56 -4.23
CA SER A 600 -1.39 3.28 -3.05
C SER A 600 -2.71 4.04 -3.07
N GLN A 601 -3.78 3.37 -2.65
CA GLN A 601 -5.10 3.99 -2.44
C GLN A 601 -5.20 4.78 -1.13
N ASP A 602 -4.21 4.63 -0.25
CA ASP A 602 -4.17 5.32 1.04
C ASP A 602 -3.63 6.75 0.89
N LEU A 603 -3.04 7.13 -0.27
CA LEU A 603 -2.48 8.45 -0.51
C LEU A 603 -3.57 9.52 -0.71
N PHE A 604 -3.29 10.70 -0.16
CA PHE A 604 -4.20 11.83 -0.19
C PHE A 604 -3.43 13.17 -0.24
N VAL A 605 -3.90 14.08 -1.08
CA VAL A 605 -3.46 15.47 -1.22
C VAL A 605 -4.45 16.37 -0.50
N HIS A 606 -4.07 16.90 0.67
CA HIS A 606 -4.93 17.80 1.43
C HIS A 606 -5.02 19.19 0.81
N GLN A 607 -6.21 19.76 0.80
CA GLN A 607 -6.39 21.12 0.29
C GLN A 607 -5.90 22.14 1.33
N GLY A 608 -4.93 22.98 0.95
CA GLY A 608 -4.45 24.09 1.78
C GLY A 608 -3.26 23.75 2.67
N THR A 609 -2.71 22.54 2.54
CA THR A 609 -1.37 22.16 3.01
C THR A 609 -0.33 22.42 1.91
N ASP A 610 0.90 21.99 2.10
CA ASP A 610 1.94 21.94 1.07
C ASP A 610 1.93 20.64 0.26
N ASP A 611 0.87 19.82 0.36
CA ASP A 611 0.68 18.63 -0.47
C ASP A 611 0.41 18.98 -1.93
N GLY A 612 0.75 18.05 -2.83
CA GLY A 612 0.47 18.18 -4.25
C GLY A 612 1.16 17.15 -5.12
N VAL A 613 0.90 17.29 -6.42
CA VAL A 613 1.67 16.65 -7.47
C VAL A 613 2.20 17.73 -8.41
N TRP A 614 3.50 17.71 -8.68
CA TRP A 614 4.19 18.70 -9.53
C TRP A 614 4.82 18.06 -10.74
N TYR A 615 5.01 18.89 -11.77
CA TYR A 615 5.64 18.55 -13.04
C TYR A 615 6.67 19.62 -13.42
N GLU A 616 7.82 19.17 -13.94
CA GLU A 616 8.85 19.98 -14.62
C GLU A 616 9.45 19.15 -15.76
N GLY A 617 9.62 19.72 -16.95
CA GLY A 617 10.20 18.99 -18.08
C GLY A 617 10.53 19.84 -19.30
N ASP A 618 11.36 19.28 -20.17
CA ASP A 618 11.74 19.80 -21.47
C ASP A 618 12.00 18.65 -22.49
N GLU A 619 12.55 18.96 -23.66
CA GLU A 619 12.87 17.98 -24.73
C GLU A 619 13.85 16.86 -24.29
N THR A 620 14.49 16.99 -23.12
CA THR A 620 15.52 16.05 -22.64
C THR A 620 15.07 15.19 -21.46
N LYS A 621 14.08 15.64 -20.68
CA LYS A 621 13.63 14.97 -19.45
C LYS A 621 12.27 15.51 -18.99
N ALA A 622 11.44 14.65 -18.41
CA ALA A 622 10.22 15.02 -17.69
C ALA A 622 10.22 14.43 -16.28
N THR A 623 9.93 15.23 -15.25
CA THR A 623 9.93 14.81 -13.84
C THR A 623 8.60 15.10 -13.18
N PHE A 624 8.08 14.14 -12.43
CA PHE A 624 6.87 14.25 -11.62
C PHE A 624 7.20 13.98 -10.15
N ARG A 625 6.70 14.81 -9.24
CA ARG A 625 6.90 14.68 -7.80
C ARG A 625 5.54 14.60 -7.10
N TRP A 626 5.40 13.67 -6.17
CA TRP A 626 4.28 13.59 -5.23
C TRP A 626 4.77 13.99 -3.86
N LYS A 627 4.03 14.90 -3.23
CA LYS A 627 4.07 15.15 -1.79
C LYS A 627 2.66 14.94 -1.25
N THR A 628 2.48 13.87 -0.50
CA THR A 628 1.15 13.38 -0.11
C THR A 628 1.14 12.97 1.36
N ALA A 629 -0.06 12.76 1.88
CA ALA A 629 -0.32 12.23 3.21
C ALA A 629 -1.35 11.09 3.12
N THR A 630 -1.98 10.71 4.23
CA THR A 630 -3.15 9.81 4.21
C THR A 630 -4.44 10.57 4.50
N PHE A 631 -5.59 10.01 4.12
CA PHE A 631 -6.90 10.70 4.15
C PHE A 631 -7.23 11.39 5.48
N ASP A 632 -6.92 10.76 6.61
CA ASP A 632 -7.24 11.24 7.95
C ASP A 632 -6.05 11.91 8.69
N LYS A 633 -4.88 11.96 8.05
CA LYS A 633 -3.61 12.42 8.65
C LYS A 633 -2.86 13.37 7.73
N ASP A 634 -3.21 14.66 7.78
CA ASP A 634 -2.62 15.76 7.00
C ASP A 634 -1.23 16.22 7.47
N TRP A 635 -0.66 15.56 8.49
CA TRP A 635 0.68 15.84 9.01
C TRP A 635 1.74 14.81 8.58
N LEU A 636 1.35 13.76 7.83
CA LEU A 636 2.30 12.82 7.24
C LEU A 636 2.90 13.43 5.97
N ASP A 637 4.17 13.16 5.73
CA ASP A 637 4.92 13.60 4.55
C ASP A 637 5.43 12.36 3.82
N ILE A 638 4.79 12.02 2.71
CA ILE A 638 5.13 10.92 1.83
C ILE A 638 5.60 11.52 0.51
N ASN A 639 6.91 11.54 0.29
CA ASN A 639 7.55 12.25 -0.81
C ASN A 639 8.31 11.29 -1.73
N PHE A 640 7.95 11.29 -3.01
CA PHE A 640 8.57 10.44 -4.03
C PHE A 640 8.44 11.08 -5.42
N ALA A 641 9.28 10.68 -6.37
CA ALA A 641 9.29 11.24 -7.71
C ALA A 641 9.61 10.20 -8.79
N VAL A 642 9.27 10.52 -10.04
CA VAL A 642 9.69 9.78 -11.23
C VAL A 642 10.24 10.73 -12.30
N SER A 643 11.33 10.33 -12.95
CA SER A 643 11.87 10.98 -14.15
C SER A 643 11.74 10.06 -15.38
N LEU A 644 11.33 10.63 -16.51
CA LEU A 644 11.20 9.98 -17.81
C LEU A 644 12.15 10.61 -18.82
N TYR A 645 12.77 9.80 -19.68
CA TYR A 645 13.74 10.26 -20.69
C TYR A 645 13.32 9.86 -22.12
N PRO A 646 13.71 10.62 -23.17
CA PRO A 646 13.36 10.33 -24.56
C PRO A 646 13.86 8.99 -25.11
N ASP A 647 14.84 8.36 -24.46
CA ASP A 647 15.36 7.02 -24.79
C ASP A 647 14.57 5.88 -24.12
N GLY A 648 13.53 6.20 -23.34
CA GLY A 648 12.67 5.24 -22.66
C GLY A 648 13.13 4.86 -21.26
N ARG A 649 14.23 5.43 -20.77
CA ARG A 649 14.70 5.25 -19.39
C ARG A 649 13.71 5.88 -18.40
N ILE A 650 13.51 5.20 -17.27
CA ILE A 650 12.64 5.65 -16.17
C ILE A 650 13.44 5.60 -14.87
N GLU A 651 13.30 6.61 -14.02
CA GLU A 651 14.00 6.67 -12.71
C GLU A 651 12.98 7.01 -11.60
N PHE A 652 12.85 6.17 -10.58
CA PHE A 652 12.09 6.45 -9.35
C PHE A 652 13.03 7.01 -8.29
N PHE A 653 12.55 7.96 -7.49
CA PHE A 653 13.28 8.58 -6.39
C PHE A 653 12.42 8.58 -5.14
N TYR A 654 13.03 8.30 -4.00
CA TYR A 654 12.37 8.30 -2.69
C TYR A 654 13.13 9.22 -1.72
N ASP A 655 12.39 10.03 -0.97
CA ASP A 655 12.93 10.83 0.14
C ASP A 655 12.45 10.29 1.48
N GLU A 656 12.77 10.98 2.58
CA GLU A 656 12.28 10.65 3.91
C GLU A 656 10.75 10.63 3.92
N MET A 657 10.18 9.50 4.36
CA MET A 657 8.74 9.31 4.48
C MET A 657 8.36 9.21 5.94
N THR A 658 7.31 9.92 6.34
CA THR A 658 6.73 9.80 7.67
C THR A 658 5.40 9.07 7.59
N LEU A 659 5.34 7.91 8.25
CA LEU A 659 4.16 7.05 8.31
C LEU A 659 4.04 6.47 9.72
N ASP A 660 2.83 6.48 10.28
CA ASP A 660 2.55 5.85 11.58
C ASP A 660 2.36 4.32 11.47
N GLU A 661 1.91 3.86 10.32
CA GLU A 661 1.54 2.47 10.00
C GLU A 661 1.94 2.21 8.53
N PRO A 662 2.37 1.00 8.16
CA PRO A 662 2.61 0.65 6.76
C PRO A 662 1.33 0.81 5.92
N ILE A 663 1.45 1.50 4.78
CA ILE A 663 0.35 1.64 3.81
C ILE A 663 0.34 0.46 2.85
N ARG A 664 -0.84 0.13 2.28
CA ARG A 664 -0.88 -0.85 1.18
C ARG A 664 -0.27 -0.18 -0.04
N TRP A 665 0.82 -0.72 -0.55
CA TRP A 665 1.55 -0.09 -1.64
C TRP A 665 2.17 -1.13 -2.58
N THR A 666 2.50 -0.68 -3.79
CA THR A 666 3.32 -1.40 -4.78
C THR A 666 4.12 -0.37 -5.56
N ALA A 667 5.34 -0.70 -5.96
CA ALA A 667 6.08 0.08 -6.97
C ALA A 667 6.40 -0.79 -8.19
N GLY A 668 6.56 -0.16 -9.34
CA GLY A 668 7.05 -0.79 -10.56
C GLY A 668 6.50 -0.18 -11.84
N ILE A 669 6.77 -0.88 -12.95
CA ILE A 669 6.27 -0.52 -14.28
C ILE A 669 5.64 -1.74 -14.94
N SER A 670 4.65 -1.54 -15.82
CA SER A 670 3.94 -2.64 -16.48
C SER A 670 3.36 -2.24 -17.83
N ASP A 671 3.33 -3.21 -18.75
CA ASP A 671 2.67 -3.08 -20.06
C ASP A 671 1.15 -3.37 -19.98
N GLY A 672 0.67 -3.82 -18.82
CA GLY A 672 -0.73 -4.13 -18.56
C GLY A 672 -1.22 -5.48 -19.08
N ASP A 673 -0.31 -6.36 -19.49
CA ASP A 673 -0.63 -7.69 -20.01
C ASP A 673 -0.38 -8.82 -18.99
N PHE A 674 -0.14 -8.47 -17.73
CA PHE A 674 0.24 -9.35 -16.61
C PHE A 674 1.64 -9.97 -16.69
N PHE A 675 2.26 -10.05 -17.87
CA PHE A 675 3.53 -10.74 -18.06
C PHE A 675 4.73 -9.80 -18.15
N HIS A 676 4.53 -8.62 -18.73
CA HIS A 676 5.57 -7.61 -18.90
C HIS A 676 5.46 -6.56 -17.81
N HIS A 677 6.18 -6.80 -16.72
CA HIS A 677 6.24 -5.89 -15.58
C HIS A 677 7.57 -6.06 -14.85
N SER A 678 8.03 -4.96 -14.25
CA SER A 678 9.24 -4.91 -13.44
C SER A 678 8.89 -4.27 -12.11
N LEU A 679 8.99 -5.05 -11.02
CA LEU A 679 8.70 -4.63 -9.65
C LEU A 679 10.02 -4.59 -8.87
N PRO A 680 10.47 -3.43 -8.36
CA PRO A 680 11.65 -3.36 -7.51
C PRO A 680 11.39 -4.02 -6.14
N ASP A 681 12.40 -4.70 -5.61
CA ASP A 681 12.39 -5.21 -4.23
C ASP A 681 12.73 -4.06 -3.29
N LEU A 682 11.70 -3.45 -2.71
CA LEU A 682 11.80 -2.31 -1.80
C LEU A 682 11.20 -2.68 -0.45
N PRO A 683 11.79 -2.20 0.66
CA PRO A 683 11.18 -2.34 1.98
C PRO A 683 9.87 -1.55 2.06
N ASP A 684 8.95 -1.98 2.94
CA ASP A 684 7.69 -1.27 3.14
C ASP A 684 7.92 0.14 3.69
N PRO A 685 7.29 1.19 3.13
CA PRO A 685 7.28 2.53 3.68
C PRO A 685 6.86 2.53 5.17
N PRO A 686 7.54 3.27 6.04
CA PRO A 686 8.58 4.28 5.74
C PRO A 686 10.01 3.72 5.64
N GLY A 687 10.18 2.39 5.61
CA GLY A 687 11.48 1.72 5.62
C GLY A 687 12.34 1.90 4.37
N ILE A 688 11.89 2.65 3.36
CA ILE A 688 12.69 2.98 2.16
C ILE A 688 13.72 4.05 2.56
N PRO A 689 15.04 3.80 2.43
CA PRO A 689 16.05 4.79 2.75
C PRO A 689 15.89 6.06 1.89
N SER A 690 15.97 7.24 2.51
CA SER A 690 16.02 8.51 1.78
C SER A 690 17.22 8.52 0.82
N GLY A 691 17.00 8.99 -0.41
CA GLY A 691 18.01 8.98 -1.47
C GLY A 691 18.00 7.72 -2.33
N THR A 692 17.14 6.73 -2.04
CA THR A 692 16.97 5.54 -2.89
C THR A 692 16.51 5.96 -4.29
N LYS A 693 17.22 5.48 -5.32
CA LYS A 693 16.86 5.62 -6.73
C LYS A 693 16.72 4.24 -7.40
N ILE A 694 15.63 4.02 -8.12
CA ILE A 694 15.43 2.82 -8.95
C ILE A 694 15.43 3.22 -10.41
N GLU A 695 16.24 2.58 -11.24
CA GLU A 695 16.37 2.89 -12.67
C GLU A 695 15.86 1.71 -13.52
N PHE A 696 15.05 2.01 -14.53
CA PHE A 696 14.55 1.04 -15.49
C PHE A 696 15.09 1.37 -16.88
N PHE A 697 15.76 0.40 -17.49
CA PHE A 697 16.30 0.49 -18.84
C PHE A 697 15.50 -0.37 -19.81
N PRO A 698 14.97 0.21 -20.91
CA PRO A 698 14.32 -0.59 -21.94
C PRO A 698 15.34 -1.50 -22.61
N LYS A 699 14.97 -2.75 -22.88
CA LYS A 699 15.81 -3.62 -23.73
C LYS A 699 15.77 -3.11 -25.17
N ALA A 700 16.94 -2.92 -25.78
CA ALA A 700 17.03 -2.51 -27.18
C ALA A 700 16.36 -3.56 -28.08
N GLN A 701 15.29 -3.18 -28.77
CA GLN A 701 14.59 -4.04 -29.73
C GLN A 701 14.36 -3.28 -31.04
N PRO A 702 14.56 -3.94 -32.20
CA PRO A 702 14.24 -3.31 -33.49
C PRO A 702 12.73 -3.10 -33.62
N GLU A 703 12.31 -1.90 -34.04
CA GLU A 703 10.89 -1.57 -34.26
C GLU A 703 10.24 -2.44 -35.35
N GLU A 704 11.04 -3.13 -36.18
CA GLU A 704 10.56 -3.90 -37.31
C GLU A 704 10.11 -5.33 -36.98
N ILE A 705 10.10 -5.75 -35.71
CA ILE A 705 9.77 -7.13 -35.30
C ILE A 705 8.45 -7.22 -34.54
N THR A 706 7.53 -8.03 -35.04
CA THR A 706 6.26 -8.34 -34.38
C THR A 706 6.08 -9.84 -34.20
N VAL A 707 5.40 -10.24 -33.14
CA VAL A 707 4.92 -11.61 -32.92
C VAL A 707 3.43 -11.54 -32.70
N SER A 708 2.66 -12.26 -33.51
CA SER A 708 1.22 -12.41 -33.30
C SER A 708 0.93 -13.37 -32.13
N LYS A 709 -0.28 -13.29 -31.56
CA LYS A 709 -0.71 -14.20 -30.47
C LYS A 709 -0.64 -15.69 -30.85
N ASP A 710 -0.82 -16.02 -32.13
CA ASP A 710 -0.70 -17.37 -32.67
C ASP A 710 0.74 -17.78 -33.04
N GLY A 711 1.73 -16.93 -32.76
CA GLY A 711 3.14 -17.24 -32.91
C GLY A 711 3.72 -16.98 -34.29
N LEU A 712 3.06 -16.15 -35.12
CA LEU A 712 3.64 -15.66 -36.36
C LEU A 712 4.61 -14.52 -36.04
N LEU A 713 5.89 -14.81 -36.15
CA LEU A 713 6.96 -13.82 -36.09
C LEU A 713 7.08 -13.16 -37.47
N GLU A 714 6.94 -11.84 -37.54
CA GLU A 714 7.15 -11.05 -38.75
C GLU A 714 8.28 -10.04 -38.53
N ILE A 715 9.12 -9.87 -39.56
CA ILE A 715 10.24 -8.92 -39.55
C ILE A 715 10.17 -8.10 -40.82
N MET A 716 9.96 -6.80 -40.67
CA MET A 716 9.87 -5.85 -41.77
C MET A 716 11.26 -5.41 -42.26
N GLU A 717 11.31 -4.79 -43.44
CA GLU A 717 12.54 -4.37 -44.12
C GLU A 717 13.35 -3.37 -43.25
N SER A 718 14.49 -3.80 -42.70
CA SER A 718 15.37 -3.04 -41.82
C SER A 718 16.63 -2.62 -42.57
N GLN A 719 17.10 -1.39 -42.32
CA GLN A 719 18.31 -0.81 -42.91
C GLN A 719 19.59 -1.14 -42.09
N GLU A 720 19.46 -1.73 -40.90
CA GLU A 720 20.58 -2.00 -39.99
C GLU A 720 20.74 -3.50 -39.69
N SER A 721 21.98 -3.98 -39.61
CA SER A 721 22.33 -5.38 -39.32
C SER A 721 22.47 -5.64 -37.81
N THR A 722 21.73 -4.94 -36.97
CA THR A 722 21.73 -5.07 -35.50
C THR A 722 20.64 -6.04 -35.10
N LEU A 723 20.91 -7.35 -35.19
CA LEU A 723 19.97 -8.35 -34.70
C LEU A 723 20.49 -9.03 -33.44
N ALA A 724 19.89 -8.63 -32.32
CA ALA A 724 20.12 -9.10 -30.97
C ALA A 724 19.41 -10.45 -30.69
N GLU A 725 19.66 -10.99 -29.51
CA GLU A 725 18.90 -12.09 -28.91
C GLU A 725 17.42 -11.69 -28.78
N LEU A 726 16.50 -12.45 -29.40
CA LEU A 726 15.06 -12.31 -29.14
C LEU A 726 14.63 -13.37 -28.14
N LYS A 727 14.08 -12.93 -27.02
CA LYS A 727 13.43 -13.83 -26.06
C LYS A 727 11.93 -13.86 -26.31
N PHE A 728 11.41 -15.05 -26.53
CA PHE A 728 9.98 -15.31 -26.68
C PHE A 728 9.41 -15.81 -25.37
N ALA A 729 8.21 -15.36 -25.05
CA ALA A 729 7.39 -15.93 -24.01
C ALA A 729 6.16 -16.59 -24.63
N LEU A 730 5.73 -17.67 -24.01
CA LEU A 730 4.60 -18.48 -24.39
C LEU A 730 3.76 -18.75 -23.16
N THR A 731 2.46 -18.49 -23.23
CA THR A 731 1.51 -18.93 -22.20
C THR A 731 0.46 -19.83 -22.84
N ASP A 732 0.11 -20.93 -22.18
CA ASP A 732 -0.92 -21.84 -22.64
C ASP A 732 -2.31 -21.51 -22.06
N ASN A 733 -3.32 -22.28 -22.43
CA ASN A 733 -4.68 -22.07 -21.98
C ASN A 733 -4.90 -22.42 -20.49
N THR A 734 -3.92 -23.04 -19.80
CA THR A 734 -3.92 -23.31 -18.35
C THR A 734 -3.17 -22.27 -17.53
N LEU A 735 -2.59 -21.25 -18.18
CA LEU A 735 -1.72 -20.22 -17.60
C LEU A 735 -0.31 -20.71 -17.22
N LEU A 736 0.12 -21.86 -17.76
CA LEU A 736 1.53 -22.25 -17.72
C LEU A 736 2.29 -21.40 -18.72
N SER A 737 3.48 -20.96 -18.33
CA SER A 737 4.36 -20.18 -19.20
C SER A 737 5.70 -20.88 -19.46
N ALA A 738 6.29 -20.56 -20.60
CA ALA A 738 7.62 -20.95 -21.00
C ALA A 738 8.30 -19.76 -21.70
N THR A 739 9.62 -19.65 -21.55
CA THR A 739 10.40 -18.65 -22.29
C THR A 739 11.57 -19.29 -23.02
N LYS A 740 11.99 -18.71 -24.15
CA LYS A 740 13.17 -19.16 -24.89
C LYS A 740 13.83 -17.99 -25.61
N THR A 741 15.13 -17.86 -25.45
CA THR A 741 15.95 -16.92 -26.21
C THR A 741 16.44 -17.56 -27.50
N CYS A 742 16.20 -16.90 -28.64
CA CYS A 742 16.68 -17.29 -29.96
C CYS A 742 17.66 -16.24 -30.49
N LEU A 743 18.76 -16.70 -31.05
CA LEU A 743 19.77 -15.86 -31.70
C LEU A 743 19.40 -15.61 -33.18
N PHE A 744 19.58 -14.37 -33.64
CA PHE A 744 19.44 -13.94 -35.03
C PHE A 744 20.79 -13.84 -35.75
N THR A 745 21.47 -14.96 -36.02
CA THR A 745 22.71 -14.88 -36.80
C THR A 745 23.10 -16.21 -37.46
N ASP A 746 23.52 -16.17 -38.73
CA ASP A 746 24.39 -17.16 -39.39
C ASP A 746 25.85 -16.68 -39.43
N ALA A 747 26.28 -15.94 -38.43
CA ALA A 747 27.59 -15.31 -38.43
C ALA A 747 28.28 -15.50 -37.08
N LEU A 748 28.80 -14.43 -36.51
CA LEU A 748 29.67 -14.44 -35.34
C LEU A 748 28.83 -14.36 -34.06
N GLU A 749 28.83 -15.42 -33.27
CA GLU A 749 28.37 -15.43 -31.88
C GLU A 749 29.57 -15.14 -30.99
N PHE A 750 29.42 -14.28 -29.98
CA PHE A 750 30.50 -14.00 -29.04
C PHE A 750 29.95 -13.60 -27.67
N SER A 751 30.68 -13.98 -26.63
CA SER A 751 30.37 -13.66 -25.24
C SER A 751 31.64 -13.34 -24.47
N ILE A 752 31.49 -12.71 -23.32
CA ILE A 752 32.55 -12.60 -22.32
C ILE A 752 32.20 -13.49 -21.12
N SER A 753 33.22 -14.06 -20.52
CA SER A 753 33.12 -14.92 -19.33
C SER A 753 34.26 -14.58 -18.37
N MET A 754 34.11 -14.94 -17.10
CA MET A 754 35.16 -14.74 -16.10
C MET A 754 35.41 -16.05 -15.37
N ASN A 755 36.67 -16.47 -15.27
CA ASN A 755 37.06 -17.79 -14.72
C ASN A 755 36.41 -19.00 -15.42
N GLY A 756 35.94 -18.84 -16.66
CA GLY A 756 35.26 -19.89 -17.42
C GLY A 756 33.76 -20.06 -17.09
N GLU A 757 33.18 -19.14 -16.31
CA GLU A 757 31.75 -19.05 -16.04
C GLU A 757 31.18 -17.79 -16.71
N ASP A 758 29.93 -17.87 -17.19
CA ASP A 758 29.24 -16.74 -17.82
C ASP A 758 28.77 -15.68 -16.81
N ASP A 759 28.81 -16.01 -15.50
CA ASP A 759 28.50 -15.08 -14.42
C ASP A 759 29.68 -14.13 -14.16
N LEU A 760 29.48 -12.87 -14.49
CA LEU A 760 30.51 -11.84 -14.39
C LEU A 760 30.37 -11.13 -13.04
N SER A 761 31.15 -11.53 -12.04
CA SER A 761 31.21 -10.87 -10.73
C SER A 761 32.58 -10.27 -10.42
N ILE A 762 32.68 -8.94 -10.26
CA ILE A 762 33.91 -8.25 -9.85
C ILE A 762 33.88 -7.90 -8.37
N GLN A 763 34.96 -8.22 -7.66
CA GLN A 763 35.13 -7.74 -6.29
C GLN A 763 35.52 -6.25 -6.30
N ASN A 764 34.89 -5.47 -5.44
CA ASN A 764 35.24 -4.07 -5.19
C ASN A 764 36.76 -3.88 -5.00
N GLY A 765 37.32 -2.91 -5.71
CA GLY A 765 38.75 -2.58 -5.65
C GLY A 765 39.70 -3.63 -6.29
N GLN A 766 39.18 -4.63 -7.01
CA GLN A 766 39.97 -5.60 -7.77
C GLN A 766 39.91 -5.32 -9.29
N ILE A 767 40.84 -5.94 -10.02
CA ILE A 767 40.83 -6.01 -11.49
C ILE A 767 40.23 -7.36 -11.90
N ALA A 768 39.20 -7.34 -12.75
CA ALA A 768 38.69 -8.53 -13.42
C ALA A 768 39.34 -8.69 -14.80
N TYR A 769 39.57 -9.95 -15.19
CA TYR A 769 40.05 -10.33 -16.51
C TYR A 769 38.94 -11.12 -17.20
N LEU A 770 38.52 -10.64 -18.37
CA LEU A 770 37.38 -11.17 -19.10
C LEU A 770 37.87 -11.98 -20.29
N ASP A 771 37.45 -13.24 -20.35
CA ASP A 771 37.73 -14.15 -21.45
C ASP A 771 36.69 -13.92 -22.56
N LEU A 772 37.13 -13.76 -23.81
CA LEU A 772 36.25 -13.60 -24.98
C LEU A 772 36.03 -14.96 -25.64
N ASN A 773 34.79 -15.43 -25.65
CA ASN A 773 34.37 -16.62 -26.37
C ASN A 773 33.76 -16.22 -27.70
N VAL A 774 34.15 -16.88 -28.79
CA VAL A 774 33.72 -16.56 -30.15
C VAL A 774 33.39 -17.85 -30.89
N VAL A 775 32.23 -17.91 -31.53
CA VAL A 775 31.79 -19.02 -32.37
C VAL A 775 31.34 -18.48 -33.72
N ASN A 776 31.87 -19.05 -34.80
CA ASN A 776 31.36 -18.74 -36.15
C ASN A 776 30.27 -19.74 -36.52
N ARG A 777 29.01 -19.33 -36.44
CA ARG A 777 27.83 -20.11 -36.83
C ARG A 777 27.57 -20.07 -38.35
N GLY A 778 28.37 -19.32 -39.09
CA GLY A 778 28.21 -19.14 -40.53
C GLY A 778 28.80 -20.20 -41.42
N THR A 779 28.48 -20.07 -42.70
CA THR A 779 28.94 -20.98 -43.76
C THR A 779 30.27 -20.58 -44.39
N ALA A 780 30.78 -19.38 -44.06
CA ALA A 780 32.04 -18.83 -44.54
C ALA A 780 32.97 -18.39 -43.39
N GLY A 781 34.28 -18.44 -43.62
CA GLY A 781 35.26 -17.97 -42.63
C GLY A 781 35.27 -16.44 -42.56
N ILE A 782 35.37 -15.90 -41.35
CA ILE A 782 35.39 -14.46 -41.08
C ILE A 782 36.84 -14.06 -40.78
N GLN A 783 37.31 -12.91 -41.29
CA GLN A 783 38.68 -12.42 -41.10
C GLN A 783 38.69 -11.00 -40.52
N ASN A 784 39.74 -10.67 -39.76
CA ASN A 784 40.00 -9.37 -39.16
C ASN A 784 38.81 -8.85 -38.35
N ILE A 785 38.48 -9.55 -37.27
CA ILE A 785 37.38 -9.19 -36.38
C ILE A 785 37.96 -8.35 -35.24
N ASP A 786 37.62 -7.06 -35.22
CA ASP A 786 38.03 -6.12 -34.18
C ASP A 786 36.95 -6.07 -33.10
N PHE A 787 37.25 -6.64 -31.93
CA PHE A 787 36.36 -6.57 -30.78
C PHE A 787 36.71 -5.37 -29.91
N SER A 788 35.70 -4.67 -29.42
CA SER A 788 35.89 -3.59 -28.43
C SER A 788 34.88 -3.65 -27.30
N LEU A 789 35.34 -3.44 -26.08
CA LEU A 789 34.53 -3.39 -24.86
C LEU A 789 34.41 -1.95 -24.35
N SER A 790 33.22 -1.50 -24.01
CA SER A 790 32.98 -0.23 -23.33
C SER A 790 31.95 -0.39 -22.21
N ALA A 791 31.90 0.57 -21.29
CA ALA A 791 30.91 0.65 -20.23
C ALA A 791 30.53 2.13 -20.05
N GLU A 792 29.27 2.41 -19.71
CA GLU A 792 28.78 3.76 -19.39
C GLU A 792 28.72 4.01 -17.87
N TYR A 793 29.50 3.24 -17.08
CA TYR A 793 29.52 3.32 -15.63
C TYR A 793 30.81 4.00 -15.14
N HIS A 794 30.70 5.12 -14.44
CA HIS A 794 31.86 5.96 -14.09
C HIS A 794 32.77 5.35 -13.02
N GLU A 795 32.25 4.44 -12.21
CA GLU A 795 32.95 3.69 -11.17
C GLU A 795 33.57 2.38 -11.70
N LEU A 796 33.37 2.06 -12.98
CA LEU A 796 34.01 0.94 -13.68
C LEU A 796 34.97 1.43 -14.76
N GLU A 797 36.27 1.26 -14.54
CA GLU A 797 37.29 1.61 -15.52
C GLU A 797 37.64 0.40 -16.39
N ILE A 798 37.41 0.50 -17.71
CA ILE A 798 37.89 -0.51 -18.68
C ILE A 798 39.37 -0.26 -18.97
N LEU A 799 40.22 -1.21 -18.59
CA LEU A 799 41.68 -1.12 -18.69
C LEU A 799 42.21 -1.62 -20.04
N ASP A 800 41.71 -2.78 -20.49
CA ASP A 800 41.97 -3.33 -21.82
C ASP A 800 40.64 -3.46 -22.58
N ASN A 801 40.48 -2.68 -23.65
CA ASN A 801 39.19 -2.50 -24.31
C ASN A 801 39.13 -3.00 -25.76
N GLN A 802 40.19 -3.60 -26.30
CA GLN A 802 40.25 -4.03 -27.69
C GLN A 802 40.94 -5.38 -27.88
N TYR A 803 40.41 -6.21 -28.78
CA TYR A 803 41.01 -7.47 -29.18
C TYR A 803 40.80 -7.76 -30.67
N LEU A 804 41.87 -8.02 -31.42
CA LEU A 804 41.79 -8.38 -32.85
C LEU A 804 41.91 -9.89 -33.06
N LEU A 805 40.85 -10.52 -33.57
CA LEU A 805 40.86 -11.91 -34.01
C LEU A 805 41.11 -12.00 -35.53
N GLU A 806 42.24 -12.60 -35.92
CA GLU A 806 42.67 -12.62 -37.34
C GLU A 806 41.71 -13.39 -38.27
N GLN A 807 41.24 -14.56 -37.83
CA GLN A 807 40.28 -15.37 -38.59
C GLN A 807 39.56 -16.39 -37.70
N ILE A 808 38.36 -16.80 -38.12
CA ILE A 808 37.62 -17.92 -37.54
C ILE A 808 36.88 -18.69 -38.65
N ALA A 809 37.08 -20.01 -38.71
CA ALA A 809 36.50 -20.87 -39.73
C ALA A 809 35.01 -21.19 -39.46
N PRO A 810 34.22 -21.58 -40.48
CA PRO A 810 32.84 -22.04 -40.29
C PRO A 810 32.73 -23.14 -39.22
N GLY A 811 31.85 -22.96 -38.24
CA GLY A 811 31.61 -23.89 -37.13
C GLY A 811 32.72 -23.97 -36.08
N GLU A 812 33.75 -23.13 -36.17
CA GLU A 812 34.84 -23.06 -35.19
C GLU A 812 34.40 -22.26 -33.95
N SER A 813 34.83 -22.72 -32.77
CA SER A 813 34.66 -22.06 -31.48
C SER A 813 36.05 -21.80 -30.87
N ILE A 814 36.29 -20.57 -30.46
CA ILE A 814 37.56 -20.10 -29.90
C ILE A 814 37.24 -19.40 -28.57
N SER A 815 38.00 -19.73 -27.53
CA SER A 815 37.97 -19.00 -26.25
C SER A 815 39.33 -18.33 -26.06
N ILE A 816 39.30 -17.02 -25.80
CA ILE A 816 40.47 -16.15 -25.71
C ILE A 816 40.56 -15.67 -24.27
N ALA A 817 41.51 -16.22 -23.52
CA ALA A 817 41.70 -15.86 -22.13
C ALA A 817 42.17 -14.41 -21.98
N SER A 818 41.57 -13.67 -21.03
CA SER A 818 41.91 -12.31 -20.65
C SER A 818 41.98 -11.34 -21.84
N ALA A 819 40.99 -11.43 -22.73
CA ALA A 819 40.87 -10.56 -23.91
C ALA A 819 40.60 -9.10 -23.51
N PHE A 820 39.88 -8.89 -22.41
CA PHE A 820 39.61 -7.58 -21.83
C PHE A 820 39.94 -7.58 -20.34
N SER A 821 40.06 -6.39 -19.75
CA SER A 821 40.20 -6.22 -18.31
C SER A 821 39.54 -4.94 -17.84
N CYS A 822 39.01 -4.94 -16.62
CA CYS A 822 38.36 -3.79 -16.00
C CYS A 822 38.62 -3.74 -14.50
N SER A 823 38.55 -2.55 -13.89
CA SER A 823 38.64 -2.36 -12.44
C SER A 823 37.41 -1.65 -11.90
N CYS A 824 36.92 -2.14 -10.77
CA CYS A 824 35.77 -1.61 -10.04
C CYS A 824 36.25 -0.73 -8.88
N ASP A 825 35.59 0.41 -8.64
CA ASP A 825 35.80 1.20 -7.43
C ASP A 825 35.55 0.35 -6.17
N LYS A 826 36.21 0.69 -5.08
CA LYS A 826 36.06 0.05 -3.77
C LYS A 826 34.72 0.37 -3.10
N ASP A 827 34.07 1.47 -3.49
CA ASP A 827 32.87 2.01 -2.84
C ASP A 827 31.55 1.66 -3.55
N ILE A 828 31.55 0.74 -4.52
CA ILE A 828 30.31 0.28 -5.20
C ILE A 828 29.47 -0.59 -4.24
N ALA A 829 28.14 -0.48 -4.27
CA ALA A 829 27.25 -1.35 -3.49
C ALA A 829 27.40 -2.84 -3.88
N ASP A 830 27.01 -3.77 -3.01
CA ASP A 830 26.97 -5.21 -3.35
C ASP A 830 25.91 -5.49 -4.43
N ASN A 831 26.20 -6.40 -5.38
CA ASN A 831 25.33 -6.78 -6.49
C ASN A 831 24.93 -5.67 -7.49
N ALA A 832 25.63 -4.51 -7.50
CA ALA A 832 25.39 -3.46 -8.49
C ALA A 832 25.66 -4.00 -9.91
N GLN A 833 24.67 -3.89 -10.80
CA GLN A 833 24.73 -4.38 -12.17
C GLN A 833 25.26 -3.31 -13.12
N MET A 834 26.43 -3.55 -13.70
CA MET A 834 27.10 -2.64 -14.63
C MET A 834 27.01 -3.18 -16.06
N MET A 835 26.39 -2.42 -16.96
CA MET A 835 26.26 -2.80 -18.37
C MET A 835 27.58 -2.63 -19.12
N LEU A 836 28.02 -3.72 -19.75
CA LEU A 836 29.16 -3.77 -20.65
C LEU A 836 28.66 -3.89 -22.10
N HIS A 837 29.16 -3.01 -22.97
CA HIS A 837 28.91 -3.03 -24.40
C HIS A 837 30.09 -3.69 -25.13
N LEU A 838 29.85 -4.88 -25.67
CA LEU A 838 30.82 -5.65 -26.45
C LEU A 838 30.49 -5.53 -27.94
N ASN A 839 31.36 -4.86 -28.68
CA ASN A 839 31.23 -4.66 -30.12
C ASN A 839 32.20 -5.57 -30.87
N ALA A 840 31.83 -6.01 -32.07
CA ALA A 840 32.74 -6.69 -32.99
C ALA A 840 32.57 -6.13 -34.41
N VAL A 841 33.66 -5.75 -35.06
CA VAL A 841 33.65 -5.22 -36.44
C VAL A 841 34.43 -6.16 -37.34
N ALA A 842 33.76 -6.72 -38.35
CA ALA A 842 34.37 -7.60 -39.35
C ALA A 842 33.99 -7.13 -40.77
N ALA A 843 34.96 -6.60 -41.50
CA ALA A 843 34.77 -6.03 -42.84
C ALA A 843 33.69 -4.92 -42.91
N ALA A 844 32.50 -5.21 -43.44
CA ALA A 844 31.37 -4.27 -43.56
C ALA A 844 30.21 -4.59 -42.59
N LEU A 845 30.41 -5.56 -41.70
CA LEU A 845 29.43 -5.99 -40.70
C LEU A 845 29.90 -5.52 -39.32
N SER A 846 28.97 -4.97 -38.55
CA SER A 846 29.16 -4.59 -37.15
C SER A 846 28.19 -5.41 -36.30
N TYR A 847 28.70 -5.99 -35.22
CA TYR A 847 27.93 -6.75 -34.24
C TYR A 847 28.04 -6.04 -32.88
N HIS A 848 26.98 -6.13 -32.08
CA HIS A 848 26.91 -5.55 -30.74
C HIS A 848 26.23 -6.52 -29.79
N ARG A 849 26.75 -6.62 -28.56
CA ARG A 849 26.18 -7.44 -27.48
C ARG A 849 26.36 -6.73 -26.16
N GLU A 850 25.34 -6.77 -25.32
CA GLU A 850 25.41 -6.27 -23.95
C GLU A 850 25.62 -7.42 -22.97
N CYS A 851 26.39 -7.18 -21.91
CA CYS A 851 26.67 -8.13 -20.84
C CYS A 851 26.61 -7.40 -19.50
N ILE A 852 26.13 -8.07 -18.44
CA ILE A 852 26.05 -7.46 -17.11
C ILE A 852 27.23 -7.95 -16.27
N LEU A 853 27.97 -7.02 -15.66
CA LEU A 853 28.99 -7.27 -14.66
C LEU A 853 28.45 -6.85 -13.28
N SER A 854 28.34 -7.77 -12.35
CA SER A 854 27.88 -7.51 -10.98
C SER A 854 29.05 -7.24 -10.04
N SER A 855 28.93 -6.27 -9.13
CA SER A 855 29.89 -6.08 -8.03
C SER A 855 29.64 -7.07 -6.89
N SER A 856 30.65 -7.30 -6.05
CA SER A 856 30.57 -8.15 -4.87
C SER A 856 31.32 -7.51 -3.69
N ALA A 857 30.60 -7.20 -2.61
CA ALA A 857 31.04 -6.46 -1.44
C ALA A 857 30.37 -6.94 -0.14
N PRO A 858 30.96 -6.70 1.05
CA PRO A 858 30.24 -6.77 2.32
C PRO A 858 29.24 -5.62 2.42
N ASP A 859 28.08 -5.85 3.03
CA ASP A 859 27.05 -4.84 3.25
C ASP A 859 26.62 -4.89 4.72
N MET A 860 26.96 -3.86 5.48
CA MET A 860 26.83 -3.84 6.94
C MET A 860 25.62 -3.03 7.36
N GLU A 861 24.69 -3.67 8.05
CA GLU A 861 23.53 -3.01 8.62
C GLU A 861 23.45 -3.17 10.15
N LEU A 862 22.83 -2.18 10.79
CA LEU A 862 22.46 -2.22 12.20
C LEU A 862 21.08 -2.88 12.33
N SER A 863 21.03 -4.12 12.82
CA SER A 863 19.77 -4.85 13.03
C SER A 863 19.04 -4.50 14.32
N GLY A 864 19.66 -3.72 15.22
CA GLY A 864 19.02 -3.12 16.38
C GLY A 864 19.97 -2.72 17.50
N PHE A 865 19.45 -2.01 18.50
CA PHE A 865 20.20 -1.63 19.70
C PHE A 865 19.40 -1.77 21.00
N GLU A 866 20.12 -1.87 22.13
CA GLU A 866 19.54 -2.03 23.48
C GLU A 866 20.46 -1.38 24.52
N VAL A 867 19.89 -0.58 25.43
CA VAL A 867 20.55 -0.12 26.66
C VAL A 867 20.33 -1.18 27.73
N ARG A 868 21.42 -1.72 28.31
CA ARG A 868 21.34 -2.84 29.24
C ARG A 868 20.92 -2.45 30.67
N ASN A 869 19.76 -1.84 30.84
CA ASN A 869 19.11 -1.59 32.14
C ASN A 869 17.65 -2.07 32.18
N GLU A 870 16.96 -1.91 33.33
CA GLU A 870 15.59 -2.44 33.54
C GLU A 870 14.52 -1.77 32.66
N ILE A 871 14.79 -0.56 32.16
CA ILE A 871 13.86 0.26 31.38
C ILE A 871 14.29 0.43 29.91
N ASN A 872 15.39 -0.21 29.50
CA ASN A 872 16.01 -0.09 28.18
C ASN A 872 16.23 1.36 27.72
N LEU A 873 16.57 2.27 28.65
CA LEU A 873 16.66 3.71 28.40
C LEU A 873 17.74 4.33 29.28
N LEU A 874 18.65 5.10 28.71
CA LEU A 874 19.68 5.83 29.48
C LEU A 874 19.04 7.08 30.12
N GLU A 875 19.03 7.21 31.45
CA GLU A 875 18.58 8.47 32.10
C GLU A 875 19.73 9.49 32.25
N PRO A 876 19.44 10.81 32.24
CA PRO A 876 20.41 11.83 32.63
C PRO A 876 21.06 11.53 34.00
N GLY A 877 22.38 11.48 34.05
CA GLY A 877 23.17 11.13 35.23
C GLY A 877 23.58 9.66 35.33
N GLU A 878 23.11 8.78 34.42
CA GLU A 878 23.42 7.35 34.43
C GLU A 878 24.61 6.96 33.55
N THR A 879 25.10 5.74 33.74
CA THR A 879 26.14 5.12 32.91
C THR A 879 25.79 3.67 32.65
N GLU A 880 25.55 3.32 31.39
CA GLU A 880 25.06 2.00 30.98
C GLU A 880 25.73 1.50 29.69
N ASP A 881 25.64 0.19 29.45
CA ASP A 881 26.16 -0.44 28.23
C ASP A 881 25.10 -0.42 27.12
N LEU A 882 25.46 0.18 25.98
CA LEU A 882 24.74 0.14 24.71
C LEU A 882 25.21 -1.07 23.88
N LYS A 883 24.30 -2.01 23.62
CA LYS A 883 24.50 -3.16 22.76
C LYS A 883 23.95 -2.87 21.38
N LEU A 884 24.80 -2.98 20.35
CA LEU A 884 24.43 -2.87 18.95
C LEU A 884 24.53 -4.25 18.29
N ARG A 885 23.59 -4.58 17.39
CA ARG A 885 23.61 -5.79 16.59
C ARG A 885 23.86 -5.45 15.13
N LEU A 886 24.84 -6.11 14.53
CA LEU A 886 25.30 -5.88 13.16
C LEU A 886 25.06 -7.13 12.34
N VAL A 887 24.53 -6.97 11.13
CA VAL A 887 24.39 -8.05 10.14
C VAL A 887 25.14 -7.67 8.87
N ASN A 888 25.85 -8.63 8.28
CA ASN A 888 26.44 -8.45 6.96
C ASN A 888 25.49 -9.04 5.91
N LYS A 889 24.68 -8.24 5.23
CA LYS A 889 23.78 -8.73 4.17
C LYS A 889 24.47 -8.97 2.81
N GLY A 890 25.71 -8.50 2.67
CA GLY A 890 26.44 -8.55 1.41
C GLY A 890 26.89 -9.95 1.04
N SER A 891 27.11 -10.18 -0.24
CA SER A 891 27.55 -11.45 -0.84
C SER A 891 28.95 -11.88 -0.38
N ARG A 892 29.70 -11.00 0.30
CA ARG A 892 31.07 -11.26 0.77
C ARG A 892 31.22 -11.21 2.27
N VAL A 893 32.11 -12.06 2.77
CA VAL A 893 32.59 -12.00 4.15
C VAL A 893 33.36 -10.70 4.41
N SER A 894 33.09 -10.06 5.54
CA SER A 894 33.93 -8.97 6.08
C SER A 894 34.92 -9.54 7.09
N ILE A 895 36.19 -9.16 6.97
CA ILE A 895 37.30 -9.73 7.73
C ILE A 895 37.99 -8.63 8.53
N ASN A 896 38.40 -8.95 9.77
CA ASN A 896 39.03 -8.03 10.73
C ASN A 896 38.26 -6.71 10.92
N THR A 897 36.93 -6.81 10.94
CA THR A 897 35.99 -5.70 11.08
C THR A 897 36.16 -5.03 12.45
N VAL A 898 36.26 -3.70 12.46
CA VAL A 898 36.31 -2.87 13.67
C VAL A 898 35.18 -1.85 13.66
N ALA A 899 34.69 -1.48 14.84
CA ALA A 899 33.59 -0.55 15.04
C ALA A 899 34.01 0.63 15.90
N VAL A 900 33.65 1.85 15.51
CA VAL A 900 33.88 3.08 16.28
C VAL A 900 32.55 3.80 16.45
N LEU A 901 32.10 3.98 17.69
CA LEU A 901 30.93 4.78 18.00
C LEU A 901 31.35 6.22 18.33
N SER A 902 30.58 7.18 17.83
CA SER A 902 30.74 8.61 18.10
C SER A 902 29.37 9.26 18.30
N SER A 903 29.34 10.37 19.05
CA SER A 903 28.18 11.24 19.17
C SER A 903 28.65 12.69 19.23
N SER A 904 27.86 13.59 18.65
CA SER A 904 28.12 15.04 18.64
C SER A 904 27.54 15.76 19.87
N HIS A 905 26.74 15.07 20.69
CA HIS A 905 26.00 15.67 21.80
C HIS A 905 26.91 15.94 23.02
N GLU A 906 27.01 17.20 23.46
CA GLU A 906 27.95 17.64 24.51
C GLU A 906 27.74 16.95 25.88
N GLY A 907 26.53 16.44 26.13
CA GLY A 907 26.19 15.71 27.37
C GLY A 907 26.43 14.20 27.35
N ILE A 908 26.79 13.59 26.20
CA ILE A 908 27.05 12.15 26.11
C ILE A 908 28.55 11.89 26.07
N THR A 909 29.01 10.98 26.93
CA THR A 909 30.39 10.49 26.93
C THR A 909 30.42 9.01 26.56
N ILE A 910 31.17 8.66 25.51
CA ILE A 910 31.45 7.27 25.13
C ILE A 910 32.73 6.81 25.84
N ASN A 911 32.57 5.97 26.86
CA ASN A 911 33.65 5.58 27.78
C ASN A 911 34.70 4.67 27.12
N ASN A 912 34.34 3.97 26.04
CA ASN A 912 35.23 3.09 25.27
C ASN A 912 35.37 3.52 23.80
N SER A 913 35.66 4.80 23.56
CA SER A 913 35.77 5.43 22.22
C SER A 913 36.91 4.93 21.32
N GLN A 914 37.60 3.84 21.66
CA GLN A 914 38.61 3.22 20.79
C GLN A 914 37.94 2.18 19.86
N PRO A 915 38.49 1.91 18.66
CA PRO A 915 37.95 0.89 17.76
C PRO A 915 37.77 -0.45 18.47
N VAL A 916 36.53 -0.94 18.48
CA VAL A 916 36.14 -2.23 19.06
C VAL A 916 36.26 -3.28 17.98
N ASN A 917 37.00 -4.36 18.24
CA ASN A 917 37.17 -5.44 17.28
C ASN A 917 35.90 -6.33 17.25
N VAL A 918 35.24 -6.38 16.09
CA VAL A 918 34.06 -7.20 15.83
C VAL A 918 34.45 -8.57 15.26
N GLY A 919 35.55 -8.64 14.51
CA GLY A 919 36.11 -9.89 13.98
C GLY A 919 35.69 -10.15 12.53
N THR A 920 35.37 -11.41 12.21
CA THR A 920 34.85 -11.80 10.89
C THR A 920 33.33 -11.87 10.95
N ILE A 921 32.67 -11.32 9.94
CA ILE A 921 31.20 -11.36 9.79
C ILE A 921 30.89 -11.97 8.42
N ASN A 922 30.38 -13.20 8.42
CA ASN A 922 29.96 -13.88 7.20
C ASN A 922 28.67 -13.28 6.64
N PRO A 923 28.35 -13.49 5.34
CA PRO A 923 27.04 -13.15 4.80
C PRO A 923 25.92 -13.71 5.68
N TRP A 924 24.96 -12.85 6.01
CA TRP A 924 23.82 -13.05 6.89
C TRP A 924 24.14 -13.45 8.33
N GLU A 925 25.38 -13.25 8.80
CA GLU A 925 25.76 -13.47 10.20
C GLU A 925 25.50 -12.23 11.06
N ASP A 926 24.77 -12.40 12.17
CA ASP A 926 24.63 -11.38 13.22
C ASP A 926 25.84 -11.37 14.18
N LYS A 927 26.30 -10.18 14.55
CA LYS A 927 27.31 -9.93 15.58
C LYS A 927 26.89 -8.85 16.55
N GLU A 928 27.20 -9.06 17.83
CA GLU A 928 26.99 -8.05 18.87
C GLU A 928 28.27 -7.23 19.11
N VAL A 929 28.11 -5.91 19.24
CA VAL A 929 29.17 -4.99 19.69
C VAL A 929 28.65 -4.14 20.85
N LEU A 930 29.53 -3.87 21.83
CA LEU A 930 29.18 -3.18 23.08
C LEU A 930 29.95 -1.85 23.21
N PHE A 931 29.21 -0.79 23.52
CA PHE A 931 29.73 0.52 23.89
C PHE A 931 29.24 0.90 25.28
N SER A 932 30.07 1.58 26.08
CA SER A 932 29.67 2.07 27.40
C SER A 932 29.44 3.58 27.31
N LEU A 933 28.24 4.03 27.70
CA LEU A 933 27.79 5.42 27.59
C LEU A 933 27.56 6.03 28.97
N SER A 934 27.87 7.31 29.14
CA SER A 934 27.48 8.11 30.29
C SER A 934 26.70 9.35 29.83
N ALA A 935 25.54 9.59 30.44
CA ALA A 935 24.74 10.79 30.22
C ALA A 935 24.93 11.80 31.37
N ASP A 936 25.25 13.05 31.05
CA ASP A 936 25.37 14.12 32.04
C ASP A 936 24.01 14.61 32.53
N TYR A 937 23.94 15.11 33.78
CA TYR A 937 22.72 15.70 34.37
C TYR A 937 22.20 16.93 33.63
N SER A 938 23.02 17.59 32.81
CA SER A 938 22.62 18.73 31.98
C SER A 938 21.83 18.34 30.73
N ILE A 939 21.75 17.05 30.37
CA ILE A 939 20.89 16.59 29.29
C ILE A 939 19.42 16.76 29.71
N SER A 940 18.64 17.43 28.86
CA SER A 940 17.20 17.55 29.02
C SER A 940 16.51 16.18 28.94
N PHE A 941 15.48 15.96 29.75
CA PHE A 941 14.80 14.68 29.79
C PHE A 941 13.98 14.46 28.51
N GLY A 942 14.31 13.43 27.77
CA GLY A 942 13.70 13.10 26.49
C GLY A 942 14.39 13.73 25.28
N SER A 943 15.62 14.23 25.43
CA SER A 943 16.44 14.61 24.28
C SER A 943 16.76 13.40 23.41
N GLU A 944 16.58 13.52 22.10
CA GLU A 944 17.12 12.58 21.12
C GLU A 944 18.62 12.86 20.93
N VAL A 945 19.43 11.81 21.00
CA VAL A 945 20.87 11.91 20.78
C VAL A 945 21.28 11.07 19.59
N ASP A 946 21.91 11.72 18.62
CA ASP A 946 22.43 11.05 17.43
C ASP A 946 23.77 10.38 17.70
N PHE A 947 23.91 9.18 17.16
CA PHE A 947 25.11 8.38 17.18
C PHE A 947 25.50 8.00 15.75
N THR A 948 26.80 8.07 15.49
CA THR A 948 27.41 7.58 14.25
C THR A 948 28.30 6.40 14.60
N LEU A 949 27.98 5.24 14.02
CA LEU A 949 28.76 4.02 14.09
C LEU A 949 29.53 3.84 12.78
N LEU A 950 30.85 3.96 12.85
CA LEU A 950 31.74 3.69 11.73
C LEU A 950 32.26 2.25 11.82
N ILE A 951 31.97 1.44 10.81
CA ILE A 951 32.53 0.11 10.62
C ILE A 951 33.62 0.17 9.56
N THR A 952 34.78 -0.41 9.85
CA THR A 952 35.89 -0.53 8.89
C THR A 952 36.36 -1.97 8.82
N ASP A 953 36.52 -2.50 7.61
CA ASP A 953 37.08 -3.84 7.38
C ASP A 953 38.59 -3.82 7.04
N GLU A 954 39.18 -5.00 6.76
CA GLU A 954 40.62 -5.11 6.48
C GLU A 954 41.08 -4.49 5.15
N ILE A 955 40.19 -4.39 4.16
CA ILE A 955 40.50 -3.78 2.86
C ILE A 955 40.23 -2.27 2.86
N GLY A 956 39.71 -1.73 3.97
CA GLY A 956 39.51 -0.31 4.19
C GLY A 956 38.17 0.21 3.66
N VAL A 957 37.20 -0.68 3.42
CA VAL A 957 35.81 -0.30 3.17
C VAL A 957 35.23 0.22 4.49
N ASN A 958 34.62 1.40 4.43
CA ASN A 958 34.01 2.06 5.56
C ASN A 958 32.50 2.07 5.36
N THR A 959 31.76 1.55 6.34
CA THR A 959 30.31 1.69 6.40
C THR A 959 29.97 2.58 7.58
N GLU A 960 29.30 3.69 7.31
CA GLU A 960 28.80 4.60 8.34
C GLU A 960 27.31 4.33 8.56
N MET A 961 26.92 4.10 9.81
CA MET A 961 25.53 3.89 10.20
C MET A 961 25.16 4.93 11.25
N ASN A 962 24.06 5.63 11.01
CA ASN A 962 23.53 6.63 11.92
C ASN A 962 22.28 6.09 12.63
N PHE A 963 22.17 6.33 13.93
CA PHE A 963 20.96 6.02 14.70
C PHE A 963 20.81 7.02 15.83
N SER A 964 19.57 7.28 16.24
CA SER A 964 19.26 8.17 17.35
C SER A 964 18.72 7.36 18.53
N MET A 965 19.04 7.81 19.73
CA MET A 965 18.55 7.22 20.97
C MET A 965 18.11 8.32 21.93
N ARG A 966 16.91 8.15 22.49
CA ARG A 966 16.36 9.03 23.51
C ARG A 966 17.09 8.89 24.85
N VAL A 967 17.30 10.00 25.55
CA VAL A 967 17.88 10.04 26.90
C VAL A 967 16.84 10.57 27.90
N GLY A 968 16.35 9.71 28.79
CA GLY A 968 15.34 10.03 29.83
C GLY A 968 13.89 10.12 29.34
N ARG A 969 12.92 9.97 30.26
CA ARG A 969 11.47 10.16 30.01
C ARG A 969 11.09 11.63 30.17
N THR A 970 10.32 12.20 29.22
CA THR A 970 9.87 13.59 29.29
C THR A 970 8.91 13.81 30.47
N PRO A 971 9.01 14.93 31.22
CA PRO A 971 8.24 15.14 32.45
C PRO A 971 6.72 15.00 32.33
N ALA A 972 6.10 15.58 31.30
CA ALA A 972 4.64 15.56 31.15
C ALA A 972 4.17 15.47 29.69
N TYR A 973 3.04 14.79 29.48
CA TYR A 973 2.28 14.79 28.22
C TYR A 973 0.84 15.21 28.46
N ILE A 974 0.31 16.11 27.65
CA ILE A 974 -1.07 16.58 27.72
C ILE A 974 -1.84 16.02 26.53
N ILE A 975 -2.87 15.23 26.80
CA ILE A 975 -3.81 14.69 25.81
C ILE A 975 -5.13 15.45 25.97
N ASP A 976 -5.44 16.33 25.02
CA ASP A 976 -6.64 17.17 25.05
C ASP A 976 -7.70 16.69 24.05
N LEU A 977 -8.58 15.79 24.51
CA LEU A 977 -9.70 15.28 23.71
C LEU A 977 -10.99 16.09 23.94
N ASP A 978 -10.95 17.17 24.73
CA ASP A 978 -12.10 18.03 24.96
C ASP A 978 -12.26 19.05 23.82
N LEU A 979 -13.38 18.97 23.10
CA LEU A 979 -13.70 19.88 22.00
C LEU A 979 -14.27 21.24 22.46
N SER A 980 -14.52 21.42 23.76
CA SER A 980 -15.38 22.50 24.27
C SER A 980 -14.76 23.46 25.27
N THR A 981 -13.63 23.12 25.90
CA THR A 981 -12.89 24.02 26.81
C THR A 981 -11.37 23.83 26.68
N GLY A 982 -10.59 24.89 26.84
CA GLY A 982 -9.14 24.89 26.63
C GLY A 982 -8.32 24.33 27.79
N SER A 983 -8.82 23.32 28.53
CA SER A 983 -8.11 22.76 29.70
C SER A 983 -6.71 22.29 29.34
N GLY A 984 -6.55 21.50 28.28
CA GLY A 984 -5.23 21.00 27.90
C GLY A 984 -4.30 22.13 27.48
N VAL A 985 -4.80 23.13 26.76
CA VAL A 985 -4.03 24.34 26.41
C VAL A 985 -3.55 25.07 27.66
N HIS A 986 -4.42 25.27 28.65
CA HIS A 986 -4.06 25.95 29.90
C HIS A 986 -3.10 25.14 30.77
N ILE A 987 -3.27 23.81 30.83
CA ILE A 987 -2.33 22.90 31.51
C ILE A 987 -0.94 23.07 30.87
N TYR A 988 -0.88 22.99 29.55
CA TYR A 988 0.35 23.12 28.81
C TYR A 988 1.00 24.49 29.01
N GLU A 989 0.25 25.59 28.88
CA GLU A 989 0.74 26.96 29.12
C GLU A 989 1.37 27.11 30.52
N HIS A 990 0.72 26.60 31.57
CA HIS A 990 1.26 26.66 32.93
C HIS A 990 2.50 25.78 33.13
N LEU A 991 2.57 24.60 32.53
CA LEU A 991 3.77 23.76 32.58
C LEU A 991 4.96 24.45 31.89
N GLN A 992 4.71 25.11 30.76
CA GLN A 992 5.73 25.89 30.05
C GLN A 992 6.20 27.11 30.86
N ASP A 993 5.28 27.84 31.50
CA ASP A 993 5.63 28.97 32.38
C ASP A 993 6.45 28.55 33.61
N MET A 994 6.24 27.31 34.09
CA MET A 994 7.01 26.70 35.18
C MET A 994 8.36 26.14 34.72
N GLY A 995 8.63 26.11 33.41
CA GLY A 995 9.85 25.53 32.83
C GLY A 995 9.87 24.00 32.82
N VAL A 996 8.70 23.36 32.87
CA VAL A 996 8.55 21.89 32.84
C VAL A 996 8.42 21.43 31.39
N GLU A 997 9.40 20.68 30.91
CA GLU A 997 9.36 20.09 29.56
C GLU A 997 8.11 19.22 29.41
N SER A 998 7.28 19.57 28.45
CA SER A 998 6.02 18.89 28.19
C SER A 998 5.67 18.91 26.72
N ASN A 999 4.86 17.94 26.28
CA ASN A 999 4.25 17.98 24.95
C ASN A 999 2.72 18.01 25.08
N TYR A 1000 2.07 18.62 24.11
CA TYR A 1000 0.62 18.75 24.02
C TYR A 1000 0.12 18.12 22.73
N SER A 1001 -0.97 17.36 22.80
CA SER A 1001 -1.66 16.82 21.64
C SER A 1001 -3.18 16.89 21.81
N PRO A 1002 -3.93 17.37 20.81
CA PRO A 1002 -5.39 17.31 20.80
C PRO A 1002 -5.95 15.94 20.38
N LYS A 1003 -5.09 14.92 20.28
CA LYS A 1003 -5.43 13.54 19.91
C LYS A 1003 -4.68 12.56 20.82
N PHE A 1004 -5.21 11.34 20.96
CA PHE A 1004 -4.55 10.30 21.76
C PHE A 1004 -3.31 9.78 20.99
N PRO A 1005 -2.10 9.79 21.58
CA PRO A 1005 -0.87 9.41 20.89
C PRO A 1005 -0.69 7.89 20.81
N ASN A 1006 0.16 7.43 19.88
CA ASN A 1006 0.46 6.00 19.69
C ASN A 1006 1.31 5.40 20.83
N SER A 1007 2.01 6.23 21.61
CA SER A 1007 2.70 5.80 22.83
C SER A 1007 2.76 6.91 23.86
N ILE A 1008 2.65 6.53 25.12
CA ILE A 1008 2.82 7.40 26.29
C ILE A 1008 3.91 6.90 27.26
N SER A 1009 4.58 5.78 26.97
CA SER A 1009 5.59 5.18 27.85
C SER A 1009 6.84 6.06 28.05
N ASN A 1010 7.07 6.99 27.13
CA ASN A 1010 8.18 7.94 27.17
C ASN A 1010 7.97 9.09 28.17
N TYR A 1011 6.85 9.13 28.90
CA TYR A 1011 6.49 10.25 29.77
C TYR A 1011 6.42 9.86 31.24
N GLN A 1012 6.89 10.73 32.12
CA GLN A 1012 6.81 10.52 33.58
C GLN A 1012 5.39 10.76 34.11
N SER A 1013 4.63 11.63 33.45
CA SER A 1013 3.23 11.89 33.77
C SER A 1013 2.41 12.19 32.51
N VAL A 1014 1.12 11.84 32.53
CA VAL A 1014 0.14 12.11 31.48
C VAL A 1014 -1.05 12.87 32.08
N PHE A 1015 -1.48 13.93 31.41
CA PHE A 1015 -2.67 14.74 31.73
C PHE A 1015 -3.70 14.53 30.62
N LEU A 1016 -4.80 13.86 30.93
CA LEU A 1016 -5.82 13.47 29.97
C LEU A 1016 -7.11 14.26 30.21
N CYS A 1017 -7.50 15.09 29.25
CA CYS A 1017 -8.75 15.84 29.23
C CYS A 1017 -9.74 15.15 28.28
N VAL A 1018 -10.82 14.57 28.80
CA VAL A 1018 -11.87 13.92 27.97
C VAL A 1018 -13.16 14.72 27.88
N GLY A 1019 -13.20 15.92 28.47
CA GLY A 1019 -14.30 16.87 28.34
C GLY A 1019 -15.61 16.48 29.06
N LYS A 1020 -16.67 17.24 28.73
CA LYS A 1020 -17.95 17.21 29.46
C LYS A 1020 -19.17 17.10 28.54
N MET A 1021 -20.10 16.21 28.92
CA MET A 1021 -21.46 16.12 28.36
C MET A 1021 -21.49 15.84 26.84
N PHE A 1022 -22.10 16.71 26.00
CA PHE A 1022 -22.29 16.43 24.56
C PHE A 1022 -21.00 16.54 23.73
N THR A 1023 -19.91 17.01 24.33
CA THR A 1023 -18.59 17.18 23.73
C THR A 1023 -17.52 16.30 24.40
N SER A 1024 -17.94 15.36 25.27
CA SER A 1024 -16.99 14.44 25.91
C SER A 1024 -16.53 13.35 24.95
N HIS A 1025 -15.25 13.04 25.01
CA HIS A 1025 -14.66 11.87 24.37
C HIS A 1025 -14.88 10.62 25.22
N THR A 1026 -15.47 9.58 24.64
CA THR A 1026 -15.57 8.27 25.27
C THR A 1026 -14.30 7.47 24.96
N LEU A 1027 -13.53 7.11 25.99
CA LEU A 1027 -12.31 6.32 25.82
C LEU A 1027 -12.61 4.96 25.18
N SER A 1028 -11.80 4.55 24.20
CA SER A 1028 -11.84 3.20 23.64
C SER A 1028 -11.19 2.18 24.58
N TRP A 1029 -11.41 0.88 24.34
CA TRP A 1029 -10.76 -0.17 25.13
C TRP A 1029 -9.24 -0.15 24.97
N GLN A 1030 -8.74 0.10 23.76
CA GLN A 1030 -7.31 0.25 23.47
C GLN A 1030 -6.70 1.45 24.19
N GLN A 1031 -7.35 2.63 24.16
CA GLN A 1031 -6.91 3.81 24.92
C GLN A 1031 -6.88 3.50 26.43
N GLY A 1032 -7.89 2.79 26.94
CA GLY A 1032 -7.92 2.30 28.31
C GLY A 1032 -6.77 1.33 28.62
N GLN A 1033 -6.45 0.41 27.71
CA GLN A 1033 -5.37 -0.56 27.88
C GLN A 1033 -3.98 0.11 27.84
N MET A 1034 -3.75 1.05 26.93
CA MET A 1034 -2.51 1.83 26.88
C MET A 1034 -2.28 2.62 28.17
N LEU A 1035 -3.33 3.21 28.75
CA LEU A 1035 -3.24 3.88 30.04
C LEU A 1035 -2.97 2.90 31.19
N LEU A 1036 -3.48 1.67 31.10
CA LEU A 1036 -3.21 0.62 32.09
C LEU A 1036 -1.75 0.17 32.02
N ASP A 1037 -1.26 -0.17 30.83
CA ASP A 1037 0.12 -0.59 30.59
C ASP A 1037 1.09 0.51 31.02
N TYR A 1038 0.76 1.76 30.69
CA TYR A 1038 1.50 2.93 31.15
C TYR A 1038 1.62 3.04 32.67
N LEU A 1039 0.52 2.82 33.41
CA LEU A 1039 0.54 2.83 34.87
C LEU A 1039 1.28 1.60 35.43
N ASP A 1040 1.15 0.44 34.80
CA ASP A 1040 1.85 -0.78 35.21
C ASP A 1040 3.39 -0.64 35.01
N ASP A 1041 3.82 0.18 34.04
CA ASP A 1041 5.22 0.58 33.78
C ASP A 1041 5.71 1.76 34.64
N GLY A 1042 4.95 2.12 35.68
CA GLY A 1042 5.31 3.14 36.67
C GLY A 1042 5.00 4.58 36.25
N GLY A 1043 4.15 4.78 35.26
CA GLY A 1043 3.66 6.11 34.85
C GLY A 1043 2.71 6.76 35.85
N ASN A 1044 2.40 8.04 35.67
CA ASN A 1044 1.46 8.78 36.51
C ASN A 1044 0.36 9.45 35.67
N LEU A 1045 -0.90 9.39 36.11
CA LEU A 1045 -2.04 9.82 35.29
C LEU A 1045 -2.95 10.82 36.01
N TYR A 1046 -3.05 12.04 35.48
CA TYR A 1046 -4.16 12.95 35.75
C TYR A 1046 -5.24 12.75 34.68
N MET A 1047 -6.50 12.59 35.09
CA MET A 1047 -7.63 12.49 34.16
C MET A 1047 -8.79 13.38 34.63
N GLU A 1048 -9.28 14.23 33.73
CA GLU A 1048 -10.48 15.03 33.96
C GLU A 1048 -11.58 14.69 32.96
N GLY A 1049 -12.81 14.65 33.47
CA GLY A 1049 -13.98 14.35 32.67
C GLY A 1049 -15.21 14.21 33.52
N ARG A 1050 -16.38 14.39 32.92
CA ARG A 1050 -17.64 14.16 33.64
C ARG A 1050 -18.14 12.74 33.42
N MET A 1051 -18.50 12.41 32.18
CA MET A 1051 -19.20 11.18 31.79
C MET A 1051 -18.40 9.90 32.07
N VAL A 1052 -17.08 9.97 31.88
CA VAL A 1052 -16.12 8.86 31.94
C VAL A 1052 -16.20 8.01 33.22
N TRP A 1053 -16.60 8.61 34.35
CA TRP A 1053 -16.58 7.94 35.65
C TRP A 1053 -17.79 7.06 35.96
N GLU A 1054 -18.91 7.19 35.24
CA GLU A 1054 -20.16 6.46 35.54
C GLU A 1054 -21.04 6.19 34.32
N GLN A 1055 -21.08 7.11 33.34
CA GLN A 1055 -22.03 7.04 32.23
C GLN A 1055 -21.45 6.38 30.97
N ASP A 1056 -20.14 6.44 30.80
CA ASP A 1056 -19.43 5.73 29.72
C ASP A 1056 -19.25 4.24 30.06
N PRO A 1057 -18.96 3.38 29.06
CA PRO A 1057 -18.62 1.97 29.32
C PRO A 1057 -17.48 1.84 30.35
N HIS A 1058 -17.66 0.98 31.35
CA HIS A 1058 -16.65 0.79 32.39
C HIS A 1058 -15.38 0.16 31.81
N LEU A 1059 -14.28 0.90 31.82
CA LEU A 1059 -12.95 0.43 31.42
C LEU A 1059 -12.11 0.05 32.63
N PRO A 1060 -11.20 -0.96 32.54
CA PRO A 1060 -10.41 -1.38 33.70
C PRO A 1060 -9.47 -0.29 34.23
N ILE A 1061 -9.11 0.71 33.42
CA ILE A 1061 -8.34 1.89 33.84
C ILE A 1061 -9.03 2.67 34.97
N LEU A 1062 -10.37 2.67 35.04
CA LEU A 1062 -11.11 3.40 36.08
C LEU A 1062 -10.86 2.81 37.47
N ASP A 1063 -10.63 1.49 37.54
CA ASP A 1063 -10.32 0.81 38.81
C ASP A 1063 -8.95 1.27 39.38
N ARG A 1064 -8.07 1.84 38.54
CA ARG A 1064 -6.77 2.38 38.94
C ARG A 1064 -6.85 3.73 39.67
N PHE A 1065 -8.03 4.35 39.80
CA PHE A 1065 -8.24 5.62 40.53
C PHE A 1065 -8.81 5.46 41.95
N GLY A 1066 -9.28 4.27 42.33
CA GLY A 1066 -9.70 3.97 43.70
C GLY A 1066 -10.93 4.75 44.19
N PHE A 1067 -12.06 4.67 43.48
CA PHE A 1067 -13.31 5.35 43.87
C PHE A 1067 -14.55 4.46 43.75
N THR A 1068 -15.67 4.95 44.28
CA THR A 1068 -17.03 4.48 43.96
C THR A 1068 -17.90 5.67 43.57
N THR A 1069 -18.98 5.44 42.84
CA THR A 1069 -19.90 6.51 42.41
C THR A 1069 -21.14 6.57 43.29
N VAL A 1070 -21.58 7.78 43.64
CA VAL A 1070 -22.79 8.02 44.42
C VAL A 1070 -23.78 8.84 43.61
N THR A 1071 -24.91 8.23 43.23
CA THR A 1071 -25.98 8.87 42.44
C THR A 1071 -26.82 9.85 43.28
N SER A 1072 -26.27 11.03 43.56
CA SER A 1072 -26.97 12.14 44.21
C SER A 1072 -26.55 13.46 43.58
N ALA A 1073 -27.45 14.45 43.64
CA ALA A 1073 -27.13 15.80 43.20
C ALA A 1073 -25.94 16.36 44.00
N GLY A 1074 -24.92 16.81 43.28
CA GLY A 1074 -23.77 17.55 43.81
C GLY A 1074 -23.59 18.85 43.03
N GLY A 1075 -22.97 19.85 43.65
CA GLY A 1075 -22.67 21.14 43.03
C GLY A 1075 -21.22 21.54 43.25
N TYR A 1076 -20.57 21.95 42.17
CA TYR A 1076 -19.13 22.24 42.12
C TYR A 1076 -18.81 23.70 41.78
N GLU A 1077 -19.72 24.63 42.09
CA GLU A 1077 -19.58 26.07 41.78
C GLU A 1077 -18.40 26.72 42.48
N ILE A 1078 -18.13 26.29 43.71
CA ILE A 1078 -16.98 26.71 44.48
C ILE A 1078 -16.31 25.45 44.99
N LEU A 1079 -15.03 25.30 44.65
CA LEU A 1079 -14.19 24.18 45.06
C LEU A 1079 -13.29 24.62 46.20
N ARG A 1080 -13.17 23.76 47.22
CA ARG A 1080 -12.26 23.97 48.34
C ARG A 1080 -11.35 22.76 48.52
N GLY A 1081 -10.06 23.03 48.62
CA GLY A 1081 -9.08 22.02 48.96
C GLY A 1081 -9.36 21.40 50.32
N VAL A 1082 -9.06 20.11 50.44
CA VAL A 1082 -9.29 19.34 51.67
C VAL A 1082 -8.14 19.59 52.66
N ASP A 1083 -8.44 19.66 53.95
CA ASP A 1083 -7.41 19.83 54.98
C ASP A 1083 -6.49 18.59 55.03
N SER A 1084 -5.19 18.79 55.25
CA SER A 1084 -4.16 17.73 55.30
C SER A 1084 -3.87 17.01 53.98
N THR A 1085 -4.26 17.59 52.82
CA THR A 1085 -3.86 17.13 51.48
C THR A 1085 -2.97 18.17 50.79
N PHE A 1086 -2.38 17.82 49.65
CA PHE A 1086 -1.56 18.76 48.84
C PHE A 1086 -2.36 19.90 48.20
N THR A 1087 -3.66 19.98 48.47
CA THR A 1087 -4.56 21.05 48.01
C THR A 1087 -5.06 21.92 49.18
N GLU A 1088 -4.59 21.68 50.41
CA GLU A 1088 -4.99 22.44 51.60
C GLU A 1088 -4.82 23.96 51.38
N GLY A 1089 -5.87 24.72 51.70
CA GLY A 1089 -5.86 26.18 51.56
C GLY A 1089 -6.18 26.70 50.15
N LEU A 1090 -6.25 25.84 49.12
CA LEU A 1090 -6.67 26.24 47.78
C LEU A 1090 -8.19 26.39 47.67
N ALA A 1091 -8.63 27.40 46.91
CA ALA A 1091 -10.05 27.64 46.65
C ALA A 1091 -10.26 28.29 45.27
N TYR A 1092 -11.20 27.74 44.51
CA TYR A 1092 -11.49 28.15 43.12
C TYR A 1092 -12.99 28.34 42.92
N GLU A 1093 -13.35 29.33 42.11
CA GLU A 1093 -14.69 29.46 41.52
C GLU A 1093 -14.71 28.69 40.19
N ASN A 1094 -15.67 27.80 40.00
CA ASN A 1094 -15.82 27.01 38.78
C ASN A 1094 -16.85 27.67 37.87
N THR A 1095 -16.40 28.17 36.72
CA THR A 1095 -17.23 28.94 35.79
C THR A 1095 -17.87 28.13 34.68
N ALA A 1096 -17.71 26.81 34.69
CA ALA A 1096 -18.34 25.94 33.70
C ALA A 1096 -19.88 26.07 33.73
N GLN A 1097 -20.51 26.29 32.56
CA GLN A 1097 -21.97 26.30 32.44
C GLN A 1097 -22.51 24.93 32.92
N ASN A 1098 -23.27 24.89 34.01
CA ASN A 1098 -23.77 23.70 34.74
C ASN A 1098 -22.73 22.98 35.64
N SER A 1099 -22.43 23.60 36.78
CA SER A 1099 -21.71 23.09 37.96
C SER A 1099 -22.39 21.92 38.70
N LEU A 1100 -23.67 21.67 38.44
CA LEU A 1100 -24.46 20.62 39.09
C LEU A 1100 -24.26 19.27 38.38
N CYS A 1101 -23.91 18.21 39.13
CA CYS A 1101 -23.81 16.83 38.67
C CYS A 1101 -24.84 15.92 39.35
N LEU A 1102 -25.27 14.85 38.65
CA LEU A 1102 -26.23 13.87 39.17
C LEU A 1102 -25.56 12.74 39.99
N TYR A 1103 -24.23 12.75 40.06
CA TYR A 1103 -23.41 11.87 40.89
C TYR A 1103 -22.11 12.56 41.27
N TYR A 1104 -21.40 11.99 42.23
CA TYR A 1104 -20.06 12.38 42.64
C TYR A 1104 -19.21 11.15 42.96
N LEU A 1105 -17.89 11.31 42.95
CA LEU A 1105 -16.94 10.25 43.32
C LEU A 1105 -16.81 10.18 44.84
N GLU A 1106 -16.76 8.99 45.40
CA GLU A 1106 -16.44 8.74 46.82
C GLU A 1106 -15.16 7.89 46.86
N PRO A 1107 -14.05 8.41 47.43
CA PRO A 1107 -12.76 7.72 47.40
C PRO A 1107 -12.79 6.45 48.27
N THR A 1108 -12.20 5.37 47.75
CA THR A 1108 -11.98 4.12 48.51
C THR A 1108 -10.54 4.07 49.03
N PRO A 1109 -10.30 3.94 50.35
CA PRO A 1109 -8.94 3.91 50.89
C PRO A 1109 -8.05 2.86 50.20
N PRO A 1110 -6.79 3.20 49.86
CA PRO A 1110 -6.04 4.37 50.34
C PRO A 1110 -6.23 5.65 49.52
N ALA A 1111 -7.08 5.66 48.49
CA ALA A 1111 -7.41 6.90 47.78
C ALA A 1111 -8.13 7.89 48.70
N PHE A 1112 -7.99 9.19 48.42
CA PHE A 1112 -8.53 10.27 49.24
C PHE A 1112 -9.00 11.47 48.40
N SER A 1113 -9.94 12.24 48.96
CA SER A 1113 -10.49 13.43 48.31
C SER A 1113 -9.50 14.59 48.41
N ILE A 1114 -9.23 15.28 47.31
CA ILE A 1114 -8.37 16.47 47.27
C ILE A 1114 -9.15 17.77 47.06
N PHE A 1115 -10.35 17.72 46.49
CA PHE A 1115 -11.27 18.87 46.42
C PHE A 1115 -12.68 18.48 46.81
N THR A 1116 -13.43 19.41 47.40
CA THR A 1116 -14.85 19.26 47.71
C THR A 1116 -15.63 20.50 47.27
N GLY A 1117 -16.93 20.34 46.97
CA GLY A 1117 -17.83 21.46 46.75
C GLY A 1117 -18.16 22.21 48.05
N VAL A 1118 -18.37 23.53 47.99
CA VAL A 1118 -18.74 24.32 49.18
C VAL A 1118 -20.23 24.24 49.49
N GLU A 1119 -21.09 24.34 48.46
CA GLU A 1119 -22.55 24.31 48.65
C GLU A 1119 -23.04 22.89 48.96
N TYR A 1120 -22.43 21.89 48.32
CA TYR A 1120 -22.60 20.47 48.60
C TYR A 1120 -21.20 19.89 48.88
N PRO A 1121 -20.89 19.48 50.14
CA PRO A 1121 -19.56 19.00 50.54
C PRO A 1121 -19.26 17.59 50.02
N ASN A 1122 -19.58 17.34 48.77
CA ASN A 1122 -19.31 16.11 48.05
C ASN A 1122 -17.90 16.20 47.43
N CYS A 1123 -17.23 15.06 47.29
CA CYS A 1123 -15.90 15.00 46.67
C CYS A 1123 -15.98 15.40 45.18
N ALA A 1124 -15.00 16.20 44.77
CA ALA A 1124 -14.87 16.78 43.44
C ALA A 1124 -13.61 16.30 42.70
N ALA A 1125 -12.63 15.75 43.43
CA ALA A 1125 -11.44 15.13 42.88
C ALA A 1125 -10.85 14.10 43.85
N VAL A 1126 -10.37 12.99 43.31
CA VAL A 1126 -9.78 11.86 44.02
C VAL A 1126 -8.31 11.73 43.62
N ALA A 1127 -7.43 11.60 44.61
CA ALA A 1127 -6.03 11.22 44.39
C ALA A 1127 -5.78 9.82 44.96
N TYR A 1128 -4.96 9.04 44.27
CA TYR A 1128 -4.60 7.68 44.67
C TYR A 1128 -3.10 7.45 44.42
N ASP A 1129 -2.41 7.03 45.48
CA ASP A 1129 -1.03 6.55 45.46
C ASP A 1129 -1.04 5.04 45.68
N ALA A 1130 -0.69 4.28 44.64
CA ALA A 1130 -0.63 2.82 44.68
C ALA A 1130 0.76 2.28 45.06
N GLY A 1131 1.75 3.16 45.24
CA GLY A 1131 3.16 2.83 45.50
C GLY A 1131 3.99 2.51 44.26
N GLY A 1132 3.37 1.99 43.19
CA GLY A 1132 4.02 1.77 41.87
C GLY A 1132 3.64 2.82 40.81
N TYR A 1133 2.45 3.41 40.94
CA TYR A 1133 1.93 4.46 40.07
C TYR A 1133 1.06 5.41 40.91
N LYS A 1134 0.78 6.60 40.39
CA LYS A 1134 -0.12 7.57 41.03
C LYS A 1134 -1.13 8.14 40.04
N THR A 1135 -2.35 8.39 40.52
CA THR A 1135 -3.44 8.91 39.70
C THR A 1135 -4.24 10.02 40.37
N ILE A 1136 -4.76 10.97 39.59
CA ILE A 1136 -5.69 12.01 40.03
C ILE A 1136 -6.88 12.06 39.07
N GLY A 1137 -8.10 11.82 39.59
CA GLY A 1137 -9.35 11.90 38.82
C GLY A 1137 -10.22 13.07 39.27
N THR A 1138 -10.69 13.91 38.36
CA THR A 1138 -11.50 15.11 38.69
C THR A 1138 -12.89 15.09 38.04
N MET A 1139 -13.86 15.69 38.73
CA MET A 1139 -15.25 15.93 38.25
C MET A 1139 -15.44 17.30 37.60
N PHE A 1140 -14.36 18.08 37.46
CA PHE A 1140 -14.33 19.43 36.92
C PHE A 1140 -13.18 19.57 35.92
N GLU A 1141 -13.35 20.45 34.94
CA GLU A 1141 -12.31 20.81 33.97
C GLU A 1141 -11.41 21.89 34.58
N MET A 1142 -10.09 21.70 34.53
CA MET A 1142 -9.15 22.63 35.14
C MET A 1142 -9.15 24.00 34.45
N GLY A 1143 -9.39 24.05 33.14
CA GLY A 1143 -9.53 25.30 32.37
C GLY A 1143 -10.74 26.16 32.79
N GLY A 1144 -11.70 25.60 33.52
CA GLY A 1144 -12.88 26.31 34.02
C GLY A 1144 -12.69 26.99 35.39
N LEU A 1145 -11.53 26.82 36.03
CA LEU A 1145 -11.26 27.32 37.37
C LEU A 1145 -10.75 28.76 37.36
N ILE A 1146 -11.45 29.64 38.09
CA ILE A 1146 -11.03 31.01 38.34
C ILE A 1146 -10.54 31.10 39.77
N SER A 1147 -9.31 31.57 39.94
CA SER A 1147 -8.69 31.72 41.26
C SER A 1147 -9.06 33.07 41.90
N SER A 1148 -9.08 33.12 43.23
CA SER A 1148 -9.09 34.38 43.97
C SER A 1148 -7.66 34.94 44.08
N ASP A 1149 -7.49 36.25 44.33
CA ASP A 1149 -6.17 36.94 44.42
C ASP A 1149 -5.12 36.31 45.37
N THR A 1150 -5.51 35.32 46.18
CA THR A 1150 -4.65 34.57 47.13
C THR A 1150 -4.30 33.14 46.70
N CYS A 1151 -4.81 32.64 45.57
CA CYS A 1151 -4.63 31.27 45.08
C CYS A 1151 -4.21 31.33 43.61
N GLN A 1152 -3.14 30.63 43.20
CA GLN A 1152 -2.61 30.67 41.82
C GLN A 1152 -2.65 29.27 41.19
N MET A 1153 -2.93 29.16 39.89
CA MET A 1153 -3.07 27.87 39.18
C MET A 1153 -1.73 27.11 39.17
N GLU A 1154 -0.63 27.85 39.09
CA GLU A 1154 0.75 27.36 39.17
C GLU A 1154 1.03 26.62 40.49
N THR A 1155 0.39 27.03 41.59
CA THR A 1155 0.51 26.32 42.87
C THR A 1155 -0.17 24.95 42.83
N LEU A 1156 -1.33 24.85 42.18
CA LEU A 1156 -2.01 23.56 42.01
C LEU A 1156 -1.20 22.64 41.09
N MET A 1157 -0.69 23.17 39.97
CA MET A 1157 0.15 22.41 39.04
C MET A 1157 1.42 21.90 39.70
N GLN A 1158 2.12 22.73 40.48
CA GLN A 1158 3.30 22.29 41.23
C GLN A 1158 2.95 21.18 42.22
N ASN A 1159 1.85 21.31 42.96
CA ASN A 1159 1.46 20.30 43.93
C ASN A 1159 1.06 18.96 43.26
N ILE A 1160 0.52 18.99 42.04
CA ILE A 1160 0.26 17.78 41.23
C ILE A 1160 1.57 17.12 40.78
N LEU A 1161 2.52 17.89 40.26
CA LEU A 1161 3.83 17.37 39.83
C LEU A 1161 4.62 16.78 41.01
N ASP A 1162 4.59 17.46 42.16
CA ASP A 1162 5.22 16.98 43.40
C ASP A 1162 4.56 15.69 43.89
N PHE A 1163 3.23 15.59 43.78
CA PHE A 1163 2.52 14.35 44.10
C PHE A 1163 2.94 13.21 43.16
N PHE A 1164 3.07 13.46 41.86
CA PHE A 1164 3.54 12.50 40.87
C PHE A 1164 5.06 12.21 40.92
N GLU A 1165 5.83 12.94 41.75
CA GLU A 1165 7.29 12.79 41.87
C GLU A 1165 8.02 12.97 40.52
N VAL A 1166 7.52 13.86 39.66
CA VAL A 1166 8.09 14.10 38.33
C VAL A 1166 9.49 14.71 38.45
N LYS A 1167 10.52 14.00 37.96
CA LYS A 1167 11.89 14.48 37.86
C LYS A 1167 12.00 15.51 36.73
N GLN A 1168 12.66 16.63 37.01
CA GLN A 1168 12.89 17.70 36.06
C GLN A 1168 14.40 17.92 35.87
N SER A 1169 14.80 18.40 34.69
CA SER A 1169 16.17 18.87 34.48
C SER A 1169 16.47 20.00 35.46
N LEU A 1170 17.54 19.87 36.24
CA LEU A 1170 18.01 20.92 37.13
C LEU A 1170 18.65 22.04 36.28
N LEU A 1171 17.83 22.87 35.64
CA LEU A 1171 18.28 24.16 35.08
C LEU A 1171 18.42 25.23 36.17
N GLY A 1172 18.12 24.89 37.42
CA GLY A 1172 18.41 25.71 38.59
C GLY A 1172 19.89 25.65 38.96
N VAL A 1173 20.50 26.82 39.19
CA VAL A 1173 21.69 26.88 40.04
C VAL A 1173 21.27 26.32 41.40
N GLU A 1174 21.58 25.05 41.68
CA GLU A 1174 21.75 24.66 43.07
C GLU A 1174 22.80 25.63 43.66
N GLU A 1175 22.51 26.25 44.80
CA GLU A 1175 23.57 26.81 45.64
C GLU A 1175 24.46 25.63 46.08
N MET A 1176 25.41 25.27 45.21
CA MET A 1176 26.44 24.28 45.46
C MET A 1176 27.44 24.82 46.49
N PRO A 1177 28.09 23.94 47.27
CA PRO A 1177 28.35 24.15 48.69
C PRO A 1177 29.20 25.39 49.00
N GLU A 1178 29.00 25.93 50.21
CA GLU A 1178 29.94 26.87 50.81
C GLU A 1178 31.38 26.37 50.63
N MET A 1179 32.32 27.29 50.41
CA MET A 1179 33.73 26.91 50.41
C MET A 1179 34.06 26.11 51.68
N PRO A 1180 35.07 25.21 51.69
CA PRO A 1180 35.32 24.26 52.78
C PRO A 1180 35.39 24.83 54.21
N ASP A 1181 35.50 26.15 54.36
CA ASP A 1181 35.51 26.88 55.63
C ASP A 1181 34.16 27.51 56.05
N GLY A 1182 33.07 27.27 55.31
CA GLY A 1182 31.72 27.77 55.59
C GLY A 1182 31.48 29.24 55.16
N THR A 1183 32.25 29.75 54.21
CA THR A 1183 32.07 31.11 53.69
C THR A 1183 31.12 31.10 52.49
N ALA A 1184 29.91 31.64 52.65
CA ALA A 1184 29.00 31.93 51.53
C ALA A 1184 29.63 32.98 50.60
N LEU A 1185 29.82 32.62 49.33
CA LEU A 1185 30.20 33.55 48.28
C LEU A 1185 28.97 34.42 47.97
N GLN A 1186 28.90 35.60 48.59
CA GLN A 1186 27.82 36.55 48.36
C GLN A 1186 28.37 37.91 48.01
N ASN A 1187 27.92 38.46 46.89
CA ASN A 1187 28.30 39.81 46.48
C ASN A 1187 27.60 40.85 47.36
N TYR A 1188 28.29 41.95 47.68
CA TYR A 1188 27.69 43.05 48.42
C TYR A 1188 28.16 44.43 47.94
N PRO A 1189 27.26 45.43 47.83
CA PRO A 1189 25.81 45.30 48.00
C PRO A 1189 25.13 44.47 46.89
N ASN A 1190 23.97 43.90 47.19
CA ASN A 1190 23.08 43.24 46.23
C ASN A 1190 21.62 43.47 46.66
N PRO A 1191 20.79 44.23 45.93
CA PRO A 1191 21.10 44.92 44.66
C PRO A 1191 22.17 46.00 44.80
N PHE A 1192 22.84 46.35 43.70
CA PHE A 1192 23.82 47.45 43.64
C PHE A 1192 23.52 48.42 42.48
N SER A 1193 23.98 49.66 42.61
CA SER A 1193 23.78 50.71 41.59
C SER A 1193 25.06 51.26 40.97
N HIS A 1194 26.21 51.09 41.65
CA HIS A 1194 27.49 51.65 41.21
C HIS A 1194 28.60 50.59 41.14
N GLU A 1195 28.83 49.86 42.23
CA GLU A 1195 29.76 48.74 42.28
C GLU A 1195 29.26 47.67 43.28
N THR A 1196 29.60 46.42 43.02
CA THR A 1196 29.45 45.30 43.97
C THR A 1196 30.77 44.55 44.09
N ARG A 1197 30.99 43.91 45.23
CA ARG A 1197 32.22 43.15 45.52
C ARG A 1197 31.88 41.72 45.89
N ILE A 1198 32.64 40.78 45.34
CA ILE A 1198 32.53 39.34 45.58
C ILE A 1198 33.79 38.90 46.34
N PRO A 1199 33.71 38.66 47.66
CA PRO A 1199 34.84 38.23 48.46
C PRO A 1199 35.16 36.75 48.24
N VAL A 1200 36.41 36.42 47.92
CA VAL A 1200 36.88 35.04 47.72
C VAL A 1200 38.08 34.78 48.63
N LYS A 1201 38.11 33.65 49.33
CA LYS A 1201 39.23 33.24 50.17
C LYS A 1201 39.81 31.92 49.68
N LEU A 1202 41.08 31.91 49.28
CA LEU A 1202 41.78 30.72 48.80
C LEU A 1202 42.68 30.17 49.90
N GLU A 1203 42.50 28.90 50.27
CA GLU A 1203 43.31 28.25 51.33
C GLU A 1203 44.70 27.83 50.86
N LYS A 1204 44.85 27.59 49.55
CA LYS A 1204 46.10 27.22 48.88
C LYS A 1204 46.20 27.97 47.55
N LYS A 1205 47.36 27.89 46.92
CA LYS A 1205 47.56 28.39 45.57
C LYS A 1205 46.64 27.63 44.61
N SER A 1206 45.79 28.36 43.86
CA SER A 1206 44.76 27.78 42.99
C SER A 1206 44.64 28.51 41.66
N LEU A 1207 44.33 27.79 40.57
CA LEU A 1207 43.88 28.37 39.30
C LEU A 1207 42.45 28.91 39.47
N VAL A 1208 42.26 30.19 39.16
CA VAL A 1208 40.98 30.88 39.28
C VAL A 1208 40.59 31.55 37.97
N ASP A 1209 39.39 31.25 37.45
CA ASP A 1209 38.72 31.99 36.35
C ASP A 1209 37.41 32.57 36.88
N ALA A 1210 37.24 33.90 36.80
CA ALA A 1210 36.10 34.60 37.38
C ALA A 1210 35.47 35.55 36.38
N ALA A 1211 34.16 35.44 36.16
CA ALA A 1211 33.43 36.26 35.20
C ALA A 1211 31.97 36.49 35.59
N VAL A 1212 31.35 37.49 34.94
CA VAL A 1212 29.93 37.83 35.02
C VAL A 1212 29.25 37.47 33.70
N TYR A 1213 28.03 36.97 33.79
CA TYR A 1213 27.20 36.48 32.72
C TYR A 1213 25.82 37.16 32.78
N ASP A 1214 25.19 37.37 31.62
CA ASP A 1214 23.77 37.71 31.55
C ASP A 1214 22.87 36.47 31.67
N LEU A 1215 21.55 36.66 31.71
CA LEU A 1215 20.58 35.57 31.83
C LEU A 1215 20.55 34.64 30.61
N GLN A 1216 21.12 35.06 29.47
CA GLN A 1216 21.29 34.21 28.29
C GLN A 1216 22.61 33.42 28.32
N GLY A 1217 23.33 33.43 29.46
CA GLY A 1217 24.60 32.72 29.63
C GLY A 1217 25.78 33.36 28.91
N ARG A 1218 25.65 34.59 28.38
CA ARG A 1218 26.75 35.27 27.68
C ARG A 1218 27.70 35.90 28.69
N ARG A 1219 29.00 35.65 28.55
CA ARG A 1219 30.06 36.26 29.38
C ARG A 1219 30.17 37.75 29.07
N VAL A 1220 29.72 38.61 30.00
CA VAL A 1220 29.64 40.07 29.80
C VAL A 1220 30.82 40.83 30.44
N TYR A 1221 31.46 40.27 31.46
CA TYR A 1221 32.58 40.92 32.16
C TYR A 1221 33.56 39.90 32.78
N ASP A 1222 34.86 40.16 32.68
CA ASP A 1222 35.90 39.37 33.33
C ASP A 1222 36.28 39.97 34.67
N LEU A 1223 35.86 39.31 35.75
CA LEU A 1223 36.26 39.68 37.12
C LEU A 1223 37.74 39.38 37.37
N SER A 1224 38.24 38.30 36.77
CA SER A 1224 39.65 37.93 36.75
C SER A 1224 39.94 37.08 35.52
N PRO A 1225 40.95 37.41 34.71
CA PRO A 1225 41.44 36.48 33.69
C PRO A 1225 41.92 35.19 34.36
N SER A 1226 41.69 34.04 33.71
CA SER A 1226 42.14 32.73 34.21
C SER A 1226 43.62 32.77 34.61
N SER A 1227 43.89 32.72 35.92
CA SER A 1227 45.23 32.92 36.46
C SER A 1227 45.41 32.20 37.79
N THR A 1228 46.64 31.81 38.10
CA THR A 1228 46.95 31.16 39.37
C THR A 1228 47.14 32.19 40.47
N LEU A 1229 46.26 32.19 41.46
CA LEU A 1229 46.29 33.06 42.64
C LEU A 1229 46.92 32.32 43.83
N GLU A 1230 47.70 33.01 44.65
CA GLU A 1230 48.28 32.46 45.89
C GLU A 1230 47.21 32.32 47.00
N ALA A 1231 47.53 31.61 48.09
CA ALA A 1231 46.62 31.53 49.23
C ALA A 1231 46.39 32.92 49.85
N GLY A 1232 45.13 33.32 50.07
CA GLY A 1232 44.76 34.64 50.59
C GLY A 1232 43.32 35.05 50.30
N SER A 1233 42.95 36.26 50.74
CA SER A 1233 41.62 36.85 50.49
C SER A 1233 41.66 37.85 49.33
N TYR A 1234 40.73 37.69 48.40
CA TYR A 1234 40.55 38.46 47.18
C TYR A 1234 39.14 39.09 47.18
N ASN A 1235 38.98 40.25 46.53
CA ASN A 1235 37.68 40.88 46.31
C ASN A 1235 37.55 41.20 44.83
N PHE A 1236 36.78 40.39 44.11
CA PHE A 1236 36.43 40.71 42.73
C PHE A 1236 35.38 41.81 42.72
N THR A 1237 35.55 42.82 41.87
CA THR A 1237 34.68 44.00 41.87
C THR A 1237 34.09 44.17 40.49
N TRP A 1238 32.80 44.49 40.43
CA TRP A 1238 32.10 44.78 39.19
C TRP A 1238 31.26 46.05 39.33
N ASP A 1239 31.34 46.93 38.33
CA ASP A 1239 30.69 48.24 38.32
C ASP A 1239 29.45 48.30 37.39
N GLY A 1240 28.97 47.13 36.97
CA GLY A 1240 27.83 47.02 36.05
C GLY A 1240 28.17 47.40 34.61
N ARG A 1241 29.45 47.36 34.21
CA ARG A 1241 29.89 47.58 32.82
C ARG A 1241 30.39 46.28 32.19
N SER A 1242 30.37 46.21 30.87
CA SER A 1242 31.00 45.12 30.12
C SER A 1242 32.51 45.33 29.97
N ASN A 1243 33.23 44.30 29.50
CA ASN A 1243 34.68 44.40 29.21
C ASN A 1243 35.05 45.54 28.26
N SER A 1244 34.11 45.99 27.42
CA SER A 1244 34.27 47.12 26.49
C SER A 1244 34.05 48.51 27.14
N GLY A 1245 33.75 48.56 28.44
CA GLY A 1245 33.50 49.79 29.20
C GLY A 1245 32.07 50.35 29.10
N HIS A 1246 31.19 49.69 28.34
CA HIS A 1246 29.80 50.10 28.19
C HIS A 1246 28.97 49.72 29.42
N ALA A 1247 28.08 50.61 29.82
CA ALA A 1247 27.07 50.36 30.85
C ALA A 1247 26.14 49.22 30.41
N LEU A 1248 26.03 48.17 31.22
CA LEU A 1248 25.06 47.09 31.00
C LEU A 1248 23.68 47.50 31.55
N PRO A 1249 22.56 47.02 30.96
CA PRO A 1249 21.20 47.35 31.41
C PRO A 1249 20.93 46.96 32.87
N ASP A 1250 19.95 47.60 33.50
CA ASP A 1250 19.43 47.16 34.80
C ASP A 1250 18.81 45.76 34.65
N GLY A 1251 19.06 44.89 35.62
CA GLY A 1251 18.63 43.50 35.52
C GLY A 1251 19.41 42.55 36.43
N ILE A 1252 19.10 41.27 36.26
CA ILE A 1252 19.76 40.18 36.96
C ILE A 1252 20.96 39.71 36.13
N TYR A 1253 22.06 39.48 36.81
CA TYR A 1253 23.29 38.91 36.26
C TYR A 1253 23.79 37.79 37.15
N LEU A 1254 24.56 36.87 36.60
CA LEU A 1254 25.18 35.78 37.33
C LEU A 1254 26.69 35.98 37.34
N TYR A 1255 27.37 35.71 38.45
CA TYR A 1255 28.82 35.53 38.40
C TYR A 1255 29.15 34.05 38.52
N ARG A 1256 30.27 33.64 37.90
CA ARG A 1256 30.87 32.31 38.05
C ARG A 1256 32.34 32.47 38.37
N ILE A 1257 32.80 31.77 39.41
CA ILE A 1257 34.20 31.70 39.84
C ILE A 1257 34.58 30.22 39.87
N LEU A 1258 35.47 29.82 38.96
CA LEU A 1258 36.03 28.48 38.91
C LEU A 1258 37.30 28.47 39.75
N VAL A 1259 37.39 27.63 40.78
CA VAL A 1259 38.62 27.41 41.57
C VAL A 1259 39.04 25.96 41.40
N GLU A 1260 40.19 25.71 40.75
CA GLU A 1260 40.65 24.34 40.41
C GLU A 1260 39.59 23.52 39.66
N GLY A 1261 38.82 24.16 38.77
CA GLY A 1261 37.75 23.53 37.99
C GLY A 1261 36.41 23.41 38.72
N ILE A 1262 36.34 23.72 40.02
CA ILE A 1262 35.09 23.69 40.79
C ILE A 1262 34.37 25.04 40.64
N PRO A 1263 33.13 25.06 40.10
CA PRO A 1263 32.37 26.29 39.91
C PRO A 1263 31.71 26.74 41.20
N TYR A 1264 31.80 28.04 41.47
CA TYR A 1264 30.98 28.74 42.45
C TYR A 1264 30.22 29.85 41.74
N THR A 1265 28.90 29.85 41.86
CA THR A 1265 28.03 30.80 41.17
C THR A 1265 27.23 31.63 42.16
N GLY A 1266 26.80 32.82 41.74
CA GLY A 1266 25.88 33.62 42.52
C GLY A 1266 25.17 34.67 41.69
N LYS A 1267 23.99 35.08 42.18
CA LYS A 1267 23.10 36.01 41.51
C LYS A 1267 23.33 37.44 41.98
N MET A 1268 23.39 38.40 41.05
CA MET A 1268 23.54 39.83 41.30
C MET A 1268 22.41 40.62 40.64
N VAL A 1269 21.94 41.67 41.31
CA VAL A 1269 20.91 42.57 40.77
C VAL A 1269 21.51 43.97 40.61
N LEU A 1270 21.59 44.46 39.37
CA LEU A 1270 22.01 45.81 39.02
C LEU A 1270 20.77 46.70 38.85
N ILE A 1271 20.71 47.82 39.58
CA ILE A 1271 19.63 48.82 39.52
C ILE A 1271 20.28 50.21 39.51
N ARG A 1272 20.12 51.01 38.46
CA ARG A 1272 20.77 52.32 38.35
C ARG A 1272 19.91 53.53 38.72
#